data_AF-A0A936R968-F1
#
_entry.id   AF-A0A936R968-F1
#
_cell.length_a   1.000
_cell.length_b   1.000
_cell.length_c   1.000
_cell.angle_alpha   90.00
_cell.angle_beta   90.00
_cell.angle_gamma   90.00
#
_symmetry.space_group_name_H-M   'P 1'
#
loop_
_entity.id
_entity.type
_entity.pdbx_description
1 polymer ?
#
loop_
_entity_poly.entity_id
_entity_poly.type
_entity_poly.pdbx_seq_one_letter_code
_entity_poly.pdbx_strand_id
1 'polypeptide(L)'
;MSSSPIPRLAPLRGALVLGGSDDADLLRQVSAASVAAQAGTAPAPTAPDPAIARAAVRVAVDFADAADLANKLGKLEKAFASGNPAAFKLLRQQGVFVGRGPAPKVAFLYTGQGSQYVNMLQSLAATQPLVKEVFDEADRVMTPLLGRPLTSYIFVDGSNEAAVKTATQQLMQTEITQPAVLATDLALTKLFGAFGVQPDMVMGHSLGEYGALVAAGSLSFDSALEAVSARGREMTKVSVADNGAMAAVFAPMAEIKRIVGQADGYVVIANINSTSQAVVGGATDAVERIVGAFQAEGYTATRIPVSHAFHTSIVAPASGPFVDALRRLDMRPPQLPIVANVTGEFYPADATSETMLEMAGQQIASPVQFVHGLQTLYAAGARVFVEVGPKKALHGFVEDVLGSSHDDVIALYSNHPKLGDVAAVNQALCGLYAAGLGFTDLPSTAAPAAHGAAATAYALPSFEGGTVSDETITELGKLFAGVLEQGLRLYSGTPTFPPPAETSALGSPARHPNPQEPAGGGKVEPLVITGAALGLPGVPRTFDDANISAILAGQQFIESIPAELRQRMVDMRITRLVKDAAGGGSFQTISDPAEVIKLAARHAPLDVVEQFGIDAARDEALDTSTRLALGAGFDALRDAGIPLVMRYKTTTLGTQLPDRWGLPEDLRDDTGVIFASAFPGLDRFAEAAEGYARDKARREHLLALEGARATMAADHPAGAEIDRLIAELRETLEREPYSFDRRFLFRVLSMGHSQFAEIIGARGPNTQINAACASTTQAVSIAEDWIRAGRCRRVVVISADDATGEHVGPWITAGFLASGAAATDERVEDAATPFDRRRHGMIVGMGAAALVIEDAASARERGLQPIAELLASVTANSAFHGSRLDVSHIEGVMETLIREAEGRGIRRDDIAAATMFMSHETYTPARGGSAAAEINALRTVFGDKASQIVITNTKGFTGHAMGAGVEDVVAVKALETGIVPPVPNYKEPDPDLGQLNLSTGGSYPVDYAIRLAAGFGSQIAMTLTRRVPMPDGRRRTPGELGYAYRIVDPASWQGWLNRLSGHDSSQLETDHRRLRIVDVGAPKTPLVSTVHLPVPYADRLAPVAGMPSVPAPAPAPAPAAPAPAAPLAAAPAAPAIVAAPPSAPAVTEPAAPAGDPILDQVTSIVADMTGYPTDLLDPDLDLEADLGVDTVKQAEVFAAVRAQWNLERDDNLQLRDFPTLHHVAGWVRDKLGLTAPTTAAPRRLRLRPPRHPPPAEVGTRSSPPSPASSPT
;
A
#
# COMPACT_ATOMS: atom_id res chain seq x y z
N MET A 1 -18.71 -18.33 -24.55
CA MET A 1 -17.56 -19.24 -24.72
C MET A 1 -17.00 -19.53 -23.34
N SER A 2 -16.59 -20.77 -23.04
CA SER A 2 -15.92 -21.05 -21.77
C SER A 2 -14.62 -20.26 -21.72
N SER A 3 -14.44 -19.41 -20.71
CA SER A 3 -13.10 -18.91 -20.39
C SER A 3 -12.28 -20.13 -19.97
N SER A 4 -11.28 -20.52 -20.76
CA SER A 4 -10.34 -21.57 -20.35
C SER A 4 -9.72 -21.14 -19.01
N PRO A 5 -9.67 -22.03 -18.00
CA PRO A 5 -9.06 -21.70 -16.73
C PRO A 5 -7.58 -21.37 -16.93
N ILE A 6 -7.02 -20.52 -16.07
CA ILE A 6 -5.60 -20.19 -16.17
C ILE A 6 -4.82 -21.46 -15.80
N PRO A 7 -3.91 -21.96 -16.66
CA PRO A 7 -3.16 -23.16 -16.34
C PRO A 7 -2.33 -22.92 -15.08
N ARG A 8 -2.36 -23.89 -14.15
CA ARG A 8 -1.49 -23.88 -12.95
C ARG A 8 -0.02 -23.75 -13.38
N LEU A 9 0.77 -23.05 -12.55
CA LEU A 9 2.21 -23.03 -12.73
C LEU A 9 2.76 -24.46 -12.64
N ALA A 10 3.68 -24.83 -13.54
CA ALA A 10 4.37 -26.11 -13.44
C ALA A 10 5.33 -26.10 -12.23
N PRO A 11 5.48 -27.21 -11.48
CA PRO A 11 6.39 -27.28 -10.34
C PRO A 11 7.80 -26.81 -10.70
N LEU A 12 8.48 -26.11 -9.78
CA LEU A 12 9.77 -25.46 -10.05
C LEU A 12 10.95 -26.44 -10.22
N ARG A 13 10.70 -27.72 -9.96
CA ARG A 13 11.64 -28.84 -9.94
C ARG A 13 10.86 -30.11 -10.28
N GLY A 14 11.54 -31.23 -10.49
CA GLY A 14 10.90 -32.52 -10.77
C GLY A 14 9.88 -32.89 -9.69
N ALA A 15 8.64 -33.16 -10.11
CA ALA A 15 7.57 -33.66 -9.25
C ALA A 15 6.83 -34.78 -9.99
N LEU A 16 7.13 -36.04 -9.66
CA LEU A 16 6.43 -37.20 -10.25
C LEU A 16 5.17 -37.44 -9.43
N VAL A 17 4.00 -37.27 -10.05
CA VAL A 17 2.69 -37.50 -9.42
C VAL A 17 2.00 -38.66 -10.11
N LEU A 18 1.57 -39.66 -9.35
CA LEU A 18 0.95 -40.91 -9.82
C LEU A 18 -0.31 -41.21 -9.00
N GLY A 19 -1.29 -41.88 -9.61
CA GLY A 19 -2.55 -42.24 -8.96
C GLY A 19 -3.06 -43.61 -9.38
N GLY A 20 -3.47 -44.43 -8.40
CA GLY A 20 -3.99 -45.78 -8.62
C GLY A 20 -5.34 -46.05 -7.96
N SER A 21 -5.99 -47.15 -8.34
CA SER A 21 -7.21 -47.65 -7.69
C SER A 21 -6.97 -48.20 -6.28
N ASP A 22 -5.73 -48.63 -6.02
CA ASP A 22 -5.26 -49.25 -4.79
C ASP A 22 -3.73 -49.20 -4.74
N ASP A 23 -3.14 -49.59 -3.60
CA ASP A 23 -1.69 -49.61 -3.39
C ASP A 23 -0.96 -50.52 -4.40
N ALA A 24 -1.59 -51.60 -4.90
CA ALA A 24 -0.94 -52.54 -5.83
C ALA A 24 -0.96 -52.01 -7.28
N ASP A 25 -1.99 -51.27 -7.68
CA ASP A 25 -2.00 -50.53 -8.94
C ASP A 25 -0.99 -49.39 -8.96
N LEU A 26 -0.94 -48.62 -7.87
CA LEU A 26 0.05 -47.55 -7.73
C LEU A 26 1.49 -48.09 -7.72
N LEU A 27 1.74 -49.23 -7.05
CA LEU A 27 3.05 -49.88 -7.05
C LEU A 27 3.49 -50.30 -8.46
N ARG A 28 2.58 -50.81 -9.32
CA ARG A 28 2.92 -51.11 -10.73
C ARG A 28 3.38 -49.86 -11.49
N GLN A 29 2.72 -48.72 -11.27
CA GLN A 29 3.09 -47.44 -11.90
C GLN A 29 4.43 -46.92 -11.36
N VAL A 30 4.65 -47.01 -10.04
CA VAL A 30 5.91 -46.69 -9.36
C VAL A 30 7.06 -47.53 -9.92
N SER A 31 6.88 -48.84 -10.10
CA SER A 31 7.91 -49.71 -10.70
C SER A 31 8.21 -49.38 -12.16
N ALA A 32 7.19 -49.05 -12.97
CA ALA A 32 7.40 -48.60 -14.34
C ALA A 32 8.22 -47.29 -14.40
N ALA A 33 7.91 -46.34 -13.52
CA ALA A 33 8.68 -45.11 -13.38
C ALA A 33 10.11 -45.36 -12.82
N SER A 34 10.26 -46.31 -11.89
CA SER A 34 11.55 -46.73 -11.31
C SER A 34 12.48 -47.25 -12.41
N VAL A 35 11.99 -48.13 -13.29
CA VAL A 35 12.74 -48.66 -14.45
C VAL A 35 13.12 -47.54 -15.44
N ALA A 36 12.21 -46.61 -15.75
CA ALA A 36 12.50 -45.47 -16.63
C ALA A 36 13.57 -44.54 -16.05
N ALA A 37 13.48 -44.24 -14.74
CA ALA A 37 14.45 -43.42 -14.02
C ALA A 37 15.83 -44.09 -13.95
N GLN A 38 15.89 -45.40 -13.69
CA GLN A 38 17.13 -46.19 -13.74
C GLN A 38 17.76 -46.23 -15.14
N ALA A 39 16.94 -46.12 -16.20
CA ALA A 39 17.40 -45.96 -17.59
C ALA A 39 17.80 -44.50 -17.93
N GLY A 40 17.82 -43.59 -16.95
CA GLY A 40 18.21 -42.18 -17.11
C GLY A 40 17.09 -41.25 -17.59
N THR A 41 15.82 -41.70 -17.57
CA THR A 41 14.67 -40.93 -18.04
C THR A 41 13.84 -40.42 -16.87
N ALA A 42 13.74 -39.10 -16.70
CA ALA A 42 12.84 -38.45 -15.75
C ALA A 42 11.79 -37.61 -16.47
N PRO A 43 10.57 -37.45 -15.93
CA PRO A 43 9.58 -36.56 -16.50
C PRO A 43 10.02 -35.09 -16.37
N ALA A 44 9.63 -34.26 -17.33
CA ALA A 44 9.78 -32.81 -17.20
C ALA A 44 8.85 -32.28 -16.10
N PRO A 45 9.22 -31.19 -15.38
CA PRO A 45 8.31 -30.54 -14.45
C PRO A 45 7.05 -30.05 -15.19
N THR A 46 5.90 -30.64 -14.86
CA THR A 46 4.60 -30.34 -15.45
C THR A 46 3.56 -30.29 -14.33
N ALA A 47 2.53 -29.46 -14.49
CA ALA A 47 1.42 -29.46 -13.55
C ALA A 47 0.76 -30.86 -13.54
N PRO A 48 0.37 -31.39 -12.37
CA PRO A 48 -0.15 -32.75 -12.29
C PRO A 48 -1.51 -32.86 -12.99
N ASP A 49 -1.76 -34.03 -13.60
CA ASP A 49 -3.01 -34.35 -14.30
C ASP A 49 -4.21 -34.26 -13.31
N PRO A 50 -5.21 -33.40 -13.56
CA PRO A 50 -6.43 -33.31 -12.75
C PRO A 50 -7.14 -34.65 -12.51
N ALA A 51 -7.00 -35.63 -13.40
CA ALA A 51 -7.57 -36.97 -13.23
C ALA A 51 -7.03 -37.70 -11.99
N ILE A 52 -5.75 -37.48 -11.64
CA ILE A 52 -5.09 -38.14 -10.50
C ILE A 52 -5.70 -37.69 -9.16
N ALA A 53 -6.31 -36.50 -9.08
CA ALA A 53 -6.97 -36.00 -7.87
C ALA A 53 -7.99 -36.97 -7.28
N ARG A 54 -8.67 -37.74 -8.14
CA ARG A 54 -9.74 -38.70 -7.77
C ARG A 54 -9.24 -40.13 -7.58
N ALA A 55 -7.94 -40.40 -7.75
CA ALA A 55 -7.37 -41.71 -7.46
C ALA A 55 -7.53 -42.04 -5.97
N ALA A 56 -7.74 -43.32 -5.64
CA ALA A 56 -7.94 -43.76 -4.26
C ALA A 56 -6.64 -43.67 -3.44
N VAL A 57 -5.50 -43.88 -4.11
CA VAL A 57 -4.15 -43.76 -3.57
C VAL A 57 -3.33 -42.91 -4.54
N ARG A 58 -2.57 -41.95 -4.02
CA ARG A 58 -1.73 -41.03 -4.77
C ARG A 58 -0.31 -41.03 -4.21
N VAL A 59 0.68 -40.95 -5.09
CA VAL A 59 2.10 -40.76 -4.77
C VAL A 59 2.56 -39.46 -5.41
N ALA A 60 3.37 -38.69 -4.68
CA ALA A 60 4.10 -37.56 -5.22
C ALA A 60 5.56 -37.60 -4.74
N VAL A 61 6.51 -37.39 -5.67
CA VAL A 61 7.96 -37.48 -5.42
C VAL A 61 8.66 -36.24 -5.96
N ASP A 62 9.28 -35.45 -5.07
CA ASP A 62 10.29 -34.44 -5.43
C ASP A 62 11.54 -35.14 -5.97
N PHE A 63 12.13 -34.64 -7.06
CA PHE A 63 13.42 -35.13 -7.55
C PHE A 63 14.28 -34.06 -8.23
N ALA A 64 15.60 -34.18 -8.07
CA ALA A 64 16.60 -33.38 -8.80
C ALA A 64 16.72 -33.81 -10.27
N ASP A 65 16.87 -35.11 -10.49
CA ASP A 65 17.19 -35.74 -11.77
C ASP A 65 16.70 -37.20 -11.78
N ALA A 66 17.01 -37.95 -12.85
CA ALA A 66 16.61 -39.35 -12.99
C ALA A 66 17.27 -40.30 -11.97
N ALA A 67 18.46 -40.00 -11.46
CA ALA A 67 19.13 -40.84 -10.47
C ALA A 67 18.53 -40.64 -9.08
N ASP A 68 18.24 -39.39 -8.69
CA ASP A 68 17.50 -39.06 -7.47
C ASP A 68 16.09 -39.70 -7.49
N LEU A 69 15.38 -39.56 -8.62
CA LEU A 69 14.07 -40.19 -8.82
C LEU A 69 14.14 -41.72 -8.71
N ALA A 70 15.11 -42.36 -9.35
CA ALA A 70 15.29 -43.82 -9.28
C ALA A 70 15.56 -44.30 -7.84
N ASN A 71 16.37 -43.56 -7.07
CA ASN A 71 16.67 -43.87 -5.67
C ASN A 71 15.40 -43.76 -4.81
N LYS A 72 14.69 -42.62 -4.90
CA LYS A 72 13.45 -42.36 -4.14
C LYS A 72 12.34 -43.38 -4.47
N LEU A 73 12.16 -43.73 -5.76
CA LEU A 73 11.22 -44.77 -6.15
C LEU A 73 11.63 -46.15 -5.64
N GLY A 74 12.91 -46.52 -5.70
CA GLY A 74 13.39 -47.79 -5.13
C GLY A 74 13.22 -47.90 -3.61
N LYS A 75 13.32 -46.80 -2.86
CA LYS A 75 12.96 -46.75 -1.43
C LYS A 75 11.44 -46.86 -1.22
N LEU A 76 10.64 -46.21 -2.07
CA LEU A 76 9.17 -46.28 -2.03
C LEU A 76 8.64 -47.70 -2.33
N GLU A 77 9.23 -48.41 -3.29
CA GLU A 77 8.92 -49.82 -3.59
C GLU A 77 9.16 -50.72 -2.37
N LYS A 78 10.26 -50.51 -1.63
CA LYS A 78 10.54 -51.21 -0.37
C LYS A 78 9.56 -50.84 0.75
N ALA A 79 9.12 -49.58 0.83
CA ALA A 79 8.11 -49.16 1.81
C ALA A 79 6.75 -49.83 1.56
N PHE A 80 6.31 -49.91 0.30
CA PHE A 80 5.11 -50.69 -0.07
C PHE A 80 5.28 -52.19 0.18
N ALA A 81 6.45 -52.77 -0.12
CA ALA A 81 6.71 -54.19 0.10
C ALA A 81 6.78 -54.59 1.59
N SER A 82 7.27 -53.71 2.46
CA SER A 82 7.34 -53.93 3.91
C SER A 82 6.02 -53.63 4.63
N GLY A 83 5.16 -52.77 4.06
CA GLY A 83 3.91 -52.32 4.67
C GLY A 83 4.08 -51.48 5.94
N ASN A 84 5.31 -51.08 6.29
CA ASN A 84 5.62 -50.39 7.53
C ASN A 84 5.24 -48.90 7.47
N PRO A 85 4.28 -48.40 8.29
CA PRO A 85 3.91 -46.98 8.30
C PRO A 85 5.08 -46.03 8.60
N ALA A 86 6.05 -46.45 9.43
CA ALA A 86 7.21 -45.64 9.77
C ALA A 86 8.13 -45.39 8.56
N ALA A 87 8.23 -46.35 7.62
CA ALA A 87 9.00 -46.17 6.39
C ALA A 87 8.39 -45.07 5.50
N PHE A 88 7.06 -44.97 5.45
CA PHE A 88 6.38 -43.86 4.77
C PHE A 88 6.54 -42.53 5.50
N LYS A 89 6.64 -42.50 6.84
CA LYS A 89 6.92 -41.26 7.60
C LYS A 89 8.33 -40.73 7.32
N LEU A 90 9.35 -41.61 7.31
CA LEU A 90 10.72 -41.27 6.95
C LEU A 90 10.83 -40.74 5.50
N LEU A 91 10.11 -41.35 4.56
CA LEU A 91 10.08 -40.92 3.17
C LEU A 91 9.56 -39.48 2.96
N ARG A 92 8.71 -38.96 3.85
CA ARG A 92 8.25 -37.55 3.82
C ARG A 92 9.43 -36.57 3.93
N GLN A 93 10.43 -36.88 4.75
CA GLN A 93 11.63 -36.05 4.94
C GLN A 93 12.50 -35.99 3.66
N GLN A 94 12.39 -36.99 2.78
CA GLN A 94 13.06 -37.05 1.49
C GLN A 94 12.19 -36.55 0.32
N GLY A 95 11.05 -35.90 0.62
CA GLY A 95 10.14 -35.36 -0.40
C GLY A 95 9.26 -36.39 -1.11
N VAL A 96 9.08 -37.57 -0.51
CA VAL A 96 8.26 -38.68 -1.04
C VAL A 96 6.99 -38.82 -0.18
N PHE A 97 5.83 -38.58 -0.79
CA PHE A 97 4.55 -38.54 -0.08
C PHE A 97 3.56 -39.54 -0.67
N VAL A 98 2.79 -40.17 0.22
CA VAL A 98 1.67 -41.07 -0.13
C VAL A 98 0.41 -40.56 0.55
N GLY A 99 -0.65 -40.30 -0.22
CA GLY A 99 -1.96 -39.91 0.28
C GLY A 99 -3.04 -40.89 -0.16
N ARG A 100 -4.11 -40.99 0.64
CA ARG A 100 -5.21 -41.93 0.43
C ARG A 100 -6.56 -41.24 0.67
N GLY A 101 -7.59 -41.64 -0.07
CA GLY A 101 -8.94 -41.12 0.08
C GLY A 101 -9.16 -39.72 -0.52
N PRO A 102 -10.21 -38.99 -0.10
CA PRO A 102 -10.51 -37.64 -0.60
C PRO A 102 -9.48 -36.62 -0.10
N ALA A 103 -9.44 -35.44 -0.76
CA ALA A 103 -8.62 -34.32 -0.30
C ALA A 103 -9.13 -33.80 1.07
N PRO A 104 -8.27 -33.68 2.09
CA PRO A 104 -8.64 -33.07 3.36
C PRO A 104 -8.58 -31.55 3.30
N LYS A 105 -9.09 -30.86 4.34
CA LYS A 105 -8.85 -29.43 4.50
C LYS A 105 -7.38 -29.14 4.83
N VAL A 106 -6.89 -28.01 4.35
CA VAL A 106 -5.54 -27.48 4.57
C VAL A 106 -5.55 -26.19 5.37
N ALA A 107 -4.71 -26.11 6.40
CA ALA A 107 -4.44 -24.91 7.17
C ALA A 107 -3.08 -24.31 6.80
N PHE A 108 -3.00 -23.00 6.55
CA PHE A 108 -1.72 -22.29 6.42
C PHE A 108 -1.32 -21.67 7.75
N LEU A 109 -0.07 -21.93 8.16
CA LEU A 109 0.53 -21.52 9.43
C LEU A 109 1.65 -20.50 9.19
N TYR A 110 1.44 -19.26 9.63
CA TYR A 110 2.31 -18.12 9.36
C TYR A 110 3.34 -17.89 10.47
N THR A 111 4.60 -17.63 10.12
CA THR A 111 5.70 -17.70 11.09
C THR A 111 5.86 -16.45 11.95
N GLY A 112 6.38 -16.63 13.17
CA GLY A 112 6.71 -15.56 14.09
C GLY A 112 8.13 -15.02 13.92
N GLN A 113 8.46 -13.95 14.66
CA GLN A 113 9.84 -13.45 14.74
C GLN A 113 10.79 -14.55 15.28
N GLY A 114 11.95 -14.70 14.64
CA GLY A 114 12.94 -15.77 14.87
C GLY A 114 13.12 -16.71 13.67
N SER A 115 12.11 -16.77 12.79
CA SER A 115 12.14 -17.54 11.54
C SER A 115 13.07 -16.96 10.47
N GLN A 116 13.35 -15.66 10.50
CA GLN A 116 14.13 -14.97 9.47
C GLN A 116 15.60 -15.45 9.35
N TYR A 117 16.15 -15.37 8.15
CA TYR A 117 17.58 -15.51 7.88
C TYR A 117 18.00 -14.73 6.62
N VAL A 118 19.29 -14.43 6.49
CA VAL A 118 19.84 -13.71 5.33
C VAL A 118 19.64 -14.53 4.05
N ASN A 119 19.26 -13.89 2.95
CA ASN A 119 18.99 -14.48 1.64
C ASN A 119 17.80 -15.47 1.60
N MET A 120 16.88 -15.44 2.57
CA MET A 120 15.61 -16.20 2.49
C MET A 120 14.79 -15.79 1.25
N LEU A 121 14.34 -16.77 0.47
CA LEU A 121 13.68 -16.60 -0.85
C LEU A 121 14.51 -15.93 -1.95
N GLN A 122 15.82 -15.71 -1.78
CA GLN A 122 16.64 -15.05 -2.82
C GLN A 122 16.57 -15.78 -4.16
N SER A 123 16.54 -17.12 -4.14
CA SER A 123 16.45 -17.92 -5.38
C SER A 123 15.08 -17.82 -6.05
N LEU A 124 14.02 -17.67 -5.26
CA LEU A 124 12.66 -17.51 -5.77
C LEU A 124 12.40 -16.08 -6.26
N ALA A 125 12.88 -15.06 -5.56
CA ALA A 125 12.80 -13.67 -6.03
C ALA A 125 13.58 -13.44 -7.34
N ALA A 126 14.66 -14.18 -7.57
CA ALA A 126 15.42 -14.14 -8.82
C ALA A 126 14.77 -14.91 -9.99
N THR A 127 13.88 -15.88 -9.73
CA THR A 127 13.34 -16.79 -10.77
C THR A 127 11.82 -16.74 -10.95
N GLN A 128 11.07 -16.25 -9.97
CA GLN A 128 9.60 -16.19 -9.98
C GLN A 128 9.14 -14.72 -9.93
N PRO A 129 8.59 -14.17 -11.04
CA PRO A 129 8.11 -12.79 -11.09
C PRO A 129 7.13 -12.45 -9.96
N LEU A 130 6.21 -13.35 -9.63
CA LEU A 130 5.23 -13.20 -8.54
C LEU A 130 5.87 -13.02 -7.15
N VAL A 131 7.00 -13.67 -6.90
CA VAL A 131 7.76 -13.51 -5.65
C VAL A 131 8.52 -12.18 -5.66
N LYS A 132 9.12 -11.83 -6.80
CA LYS A 132 9.78 -10.53 -6.97
C LYS A 132 8.80 -9.36 -6.77
N GLU A 133 7.60 -9.43 -7.35
CA GLU A 133 6.55 -8.41 -7.21
C GLU A 133 6.17 -8.15 -5.75
N VAL A 134 6.12 -9.18 -4.90
CA VAL A 134 5.85 -9.01 -3.45
C VAL A 134 7.00 -8.30 -2.75
N PHE A 135 8.25 -8.61 -3.10
CA PHE A 135 9.41 -7.90 -2.55
C PHE A 135 9.53 -6.46 -3.08
N ASP A 136 9.21 -6.20 -4.35
CA ASP A 136 9.15 -4.86 -4.94
C ASP A 136 8.03 -4.01 -4.29
N GLU A 137 6.88 -4.63 -4.01
CA GLU A 137 5.77 -4.01 -3.29
C GLU A 137 6.16 -3.69 -1.84
N ALA A 138 6.84 -4.61 -1.16
CA ALA A 138 7.37 -4.37 0.18
C ALA A 138 8.44 -3.27 0.20
N ASP A 139 9.33 -3.22 -0.80
CA ASP A 139 10.32 -2.15 -0.95
C ASP A 139 9.66 -0.79 -1.15
N ARG A 140 8.62 -0.71 -1.99
CA ARG A 140 7.85 0.52 -2.23
C ARG A 140 7.23 1.07 -0.95
N VAL A 141 6.66 0.20 -0.10
CA VAL A 141 6.00 0.60 1.16
C VAL A 141 7.02 0.89 2.26
N MET A 142 8.10 0.10 2.36
CA MET A 142 9.04 0.18 3.48
C MET A 142 10.20 1.14 3.26
N THR A 143 10.57 1.50 2.02
CA THR A 143 11.69 2.43 1.75
C THR A 143 11.51 3.80 2.45
N PRO A 144 10.33 4.44 2.44
CA PRO A 144 10.10 5.68 3.18
C PRO A 144 10.25 5.55 4.71
N LEU A 145 10.06 4.34 5.24
CA LEU A 145 10.09 4.06 6.69
C LEU A 145 11.47 3.61 7.18
N LEU A 146 12.24 2.89 6.35
CA LEU A 146 13.57 2.36 6.67
C LEU A 146 14.73 3.20 6.10
N GLY A 147 14.44 4.14 5.19
CA GLY A 147 15.43 4.97 4.50
C GLY A 147 16.15 4.29 3.32
N ARG A 148 15.95 2.99 3.12
CA ARG A 148 16.40 2.20 1.97
C ARG A 148 15.49 0.96 1.77
N PRO A 149 15.53 0.29 0.61
CA PRO A 149 14.71 -0.90 0.33
C PRO A 149 14.83 -2.00 1.39
N LEU A 150 13.71 -2.65 1.73
CA LEU A 150 13.64 -3.79 2.64
C LEU A 150 14.52 -4.94 2.14
N THR A 151 14.50 -5.21 0.83
CA THR A 151 15.34 -6.20 0.17
C THR A 151 16.83 -5.98 0.42
N SER A 152 17.29 -4.74 0.60
CA SER A 152 18.70 -4.44 0.90
C SER A 152 19.18 -4.88 2.30
N TYR A 153 18.25 -5.31 3.16
CA TYR A 153 18.53 -5.96 4.44
C TYR A 153 18.43 -7.49 4.37
N ILE A 154 17.75 -8.04 3.35
CA ILE A 154 17.50 -9.47 3.18
C ILE A 154 18.49 -10.08 2.18
N PHE A 155 18.65 -9.47 1.01
CA PHE A 155 19.45 -9.95 -0.11
C PHE A 155 20.83 -9.29 -0.13
N VAL A 156 21.85 -10.07 0.19
CA VAL A 156 23.27 -9.68 0.11
C VAL A 156 24.08 -10.75 -0.63
N ASP A 157 25.30 -10.38 -1.01
CA ASP A 157 26.28 -11.34 -1.52
C ASP A 157 26.63 -12.37 -0.44
N GLY A 158 26.16 -13.60 -0.62
CA GLY A 158 26.38 -14.72 0.30
C GLY A 158 27.84 -15.17 0.39
N SER A 159 28.71 -14.77 -0.56
CA SER A 159 30.15 -15.02 -0.49
C SER A 159 30.90 -14.02 0.38
N ASN A 160 30.26 -12.89 0.75
CA ASN A 160 30.84 -11.86 1.59
C ASN A 160 30.39 -12.04 3.05
N GLU A 161 31.21 -12.74 3.85
CA GLU A 161 30.95 -13.01 5.27
C GLU A 161 30.64 -11.74 6.09
N ALA A 162 31.28 -10.60 5.77
CA ALA A 162 31.04 -9.35 6.48
C ALA A 162 29.66 -8.75 6.15
N ALA A 163 29.23 -8.85 4.89
CA ALA A 163 27.88 -8.45 4.47
C ALA A 163 26.82 -9.36 5.10
N VAL A 164 27.01 -10.68 5.07
CA VAL A 164 26.11 -11.66 5.69
C VAL A 164 26.01 -11.43 7.20
N LYS A 165 27.12 -11.18 7.90
CA LYS A 165 27.13 -10.87 9.34
C LYS A 165 26.37 -9.57 9.65
N THR A 166 26.58 -8.52 8.84
CA THR A 166 25.88 -7.23 9.00
C THR A 166 24.38 -7.39 8.76
N ALA A 167 23.98 -8.05 7.67
CA ALA A 167 22.58 -8.34 7.36
C ALA A 167 21.92 -9.19 8.45
N THR A 168 22.63 -10.20 8.98
CA THR A 168 22.15 -11.02 10.12
C THR A 168 21.86 -10.16 11.35
N GLN A 169 22.74 -9.21 11.68
CA GLN A 169 22.53 -8.29 12.80
C GLN A 169 21.37 -7.30 12.55
N GLN A 170 21.21 -6.82 11.32
CA GLN A 170 20.11 -5.93 10.93
C GLN A 170 18.76 -6.66 10.92
N LEU A 171 18.70 -7.92 10.46
CA LEU A 171 17.52 -8.78 10.51
C LEU A 171 17.13 -9.24 11.93
N MET A 172 17.83 -8.80 12.97
CA MET A 172 17.40 -8.91 14.38
C MET A 172 16.74 -7.63 14.92
N GLN A 173 16.81 -6.51 14.19
CA GLN A 173 16.15 -5.26 14.56
C GLN A 173 14.66 -5.34 14.20
N THR A 174 13.80 -5.10 15.18
CA THR A 174 12.37 -5.42 15.09
C THR A 174 11.66 -4.66 13.97
N GLU A 175 12.08 -3.43 13.67
CA GLU A 175 11.58 -2.62 12.55
C GLU A 175 11.88 -3.20 11.16
N ILE A 176 12.91 -4.05 11.03
CA ILE A 176 13.29 -4.73 9.78
C ILE A 176 12.78 -6.17 9.77
N THR A 177 12.92 -6.89 10.89
CA THR A 177 12.52 -8.30 11.02
C THR A 177 11.05 -8.50 10.71
N GLN A 178 10.16 -7.66 11.27
CA GLN A 178 8.72 -7.86 11.13
C GLN A 178 8.23 -7.75 9.67
N PRO A 179 8.54 -6.69 8.91
CA PRO A 179 8.17 -6.62 7.49
C PRO A 179 8.89 -7.65 6.61
N ALA A 180 10.13 -8.04 6.94
CA ALA A 180 10.88 -9.04 6.17
C ALA A 180 10.25 -10.44 6.22
N VAL A 181 9.77 -10.87 7.39
CA VAL A 181 9.01 -12.12 7.53
C VAL A 181 7.66 -12.01 6.84
N LEU A 182 6.91 -10.91 7.05
CA LEU A 182 5.60 -10.71 6.41
C LEU A 182 5.65 -10.74 4.87
N ALA A 183 6.69 -10.15 4.26
CA ALA A 183 6.90 -10.22 2.81
C ALA A 183 7.20 -11.65 2.33
N THR A 184 7.96 -12.41 3.12
CA THR A 184 8.28 -13.82 2.86
C THR A 184 7.03 -14.71 2.92
N ASP A 185 6.26 -14.57 3.99
CA ASP A 185 4.98 -15.23 4.23
C ASP A 185 3.98 -15.00 3.07
N LEU A 186 3.81 -13.75 2.61
CA LEU A 186 2.90 -13.45 1.52
C LEU A 186 3.43 -13.90 0.15
N ALA A 187 4.73 -13.80 -0.11
CA ALA A 187 5.33 -14.30 -1.35
C ALA A 187 5.07 -15.80 -1.54
N LEU A 188 5.25 -16.57 -0.46
CA LEU A 188 4.96 -18.01 -0.45
C LEU A 188 3.46 -18.30 -0.56
N THR A 189 2.60 -17.50 0.09
CA THR A 189 1.13 -17.61 -0.04
C THR A 189 0.67 -17.41 -1.49
N LYS A 190 1.11 -16.32 -2.14
CA LYS A 190 0.78 -16.05 -3.56
C LYS A 190 1.34 -17.17 -4.46
N LEU A 191 2.53 -17.68 -4.17
CA LEU A 191 3.17 -18.76 -4.94
C LEU A 191 2.41 -20.09 -4.84
N PHE A 192 1.99 -20.54 -3.65
CA PHE A 192 1.08 -21.70 -3.52
C PHE A 192 -0.25 -21.45 -4.23
N GLY A 193 -0.76 -20.23 -4.17
CA GLY A 193 -1.92 -19.79 -4.94
C GLY A 193 -1.77 -20.05 -6.44
N ALA A 194 -0.61 -19.72 -7.03
CA ALA A 194 -0.31 -19.97 -8.45
C ALA A 194 -0.16 -21.46 -8.81
N PHE A 195 0.13 -22.33 -7.83
CA PHE A 195 0.10 -23.78 -7.96
C PHE A 195 -1.30 -24.39 -7.74
N GLY A 196 -2.35 -23.57 -7.59
CA GLY A 196 -3.72 -24.05 -7.41
C GLY A 196 -4.03 -24.55 -5.99
N VAL A 197 -3.27 -24.09 -5.00
CA VAL A 197 -3.48 -24.42 -3.58
C VAL A 197 -3.90 -23.15 -2.83
N GLN A 198 -5.01 -23.23 -2.10
CA GLN A 198 -5.53 -22.17 -1.24
C GLN A 198 -5.83 -22.75 0.15
N PRO A 199 -5.69 -21.98 1.24
CA PRO A 199 -6.04 -22.44 2.59
C PRO A 199 -7.55 -22.49 2.80
N ASP A 200 -8.04 -23.53 3.50
CA ASP A 200 -9.40 -23.56 4.06
C ASP A 200 -9.53 -22.73 5.32
N MET A 201 -8.40 -22.49 6.00
CA MET A 201 -8.28 -21.77 7.27
C MET A 201 -6.83 -21.36 7.51
N VAL A 202 -6.62 -20.32 8.33
CA VAL A 202 -5.29 -19.74 8.56
C VAL A 202 -5.03 -19.48 10.05
N MET A 203 -3.77 -19.53 10.43
CA MET A 203 -3.32 -19.15 11.76
C MET A 203 -1.90 -18.60 11.68
N GLY A 204 -1.57 -17.62 12.49
CA GLY A 204 -0.21 -17.13 12.61
C GLY A 204 0.35 -17.29 14.02
N HIS A 205 1.68 -17.29 14.14
CA HIS A 205 2.38 -17.25 15.42
C HIS A 205 2.90 -15.83 15.69
N SER A 206 2.34 -15.13 16.67
CA SER A 206 2.69 -13.75 17.03
C SER A 206 2.65 -12.81 15.81
N LEU A 207 3.81 -12.44 15.26
CA LEU A 207 3.95 -11.67 14.03
C LEU A 207 3.20 -12.31 12.84
N GLY A 208 3.22 -13.64 12.73
CA GLY A 208 2.58 -14.35 11.63
C GLY A 208 1.07 -14.12 11.56
N GLU A 209 0.42 -13.65 12.64
CA GLU A 209 -1.01 -13.34 12.61
C GLU A 209 -1.33 -12.21 11.62
N TYR A 210 -0.37 -11.33 11.32
CA TYR A 210 -0.52 -10.32 10.28
C TYR A 210 -0.46 -10.92 8.87
N GLY A 211 0.36 -11.97 8.66
CA GLY A 211 0.34 -12.78 7.43
C GLY A 211 -1.00 -13.52 7.26
N ALA A 212 -1.50 -14.10 8.35
CA ALA A 212 -2.81 -14.75 8.39
C ALA A 212 -3.97 -13.76 8.13
N LEU A 213 -3.91 -12.55 8.70
CA LEU A 213 -4.92 -11.49 8.46
C LEU A 213 -4.93 -11.02 7.00
N VAL A 214 -3.78 -10.95 6.33
CA VAL A 214 -3.73 -10.67 4.88
C VAL A 214 -4.32 -11.83 4.08
N ALA A 215 -3.94 -13.07 4.42
CA ALA A 215 -4.47 -14.26 3.75
C ALA A 215 -5.99 -14.44 3.93
N ALA A 216 -6.54 -14.06 5.09
CA ALA A 216 -7.97 -14.03 5.37
C ALA A 216 -8.71 -12.82 4.77
N GLY A 217 -8.01 -11.90 4.10
CA GLY A 217 -8.62 -10.69 3.51
C GLY A 217 -9.07 -9.64 4.53
N SER A 218 -8.58 -9.70 5.77
CA SER A 218 -8.84 -8.74 6.84
C SER A 218 -7.93 -7.50 6.79
N LEU A 219 -6.78 -7.59 6.14
CA LEU A 219 -5.87 -6.47 5.85
C LEU A 219 -5.34 -6.58 4.42
N SER A 220 -5.06 -5.44 3.78
CA SER A 220 -4.23 -5.43 2.57
C SER A 220 -2.74 -5.58 2.93
N PHE A 221 -1.89 -5.96 1.98
CA PHE A 221 -0.47 -6.22 2.25
C PHE A 221 0.31 -4.97 2.67
N ASP A 222 0.07 -3.84 2.00
CA ASP A 222 0.61 -2.53 2.36
C ASP A 222 0.15 -2.11 3.78
N SER A 223 -1.14 -2.24 4.07
CA SER A 223 -1.70 -2.04 5.41
C SER A 223 -1.06 -2.94 6.46
N ALA A 224 -0.78 -4.20 6.14
CA ALA A 224 -0.12 -5.12 7.07
C ALA A 224 1.37 -4.78 7.27
N LEU A 225 2.08 -4.32 6.24
CA LEU A 225 3.46 -3.81 6.35
C LEU A 225 3.51 -2.54 7.23
N GLU A 226 2.59 -1.61 7.04
CA GLU A 226 2.45 -0.43 7.92
C GLU A 226 2.06 -0.83 9.35
N ALA A 227 1.16 -1.80 9.52
CA ALA A 227 0.75 -2.33 10.82
C ALA A 227 1.94 -2.94 11.57
N VAL A 228 2.74 -3.81 10.95
CA VAL A 228 3.89 -4.42 11.64
C VAL A 228 5.03 -3.43 11.89
N SER A 229 5.19 -2.42 11.03
CA SER A 229 6.09 -1.29 11.28
C SER A 229 5.64 -0.46 12.49
N ALA A 230 4.34 -0.14 12.57
CA ALA A 230 3.76 0.54 13.73
C ALA A 230 3.89 -0.29 15.00
N ARG A 231 3.57 -1.60 14.95
CA ARG A 231 3.73 -2.57 16.05
C ARG A 231 5.15 -2.55 16.60
N GLY A 232 6.16 -2.75 15.75
CA GLY A 232 7.57 -2.73 16.14
C GLY A 232 8.00 -1.39 16.75
N ARG A 233 7.54 -0.27 16.20
CA ARG A 233 7.84 1.07 16.70
C ARG A 233 7.18 1.37 18.05
N GLU A 234 5.88 1.10 18.21
CA GLU A 234 5.17 1.38 19.47
C GLU A 234 5.66 0.46 20.60
N MET A 235 5.99 -0.81 20.31
CA MET A 235 6.62 -1.72 21.26
C MET A 235 8.03 -1.26 21.68
N THR A 236 8.80 -0.65 20.78
CA THR A 236 10.15 -0.13 21.07
C THR A 236 10.13 1.18 21.87
N LYS A 237 9.04 1.96 21.81
CA LYS A 237 8.88 3.19 22.62
C LYS A 237 8.58 2.91 24.11
N VAL A 238 8.19 1.69 24.48
CA VAL A 238 7.89 1.33 25.87
C VAL A 238 9.18 1.25 26.68
N SER A 239 9.59 2.39 27.24
CA SER A 239 10.71 2.46 28.19
C SER A 239 10.17 2.44 29.61
N VAL A 240 10.39 1.34 30.32
CA VAL A 240 10.04 1.14 31.74
C VAL A 240 11.30 0.80 32.53
N ALA A 241 11.23 0.84 33.87
CA ALA A 241 12.39 0.58 34.73
C ALA A 241 13.00 -0.83 34.55
N ASP A 242 12.17 -1.80 34.15
CA ASP A 242 12.56 -3.14 33.70
C ASP A 242 11.72 -3.50 32.47
N ASN A 243 12.35 -3.51 31.29
CA ASN A 243 11.73 -3.91 30.03
C ASN A 243 11.42 -5.42 29.95
N GLY A 244 11.84 -6.17 30.96
CA GLY A 244 11.61 -7.60 31.10
C GLY A 244 12.53 -8.48 30.26
N ALA A 245 12.41 -9.77 30.49
CA ALA A 245 13.13 -10.81 29.74
C ALA A 245 12.16 -11.88 29.23
N MET A 246 12.64 -12.70 28.29
CA MET A 246 11.95 -13.90 27.82
C MET A 246 12.92 -15.08 27.79
N ALA A 247 12.44 -16.28 28.06
CA ALA A 247 13.22 -17.51 27.98
C ALA A 247 12.42 -18.64 27.31
N ALA A 248 13.08 -19.36 26.40
CA ALA A 248 12.55 -20.61 25.85
C ALA A 248 12.78 -21.72 26.88
N VAL A 249 11.73 -22.50 27.15
CA VAL A 249 11.73 -23.62 28.11
C VAL A 249 11.32 -24.89 27.37
N PHE A 250 12.07 -25.97 27.60
CA PHE A 250 11.83 -27.32 27.09
C PHE A 250 11.56 -28.24 28.28
N ALA A 251 10.29 -28.46 28.55
CA ALA A 251 9.76 -29.26 29.66
C ALA A 251 8.29 -29.63 29.39
N PRO A 252 7.75 -30.70 29.99
CA PRO A 252 6.32 -31.01 29.89
C PRO A 252 5.48 -29.81 30.36
N MET A 253 4.42 -29.47 29.60
CA MET A 253 3.58 -28.28 29.88
C MET A 253 2.99 -28.23 31.29
N ALA A 254 2.78 -29.38 31.94
CA ALA A 254 2.36 -29.47 33.34
C ALA A 254 3.43 -28.90 34.31
N GLU A 255 4.69 -29.24 34.09
CA GLU A 255 5.83 -28.76 34.89
C GLU A 255 6.14 -27.30 34.60
N ILE A 256 6.00 -26.85 33.34
CA ILE A 256 6.10 -25.42 33.01
C ILE A 256 5.07 -24.61 33.80
N LYS A 257 3.81 -25.06 33.81
CA LYS A 257 2.74 -24.40 34.58
C LYS A 257 2.98 -24.44 36.09
N ARG A 258 3.49 -25.55 36.63
CA ARG A 258 3.84 -25.67 38.06
C ARG A 258 4.94 -24.70 38.46
N ILE A 259 6.07 -24.71 37.73
CA ILE A 259 7.26 -23.92 38.07
C ILE A 259 6.98 -22.42 37.90
N VAL A 260 6.31 -22.00 36.82
CA VAL A 260 5.87 -20.61 36.64
C VAL A 260 4.84 -20.19 37.70
N GLY A 261 3.92 -21.08 38.09
CA GLY A 261 2.97 -20.83 39.19
C GLY A 261 3.60 -20.73 40.58
N GLN A 262 4.88 -21.10 40.72
CA GLN A 262 5.68 -20.98 41.94
C GLN A 262 6.68 -19.81 41.88
N ALA A 263 6.64 -18.99 40.82
CA ALA A 263 7.54 -17.86 40.64
C ALA A 263 7.36 -16.79 41.73
N ASP A 264 8.48 -16.32 42.29
CA ASP A 264 8.53 -15.05 43.01
C ASP A 264 8.70 -13.90 42.00
N GLY A 265 7.74 -12.98 41.97
CA GLY A 265 7.68 -11.88 41.00
C GLY A 265 6.86 -12.19 39.74
N TYR A 266 6.79 -11.23 38.83
CA TYR A 266 5.95 -11.32 37.62
C TYR A 266 6.62 -12.17 36.53
N VAL A 267 6.11 -13.38 36.31
CA VAL A 267 6.42 -14.25 35.15
C VAL A 267 5.13 -14.88 34.66
N VAL A 268 4.94 -14.93 33.35
CA VAL A 268 3.84 -15.63 32.67
C VAL A 268 4.37 -16.52 31.56
N ILE A 269 3.58 -17.50 31.13
CA ILE A 269 3.85 -18.21 29.87
C ILE A 269 3.38 -17.29 28.74
N ALA A 270 4.33 -16.73 27.99
CA ALA A 270 4.12 -15.76 26.92
C ALA A 270 3.77 -16.43 25.58
N ASN A 271 4.26 -17.65 25.33
CA ASN A 271 3.89 -18.44 24.16
C ASN A 271 3.73 -19.92 24.55
N ILE A 272 2.56 -20.50 24.28
CA ILE A 272 2.26 -21.92 24.50
C ILE A 272 2.39 -22.63 23.14
N ASN A 273 3.60 -23.06 22.82
CA ASN A 273 3.98 -23.50 21.46
C ASN A 273 3.70 -24.98 21.20
N SER A 274 4.09 -25.86 22.12
CA SER A 274 3.87 -27.31 22.02
C SER A 274 3.51 -27.94 23.37
N THR A 275 3.37 -29.26 23.44
CA THR A 275 3.17 -30.00 24.70
C THR A 275 4.43 -30.04 25.57
N SER A 276 5.59 -29.79 24.95
CA SER A 276 6.94 -29.96 25.48
C SER A 276 7.80 -28.67 25.44
N GLN A 277 7.29 -27.59 24.84
CA GLN A 277 8.01 -26.34 24.61
C GLN A 277 7.10 -25.12 24.83
N ALA A 278 7.60 -24.14 25.59
CA ALA A 278 6.94 -22.85 25.79
C ALA A 278 7.95 -21.71 25.90
N VAL A 279 7.49 -20.47 25.73
CA VAL A 279 8.28 -19.28 26.10
C VAL A 279 7.67 -18.64 27.34
N VAL A 280 8.49 -18.39 28.35
CA VAL A 280 8.11 -17.60 29.54
C VAL A 280 8.62 -16.17 29.39
N GLY A 281 7.89 -15.20 29.92
CA GLY A 281 8.24 -13.78 29.87
C GLY A 281 7.76 -13.03 31.10
N GLY A 282 8.43 -11.94 31.47
CA GLY A 282 8.11 -11.18 32.66
C GLY A 282 9.27 -10.28 33.11
N ALA A 283 9.26 -9.90 34.39
CA ALA A 283 10.32 -9.10 34.98
C ALA A 283 11.67 -9.84 34.92
N THR A 284 12.75 -9.13 34.61
CA THR A 284 14.07 -9.71 34.30
C THR A 284 14.56 -10.62 35.43
N ASP A 285 14.58 -10.13 36.68
CA ASP A 285 15.03 -10.90 37.84
C ASP A 285 14.14 -12.13 38.14
N ALA A 286 12.85 -12.05 37.81
CA ALA A 286 11.92 -13.15 38.03
C ALA A 286 12.10 -14.24 36.95
N VAL A 287 12.33 -13.84 35.70
CA VAL A 287 12.62 -14.76 34.58
C VAL A 287 13.97 -15.46 34.78
N GLU A 288 15.03 -14.75 35.18
CA GLU A 288 16.34 -15.38 35.47
C GLU A 288 16.25 -16.42 36.60
N ARG A 289 15.48 -16.11 37.67
CA ARG A 289 15.23 -17.08 38.76
C ARG A 289 14.45 -18.30 38.28
N ILE A 290 13.47 -18.12 37.38
CA ILE A 290 12.71 -19.22 36.79
C ILE A 290 13.56 -20.06 35.82
N VAL A 291 14.46 -19.47 35.04
CA VAL A 291 15.45 -20.19 34.24
C VAL A 291 16.32 -21.08 35.15
N GLY A 292 16.81 -20.53 36.26
CA GLY A 292 17.56 -21.30 37.27
C GLY A 292 16.73 -22.43 37.90
N ALA A 293 15.44 -22.22 38.16
CA ALA A 293 14.54 -23.24 38.69
C ALA A 293 14.34 -24.42 37.72
N PHE A 294 14.09 -24.14 36.43
CA PHE A 294 14.00 -25.19 35.41
C PHE A 294 15.31 -25.98 35.29
N GLN A 295 16.46 -25.29 35.27
CA GLN A 295 17.78 -25.93 35.20
C GLN A 295 18.08 -26.79 36.44
N ALA A 296 17.67 -26.35 37.64
CA ALA A 296 17.83 -27.12 38.88
C ALA A 296 16.97 -28.40 38.90
N GLU A 297 15.81 -28.38 38.23
CA GLU A 297 14.96 -29.57 38.03
C GLU A 297 15.35 -30.41 36.79
N GLY A 298 16.45 -30.06 36.11
CA GLY A 298 17.00 -30.82 34.98
C GLY A 298 16.42 -30.48 33.60
N TYR A 299 15.58 -29.44 33.49
CA TYR A 299 14.99 -28.98 32.24
C TYR A 299 15.87 -27.94 31.54
N THR A 300 15.79 -27.89 30.20
CA THR A 300 16.51 -26.87 29.42
C THR A 300 15.70 -25.58 29.40
N ALA A 301 16.27 -24.51 29.94
CA ALA A 301 15.73 -23.15 29.85
C ALA A 301 16.84 -22.18 29.44
N THR A 302 16.56 -21.32 28.43
CA THR A 302 17.54 -20.43 27.80
C THR A 302 16.92 -19.08 27.48
N ARG A 303 17.58 -17.98 27.89
CA ARG A 303 17.16 -16.60 27.59
C ARG A 303 17.17 -16.32 26.08
N ILE A 304 16.11 -15.68 25.59
CA ILE A 304 15.96 -15.28 24.19
C ILE A 304 16.48 -13.84 24.02
N PRO A 305 17.28 -13.52 22.98
CA PRO A 305 17.76 -12.17 22.72
C PRO A 305 16.66 -11.29 22.10
N VAL A 306 15.78 -10.77 22.96
CA VAL A 306 14.72 -9.80 22.63
C VAL A 306 14.86 -8.52 23.45
N SER A 307 14.32 -7.41 22.95
CA SER A 307 14.43 -6.09 23.60
C SER A 307 13.47 -5.89 24.78
N HIS A 308 12.34 -6.61 24.79
CA HIS A 308 11.30 -6.51 25.83
C HIS A 308 10.61 -7.86 26.04
N ALA A 309 9.91 -8.02 27.17
CA ALA A 309 9.01 -9.15 27.42
C ALA A 309 7.68 -9.04 26.63
N PHE A 310 7.72 -9.39 25.35
CA PHE A 310 6.54 -9.44 24.48
C PHE A 310 5.48 -10.44 24.97
N HIS A 311 4.20 -10.23 24.62
CA HIS A 311 3.08 -11.07 25.08
C HIS A 311 2.89 -11.10 26.60
N THR A 312 3.28 -10.00 27.26
CA THR A 312 3.09 -9.79 28.71
C THR A 312 2.56 -8.38 28.98
N SER A 313 2.10 -8.12 30.21
CA SER A 313 1.62 -6.79 30.60
C SER A 313 2.70 -5.70 30.58
N ILE A 314 3.99 -6.06 30.47
CA ILE A 314 5.09 -5.09 30.38
C ILE A 314 4.96 -4.24 29.10
N VAL A 315 4.50 -4.85 27.99
CA VAL A 315 4.29 -4.14 26.71
C VAL A 315 2.85 -3.65 26.50
N ALA A 316 1.96 -3.85 27.47
CA ALA A 316 0.57 -3.36 27.41
C ALA A 316 0.43 -1.86 27.09
N PRO A 317 1.31 -0.94 27.54
CA PRO A 317 1.23 0.47 27.16
C PRO A 317 1.30 0.76 25.64
N ALA A 318 1.88 -0.14 24.84
CA ALA A 318 1.92 0.02 23.38
C ALA A 318 0.55 -0.21 22.71
N SER A 319 -0.40 -0.86 23.40
CA SER A 319 -1.63 -1.39 22.77
C SER A 319 -2.55 -0.28 22.26
N GLY A 320 -2.74 0.80 23.03
CA GLY A 320 -3.56 1.94 22.62
C GLY A 320 -3.02 2.65 21.38
N PRO A 321 -1.77 3.17 21.40
CA PRO A 321 -1.13 3.79 20.24
C PRO A 321 -1.07 2.88 19.01
N PHE A 322 -0.97 1.56 19.22
CA PHE A 322 -1.00 0.58 18.15
C PHE A 322 -2.40 0.39 17.54
N VAL A 323 -3.46 0.30 18.35
CA VAL A 323 -4.86 0.30 17.86
C VAL A 323 -5.19 1.58 17.11
N ASP A 324 -4.73 2.74 17.60
CA ASP A 324 -4.89 4.02 16.90
C ASP A 324 -4.19 4.04 15.52
N ALA A 325 -3.10 3.29 15.36
CA ALA A 325 -2.47 3.07 14.07
C ALA A 325 -3.30 2.15 13.17
N LEU A 326 -3.70 0.97 13.67
CA LEU A 326 -4.53 0.01 12.94
C LEU A 326 -5.88 0.58 12.47
N ARG A 327 -6.48 1.49 13.25
CA ARG A 327 -7.76 2.16 12.93
C ARG A 327 -7.72 2.93 11.60
N ARG A 328 -6.53 3.28 11.09
CA ARG A 328 -6.34 3.96 9.78
C ARG A 328 -6.12 3.00 8.60
N LEU A 329 -6.00 1.70 8.85
CA LEU A 329 -5.52 0.68 7.91
C LEU A 329 -6.63 -0.27 7.43
N ASP A 330 -7.90 0.18 7.50
CA ASP A 330 -9.10 -0.51 7.00
C ASP A 330 -9.17 -2.01 7.36
N MET A 331 -9.07 -2.32 8.65
CA MET A 331 -9.15 -3.68 9.15
C MET A 331 -10.58 -4.23 9.05
N ARG A 332 -10.75 -5.34 8.31
CA ARG A 332 -12.05 -5.92 7.95
C ARG A 332 -12.31 -7.27 8.61
N PRO A 333 -13.59 -7.69 8.76
CA PRO A 333 -13.93 -9.04 9.18
C PRO A 333 -13.33 -10.10 8.22
N PRO A 334 -12.94 -11.27 8.72
CA PRO A 334 -12.22 -12.26 7.93
C PRO A 334 -13.12 -13.00 6.93
N GLN A 335 -12.59 -13.23 5.73
CA GLN A 335 -13.24 -13.99 4.65
C GLN A 335 -12.92 -15.49 4.71
N LEU A 336 -11.84 -15.85 5.41
CA LEU A 336 -11.46 -17.24 5.72
C LEU A 336 -11.34 -17.41 7.25
N PRO A 337 -11.67 -18.58 7.82
CA PRO A 337 -11.49 -18.85 9.25
C PRO A 337 -10.04 -18.60 9.69
N ILE A 338 -9.84 -17.62 10.57
CA ILE A 338 -8.54 -17.25 11.14
C ILE A 338 -8.57 -17.46 12.66
N VAL A 339 -7.54 -18.10 13.21
CA VAL A 339 -7.40 -18.29 14.66
C VAL A 339 -6.72 -17.08 15.31
N ALA A 340 -7.37 -16.52 16.33
CA ALA A 340 -6.84 -15.42 17.14
C ALA A 340 -5.78 -15.92 18.12
N ASN A 341 -4.63 -15.23 18.20
CA ASN A 341 -3.55 -15.64 19.09
C ASN A 341 -3.90 -15.50 20.58
N VAL A 342 -4.76 -14.54 20.91
CA VAL A 342 -5.19 -14.21 22.28
C VAL A 342 -6.03 -15.34 22.90
N THR A 343 -6.94 -15.94 22.12
CA THR A 343 -7.88 -16.95 22.61
C THR A 343 -7.49 -18.36 22.20
N GLY A 344 -6.87 -18.56 21.03
CA GLY A 344 -6.71 -19.88 20.39
C GLY A 344 -7.98 -20.40 19.70
N GLU A 345 -9.03 -19.59 19.65
CA GLU A 345 -10.27 -19.85 18.92
C GLU A 345 -10.29 -19.05 17.61
N PHE A 346 -11.25 -19.32 16.72
CA PHE A 346 -11.45 -18.47 15.54
C PHE A 346 -11.90 -17.05 15.94
N TYR A 347 -11.49 -16.04 15.17
CA TYR A 347 -12.16 -14.73 15.21
C TYR A 347 -13.66 -14.93 14.92
N PRO A 348 -14.58 -14.21 15.61
CA PRO A 348 -16.01 -14.36 15.39
C PRO A 348 -16.40 -14.09 13.93
N ALA A 349 -17.29 -14.92 13.36
CA ALA A 349 -17.75 -14.76 11.98
C ALA A 349 -18.59 -13.48 11.76
N ASP A 350 -19.12 -12.91 12.85
CA ASP A 350 -19.84 -11.65 12.93
C ASP A 350 -18.99 -10.52 13.55
N ALA A 351 -17.66 -10.71 13.69
CA ALA A 351 -16.76 -9.70 14.21
C ALA A 351 -16.89 -8.38 13.45
N THR A 352 -16.97 -7.27 14.18
CA THR A 352 -16.91 -5.92 13.60
C THR A 352 -15.46 -5.49 13.42
N SER A 353 -15.21 -4.45 12.62
CA SER A 353 -13.85 -3.85 12.55
C SER A 353 -13.31 -3.43 13.92
N GLU A 354 -14.15 -2.94 14.85
CA GLU A 354 -13.72 -2.66 16.22
C GLU A 354 -13.32 -3.94 16.96
N THR A 355 -14.07 -5.03 16.82
CA THR A 355 -13.73 -6.34 17.40
C THR A 355 -12.38 -6.85 16.89
N MET A 356 -12.13 -6.71 15.59
CA MET A 356 -10.84 -7.06 14.98
C MET A 356 -9.69 -6.20 15.55
N LEU A 357 -9.90 -4.89 15.68
CA LEU A 357 -8.94 -3.95 16.25
C LEU A 357 -8.66 -4.23 17.73
N GLU A 358 -9.68 -4.52 18.53
CA GLU A 358 -9.54 -4.87 19.95
C GLU A 358 -8.71 -6.13 20.15
N MET A 359 -8.98 -7.20 19.39
CA MET A 359 -8.25 -8.46 19.50
C MET A 359 -6.79 -8.31 19.02
N ALA A 360 -6.55 -7.61 17.90
CA ALA A 360 -5.20 -7.30 17.42
C ALA A 360 -4.41 -6.39 18.38
N GLY A 361 -5.09 -5.44 19.03
CA GLY A 361 -4.52 -4.61 20.09
C GLY A 361 -4.13 -5.40 21.34
N GLN A 362 -5.00 -6.32 21.78
CA GLN A 362 -4.74 -7.20 22.93
C GLN A 362 -3.57 -8.18 22.66
N GLN A 363 -3.38 -8.61 21.41
CA GLN A 363 -2.36 -9.60 21.02
C GLN A 363 -0.96 -9.30 21.54
N ILE A 364 -0.52 -8.04 21.45
CA ILE A 364 0.88 -7.69 21.74
C ILE A 364 1.24 -7.90 23.22
N ALA A 365 0.24 -7.84 24.10
CA ALA A 365 0.36 -7.95 25.55
C ALA A 365 -0.22 -9.24 26.14
N SER A 366 -0.77 -10.12 25.29
CA SER A 366 -1.44 -11.36 25.69
C SER A 366 -0.65 -12.60 25.25
N PRO A 367 -0.63 -13.68 26.05
CA PRO A 367 -0.01 -14.95 25.67
C PRO A 367 -0.53 -15.55 24.37
N VAL A 368 0.38 -16.07 23.54
CA VAL A 368 0.03 -16.77 22.30
C VAL A 368 -0.44 -18.21 22.59
N GLN A 369 -1.72 -18.48 22.32
CA GLN A 369 -2.38 -19.78 22.54
C GLN A 369 -2.16 -20.77 21.37
N PHE A 370 -0.91 -21.00 20.95
CA PHE A 370 -0.63 -21.74 19.71
C PHE A 370 -1.13 -23.21 19.74
N VAL A 371 -0.88 -23.94 20.83
CA VAL A 371 -1.39 -25.31 21.03
C VAL A 371 -2.91 -25.40 20.90
N HIS A 372 -3.64 -24.45 21.51
CA HIS A 372 -5.10 -24.45 21.45
C HIS A 372 -5.60 -24.14 20.03
N GLY A 373 -4.95 -23.20 19.34
CA GLY A 373 -5.25 -22.93 17.93
C GLY A 373 -5.05 -24.12 16.99
N LEU A 374 -3.98 -24.90 17.16
CA LEU A 374 -3.79 -26.15 16.41
C LEU A 374 -4.94 -27.15 16.66
N GLN A 375 -5.41 -27.26 17.90
CA GLN A 375 -6.57 -28.09 18.25
C GLN A 375 -7.87 -27.57 17.60
N THR A 376 -8.09 -26.25 17.60
CA THR A 376 -9.22 -25.59 16.92
C THR A 376 -9.23 -25.88 15.41
N LEU A 377 -8.09 -25.76 14.73
CA LEU A 377 -7.94 -26.07 13.31
C LEU A 377 -8.21 -27.57 13.02
N TYR A 378 -7.65 -28.47 13.83
CA TYR A 378 -7.87 -29.91 13.69
C TYR A 378 -9.34 -30.31 13.91
N ALA A 379 -10.00 -29.72 14.90
CA ALA A 379 -11.43 -29.89 15.18
C ALA A 379 -12.32 -29.35 14.05
N ALA A 380 -11.90 -28.26 13.37
CA ALA A 380 -12.56 -27.72 12.18
C ALA A 380 -12.34 -28.54 10.90
N GLY A 381 -11.54 -29.61 10.97
CA GLY A 381 -11.31 -30.59 9.92
C GLY A 381 -9.99 -30.46 9.16
N ALA A 382 -9.07 -29.58 9.57
CA ALA A 382 -7.73 -29.52 8.97
C ALA A 382 -6.95 -30.81 9.24
N ARG A 383 -6.24 -31.31 8.22
CA ARG A 383 -5.30 -32.45 8.34
C ARG A 383 -3.94 -32.19 7.71
N VAL A 384 -3.91 -31.32 6.69
CA VAL A 384 -2.65 -30.80 6.15
C VAL A 384 -2.39 -29.43 6.78
N PHE A 385 -1.20 -29.25 7.34
CA PHE A 385 -0.76 -28.01 7.96
C PHE A 385 0.52 -27.56 7.24
N VAL A 386 0.42 -26.46 6.49
CA VAL A 386 1.56 -25.91 5.74
C VAL A 386 2.11 -24.72 6.51
N GLU A 387 3.34 -24.83 7.01
CA GLU A 387 4.09 -23.66 7.45
C GLU A 387 4.47 -22.81 6.24
N VAL A 388 3.98 -21.58 6.21
CA VAL A 388 4.14 -20.59 5.15
C VAL A 388 4.95 -19.42 5.72
N GLY A 389 6.25 -19.47 5.48
CA GLY A 389 7.24 -18.49 5.94
C GLY A 389 8.66 -19.05 5.83
N PRO A 390 9.68 -18.36 6.37
CA PRO A 390 11.06 -18.83 6.37
C PRO A 390 11.33 -19.92 7.43
N LYS A 391 12.25 -20.85 7.13
CA LYS A 391 12.59 -22.03 7.98
C LYS A 391 11.38 -22.97 8.24
N LYS A 392 11.61 -23.94 9.16
CA LYS A 392 10.67 -24.97 9.65
C LYS A 392 10.33 -24.79 11.15
N ALA A 393 10.03 -23.56 11.56
CA ALA A 393 9.84 -23.16 12.95
C ALA A 393 8.54 -23.66 13.60
N LEU A 394 7.47 -23.85 12.82
CA LEU A 394 6.14 -24.28 13.30
C LEU A 394 5.85 -25.76 13.01
N HIS A 395 6.46 -26.33 11.98
CA HIS A 395 6.33 -27.75 11.61
C HIS A 395 6.56 -28.69 12.81
N GLY A 396 7.61 -28.45 13.61
CA GLY A 396 7.91 -29.25 14.80
C GLY A 396 6.82 -29.19 15.87
N PHE A 397 6.14 -28.04 16.02
CA PHE A 397 5.02 -27.90 16.96
C PHE A 397 3.77 -28.65 16.47
N VAL A 398 3.51 -28.69 15.15
CA VAL A 398 2.42 -29.50 14.59
C VAL A 398 2.65 -30.99 14.83
N GLU A 399 3.87 -31.48 14.60
CA GLU A 399 4.23 -32.88 14.84
C GLU A 399 4.14 -33.24 16.34
N ASP A 400 4.59 -32.37 17.25
CA ASP A 400 4.49 -32.61 18.70
C ASP A 400 3.03 -32.59 19.21
N VAL A 401 2.24 -31.59 18.80
CA VAL A 401 0.88 -31.36 19.33
C VAL A 401 -0.17 -32.26 18.70
N LEU A 402 -0.06 -32.52 17.39
CA LEU A 402 -1.06 -33.27 16.63
C LEU A 402 -0.47 -34.57 16.06
N GLY A 403 0.68 -34.51 15.40
CA GLY A 403 1.31 -35.67 14.73
C GLY A 403 1.78 -36.80 15.67
N SER A 404 1.84 -36.54 16.97
CA SER A 404 2.09 -37.53 18.04
C SER A 404 0.85 -38.34 18.43
N SER A 405 -0.34 -37.79 18.17
CA SER A 405 -1.63 -38.29 18.64
C SER A 405 -2.61 -38.63 17.51
N HIS A 406 -2.28 -38.25 16.27
CA HIS A 406 -3.13 -38.36 15.09
C HIS A 406 -2.33 -38.78 13.85
N ASP A 407 -2.49 -40.03 13.42
CA ASP A 407 -1.84 -40.58 12.22
C ASP A 407 -2.32 -39.95 10.89
N ASP A 408 -3.45 -39.23 10.93
CA ASP A 408 -4.06 -38.57 9.76
C ASP A 408 -3.50 -37.15 9.50
N VAL A 409 -2.48 -36.72 10.26
CA VAL A 409 -1.86 -35.40 10.14
C VAL A 409 -0.64 -35.41 9.19
N ILE A 410 -0.51 -34.33 8.41
CA ILE A 410 0.64 -34.03 7.57
C ILE A 410 1.09 -32.59 7.85
N ALA A 411 2.23 -32.44 8.52
CA ALA A 411 2.95 -31.17 8.58
C ALA A 411 3.83 -31.00 7.32
N LEU A 412 3.88 -29.78 6.78
CA LEU A 412 4.71 -29.37 5.65
C LEU A 412 5.34 -28.02 5.97
N TYR A 413 6.50 -27.70 5.37
CA TYR A 413 7.13 -26.38 5.46
C TYR A 413 7.54 -25.90 4.08
N SER A 414 7.40 -24.59 3.83
CA SER A 414 7.64 -23.99 2.53
C SER A 414 9.08 -23.58 2.24
N ASN A 415 9.93 -23.49 3.27
CA ASN A 415 11.27 -22.91 3.13
C ASN A 415 12.26 -23.48 4.16
N HIS A 416 13.54 -23.66 3.78
CA HIS A 416 14.59 -24.03 4.74
C HIS A 416 15.99 -23.66 4.23
N PRO A 417 16.85 -23.02 5.04
CA PRO A 417 18.16 -22.53 4.58
C PRO A 417 19.09 -23.62 4.05
N LYS A 418 19.07 -24.83 4.64
CA LYS A 418 19.91 -25.96 4.16
C LYS A 418 19.37 -26.63 2.89
N LEU A 419 18.05 -26.64 2.70
CA LEU A 419 17.39 -27.33 1.57
C LEU A 419 17.31 -26.44 0.33
N GLY A 420 17.27 -25.11 0.53
CA GLY A 420 17.08 -24.13 -0.52
C GLY A 420 15.60 -23.89 -0.86
N ASP A 421 15.30 -22.65 -1.26
CA ASP A 421 13.93 -22.16 -1.41
C ASP A 421 13.10 -23.02 -2.39
N VAL A 422 13.67 -23.34 -3.55
CA VAL A 422 13.01 -24.07 -4.65
C VAL A 422 12.66 -25.51 -4.25
N ALA A 423 13.59 -26.21 -3.58
CA ALA A 423 13.38 -27.59 -3.18
C ALA A 423 12.37 -27.71 -2.02
N ALA A 424 12.41 -26.79 -1.05
CA ALA A 424 11.43 -26.75 0.04
C ALA A 424 9.99 -26.53 -0.48
N VAL A 425 9.77 -25.55 -1.37
CA VAL A 425 8.46 -25.35 -2.02
C VAL A 425 8.05 -26.60 -2.81
N ASN A 426 8.95 -27.22 -3.57
CA ASN A 426 8.62 -28.39 -4.38
C ASN A 426 8.25 -29.62 -3.53
N GLN A 427 8.89 -29.82 -2.38
CA GLN A 427 8.53 -30.88 -1.43
C GLN A 427 7.16 -30.60 -0.78
N ALA A 428 6.87 -29.37 -0.37
CA ALA A 428 5.55 -28.99 0.13
C ALA A 428 4.45 -29.23 -0.93
N LEU A 429 4.70 -28.87 -2.20
CA LEU A 429 3.79 -29.17 -3.31
C LEU A 429 3.58 -30.67 -3.49
N CYS A 430 4.63 -31.50 -3.40
CA CYS A 430 4.46 -32.95 -3.46
C CYS A 430 3.59 -33.47 -2.30
N GLY A 431 3.76 -32.97 -1.09
CA GLY A 431 2.86 -33.28 0.04
C GLY A 431 1.39 -32.95 -0.25
N LEU A 432 1.15 -31.78 -0.84
CA LEU A 432 -0.18 -31.30 -1.25
C LEU A 432 -0.77 -32.16 -2.38
N TYR A 433 0.01 -32.48 -3.42
CA TYR A 433 -0.42 -33.35 -4.52
C TYR A 433 -0.72 -34.79 -4.07
N ALA A 434 0.08 -35.36 -3.15
CA ALA A 434 -0.25 -36.65 -2.55
C ALA A 434 -1.56 -36.59 -1.76
N ALA A 435 -1.76 -35.53 -0.97
CA ALA A 435 -3.00 -35.29 -0.23
C ALA A 435 -4.25 -35.14 -1.14
N GLY A 436 -4.08 -34.78 -2.42
CA GLY A 436 -5.18 -34.57 -3.38
C GLY A 436 -5.52 -33.10 -3.62
N LEU A 437 -4.66 -32.18 -3.17
CA LEU A 437 -4.76 -30.72 -3.32
C LEU A 437 -3.90 -30.27 -4.51
N GLY A 438 -4.16 -29.08 -5.08
CA GLY A 438 -3.37 -28.54 -6.20
C GLY A 438 -3.68 -29.15 -7.59
N PHE A 439 -4.81 -29.83 -7.74
CA PHE A 439 -5.29 -30.39 -9.01
C PHE A 439 -6.46 -29.62 -9.64
N THR A 440 -7.05 -28.68 -8.90
CA THR A 440 -8.01 -27.71 -9.42
C THR A 440 -7.28 -26.71 -10.29
N ASP A 441 -7.73 -26.49 -11.53
CA ASP A 441 -7.18 -25.39 -12.33
C ASP A 441 -7.50 -24.07 -11.63
N LEU A 442 -6.64 -23.06 -11.82
CA LEU A 442 -6.94 -21.76 -11.26
C LEU A 442 -8.26 -21.30 -11.88
N PRO A 443 -9.27 -20.90 -11.08
CA PRO A 443 -10.44 -20.25 -11.65
C PRO A 443 -9.92 -19.11 -12.52
N SER A 444 -10.34 -19.09 -13.79
CA SER A 444 -10.13 -17.93 -14.65
C SER A 444 -10.55 -16.71 -13.85
N THR A 445 -9.71 -15.68 -13.75
CA THR A 445 -9.83 -14.64 -12.74
C THR A 445 -11.05 -13.74 -12.99
N ALA A 446 -12.22 -14.24 -12.62
CA ALA A 446 -13.21 -13.48 -11.88
C ALA A 446 -12.66 -13.28 -10.45
N ALA A 447 -12.73 -12.06 -9.94
CA ALA A 447 -12.47 -11.80 -8.52
C ALA A 447 -13.51 -12.56 -7.66
N PRO A 448 -13.16 -12.95 -6.41
CA PRO A 448 -13.93 -13.93 -5.65
C PRO A 448 -15.36 -13.47 -5.35
N ALA A 449 -16.30 -14.40 -5.49
CA ALA A 449 -17.67 -14.26 -5.00
C ALA A 449 -17.75 -14.73 -3.54
N ALA A 450 -18.34 -13.91 -2.66
CA ALA A 450 -18.72 -14.34 -1.32
C ALA A 450 -19.95 -15.27 -1.37
N HIS A 451 -20.02 -16.21 -0.43
CA HIS A 451 -21.02 -17.29 -0.42
C HIS A 451 -22.46 -16.78 -0.21
N GLY A 452 -23.41 -17.43 -0.89
CA GLY A 452 -24.83 -17.36 -0.56
C GLY A 452 -25.27 -18.50 0.37
N ALA A 453 -26.46 -18.35 0.97
CA ALA A 453 -27.18 -19.45 1.60
C ALA A 453 -28.32 -19.96 0.69
N ALA A 454 -28.46 -21.28 0.64
CA ALA A 454 -29.38 -22.14 -0.12
C ALA A 454 -30.85 -21.68 -0.28
N ALA A 455 -31.67 -22.21 -1.20
CA ALA A 455 -31.48 -22.97 -2.46
C ALA A 455 -32.87 -23.27 -3.09
N THR A 456 -32.95 -23.54 -4.41
CA THR A 456 -33.76 -24.64 -5.02
C THR A 456 -33.52 -24.71 -6.54
N ALA A 457 -33.69 -25.89 -7.14
CA ALA A 457 -33.19 -26.23 -8.48
C ALA A 457 -34.29 -26.36 -9.56
N TYR A 458 -33.93 -26.12 -10.83
CA TYR A 458 -34.45 -26.79 -12.04
C TYR A 458 -33.41 -26.66 -13.19
N ALA A 459 -33.48 -27.47 -14.26
CA ALA A 459 -32.29 -27.85 -15.06
C ALA A 459 -32.44 -27.83 -16.61
N LEU A 460 -31.29 -27.85 -17.32
CA LEU A 460 -31.04 -28.12 -18.77
C LEU A 460 -31.43 -27.02 -19.78
N PRO A 461 -30.88 -26.95 -21.03
CA PRO A 461 -29.85 -27.78 -21.71
C PRO A 461 -28.67 -27.00 -22.39
N SER A 462 -27.82 -27.71 -23.16
CA SER A 462 -26.50 -27.33 -23.74
C SER A 462 -26.45 -27.05 -25.26
N PHE A 463 -25.43 -26.32 -25.78
CA PHE A 463 -25.01 -26.32 -27.21
C PHE A 463 -23.51 -25.91 -27.45
N GLU A 464 -22.97 -26.13 -28.66
CA GLU A 464 -21.54 -26.40 -28.95
C GLU A 464 -20.72 -25.34 -29.76
N GLY A 465 -19.40 -25.27 -29.49
CA GLY A 465 -18.25 -25.43 -30.44
C GLY A 465 -18.00 -24.54 -31.69
N GLY A 466 -16.79 -23.96 -31.79
CA GLY A 466 -16.16 -23.46 -33.05
C GLY A 466 -14.72 -22.91 -32.85
N THR A 467 -13.79 -23.15 -33.79
CA THR A 467 -12.33 -22.86 -33.66
C THR A 467 -11.75 -21.93 -34.76
N VAL A 468 -10.54 -21.37 -34.56
CA VAL A 468 -9.87 -20.34 -35.41
C VAL A 468 -8.56 -20.88 -36.04
N SER A 469 -8.08 -20.27 -37.13
CA SER A 469 -7.10 -20.82 -38.09
C SER A 469 -5.62 -20.38 -37.96
N ASP A 470 -4.74 -21.15 -38.62
CA ASP A 470 -3.25 -21.11 -38.51
C ASP A 470 -2.56 -19.81 -38.95
N GLU A 471 -3.20 -18.97 -39.77
CA GLU A 471 -2.62 -17.69 -40.20
C GLU A 471 -2.47 -16.72 -39.02
N THR A 472 -3.40 -16.76 -38.05
CA THR A 472 -3.30 -15.99 -36.80
C THR A 472 -2.14 -16.46 -35.92
N ILE A 473 -1.88 -17.77 -35.89
CA ILE A 473 -0.75 -18.37 -35.15
C ILE A 473 0.59 -17.94 -35.77
N THR A 474 0.63 -17.83 -37.10
CA THR A 474 1.84 -17.47 -37.85
C THR A 474 2.26 -16.01 -37.65
N GLU A 475 1.32 -15.06 -37.54
CA GLU A 475 1.63 -13.66 -37.21
C GLU A 475 2.08 -13.48 -35.74
N LEU A 476 1.47 -14.20 -34.80
CA LEU A 476 1.91 -14.22 -33.39
C LEU A 476 3.36 -14.68 -33.24
N GLY A 477 3.79 -15.68 -34.01
CA GLY A 477 5.18 -16.17 -34.00
C GLY A 477 6.21 -15.13 -34.45
N LYS A 478 5.87 -14.25 -35.40
CA LYS A 478 6.76 -13.17 -35.87
C LYS A 478 6.95 -12.08 -34.83
N LEU A 479 5.87 -11.72 -34.13
CA LEU A 479 5.88 -10.75 -33.03
C LEU A 479 6.77 -11.23 -31.87
N PHE A 480 6.76 -12.53 -31.56
CA PHE A 480 7.58 -13.10 -30.50
C PHE A 480 9.09 -13.11 -30.81
N ALA A 481 9.46 -13.31 -32.08
CA ALA A 481 10.87 -13.33 -32.50
C ALA A 481 11.55 -11.96 -32.38
N GLY A 482 10.86 -10.86 -32.69
CA GLY A 482 11.42 -9.50 -32.59
C GLY A 482 11.75 -9.07 -31.16
N VAL A 483 10.95 -9.52 -30.17
CA VAL A 483 11.16 -9.23 -28.74
C VAL A 483 12.41 -9.94 -28.20
N LEU A 484 12.66 -11.18 -28.62
CA LEU A 484 13.85 -11.96 -28.25
C LEU A 484 15.16 -11.34 -28.77
N GLU A 485 15.17 -10.80 -29.99
CA GLU A 485 16.38 -10.20 -30.57
C GLU A 485 16.72 -8.84 -29.93
N GLN A 486 15.72 -8.06 -29.51
CA GLN A 486 15.94 -6.85 -28.69
C GLN A 486 16.45 -7.19 -27.28
N GLY A 487 15.91 -8.24 -26.66
CA GLY A 487 16.34 -8.70 -25.33
C GLY A 487 17.82 -9.08 -25.27
N LEU A 488 18.34 -9.81 -26.26
CA LEU A 488 19.75 -10.20 -26.27
C LEU A 488 20.72 -9.01 -26.39
N ARG A 489 20.37 -7.95 -27.12
CA ARG A 489 21.24 -6.77 -27.30
C ARG A 489 21.37 -5.91 -26.04
N LEU A 490 20.41 -5.99 -25.12
CA LEU A 490 20.43 -5.26 -23.85
C LEU A 490 21.28 -5.95 -22.77
N TYR A 491 21.57 -7.25 -22.91
CA TYR A 491 22.14 -8.05 -21.81
C TYR A 491 23.68 -8.21 -21.83
N SER A 492 24.35 -8.05 -22.98
CA SER A 492 25.78 -8.35 -23.14
C SER A 492 26.66 -7.09 -23.26
N GLY A 493 26.84 -6.37 -22.15
CA GLY A 493 27.70 -5.18 -22.09
C GLY A 493 29.08 -5.41 -21.47
N THR A 494 30.12 -5.63 -22.27
CA THR A 494 31.52 -5.25 -21.95
C THR A 494 32.43 -5.33 -23.20
N PRO A 495 33.51 -4.52 -23.31
CA PRO A 495 34.17 -4.25 -24.60
C PRO A 495 35.56 -4.87 -24.77
N THR A 496 35.99 -5.04 -26.04
CA THR A 496 37.41 -5.21 -26.42
C THR A 496 37.71 -4.49 -27.74
N PHE A 497 38.77 -3.69 -27.77
CA PHE A 497 39.36 -3.09 -28.99
C PHE A 497 40.84 -3.50 -29.11
N PRO A 498 41.35 -3.66 -30.34
CA PRO A 498 42.61 -2.99 -30.71
C PRO A 498 42.48 -2.04 -31.93
N PRO A 499 43.49 -1.17 -32.22
CA PRO A 499 43.32 0.09 -32.96
C PRO A 499 44.23 0.17 -34.23
N PRO A 500 44.67 1.34 -34.77
CA PRO A 500 44.09 2.70 -34.93
C PRO A 500 44.12 3.24 -36.39
N ALA A 501 43.54 4.43 -36.66
CA ALA A 501 44.11 5.44 -37.58
C ALA A 501 43.52 6.88 -37.38
N GLU A 502 44.20 7.65 -36.51
CA GLU A 502 44.52 9.10 -36.58
C GLU A 502 43.45 10.23 -36.75
N THR A 503 43.38 11.09 -35.71
CA THR A 503 43.33 12.59 -35.70
C THR A 503 42.24 13.36 -36.50
N SER A 504 41.74 14.56 -36.14
CA SER A 504 41.59 15.38 -34.93
C SER A 504 40.65 16.58 -35.31
N ALA A 505 40.12 17.48 -34.47
CA ALA A 505 40.23 17.78 -33.03
C ALA A 505 38.98 18.59 -32.56
N LEU A 506 38.86 18.81 -31.24
CA LEU A 506 37.97 19.72 -30.47
C LEU A 506 36.71 20.34 -31.14
N GLY A 507 35.53 20.01 -30.58
CA GLY A 507 34.31 20.84 -30.69
C GLY A 507 33.10 20.28 -29.91
N SER A 508 32.66 20.99 -28.88
CA SER A 508 31.36 21.00 -28.15
C SER A 508 30.58 19.68 -27.85
N PRO A 509 30.03 19.51 -26.62
CA PRO A 509 29.16 18.38 -26.30
C PRO A 509 27.77 18.55 -26.92
N ALA A 510 27.31 17.57 -27.70
CA ALA A 510 25.99 17.59 -28.33
C ALA A 510 25.12 16.39 -27.91
N ARG A 511 24.01 16.72 -27.23
CA ARG A 511 22.71 16.02 -27.16
C ARG A 511 22.66 14.52 -26.79
N HIS A 512 22.00 14.25 -25.67
CA HIS A 512 21.35 12.95 -25.40
C HIS A 512 20.30 12.62 -26.48
N PRO A 513 20.21 11.35 -26.96
CA PRO A 513 19.10 10.90 -27.81
C PRO A 513 17.75 10.85 -27.09
N ASN A 514 16.66 10.92 -27.86
CA ASN A 514 15.29 11.10 -27.37
C ASN A 514 14.57 9.75 -27.14
N PRO A 515 13.80 9.56 -26.06
CA PRO A 515 12.96 8.38 -25.89
C PRO A 515 11.60 8.58 -26.55
N GLN A 516 11.44 8.12 -27.80
CA GLN A 516 10.13 7.90 -28.41
C GLN A 516 10.15 6.67 -29.32
N GLU A 517 9.41 5.63 -28.94
CA GLU A 517 8.39 5.02 -29.80
C GLU A 517 7.47 4.11 -28.95
N PRO A 518 6.14 4.36 -28.91
CA PRO A 518 5.19 3.46 -28.28
C PRO A 518 4.76 2.36 -29.28
N ALA A 519 4.84 1.10 -28.86
CA ALA A 519 4.38 -0.03 -29.67
C ALA A 519 2.84 -0.19 -29.59
N GLY A 520 2.15 0.07 -30.71
CA GLY A 520 0.71 -0.19 -30.86
C GLY A 520 -0.11 1.02 -31.32
N GLY A 521 -0.58 0.99 -32.57
CA GLY A 521 -1.22 2.13 -33.26
C GLY A 521 -2.66 2.46 -32.84
N GLY A 522 -2.91 2.71 -31.55
CA GLY A 522 -4.12 3.39 -31.08
C GLY A 522 -3.85 4.88 -30.87
N LYS A 523 -4.70 5.78 -31.40
CA LYS A 523 -4.63 7.20 -31.04
C LYS A 523 -5.11 7.36 -29.60
N VAL A 524 -4.24 7.83 -28.71
CA VAL A 524 -4.63 8.23 -27.35
C VAL A 524 -5.62 9.38 -27.44
N GLU A 525 -6.76 9.26 -26.76
CA GLU A 525 -7.79 10.31 -26.73
C GLU A 525 -7.23 11.58 -26.03
N PRO A 526 -7.36 12.77 -26.64
CA PRO A 526 -6.96 14.01 -25.98
C PRO A 526 -7.77 14.28 -24.71
N LEU A 527 -7.14 14.94 -23.74
CA LEU A 527 -7.82 15.44 -22.55
C LEU A 527 -8.15 16.91 -22.75
N VAL A 528 -9.34 17.31 -22.32
CA VAL A 528 -9.90 18.63 -22.59
C VAL A 528 -10.56 19.23 -21.36
N ILE A 529 -10.59 20.56 -21.33
CA ILE A 529 -11.26 21.36 -20.32
C ILE A 529 -12.58 21.85 -20.92
N THR A 530 -13.69 21.46 -20.31
CA THR A 530 -15.05 21.77 -20.82
C THR A 530 -15.77 22.81 -19.99
N GLY A 531 -15.42 22.96 -18.71
CA GLY A 531 -15.92 24.00 -17.82
C GLY A 531 -14.81 24.58 -16.96
N ALA A 532 -14.83 25.88 -16.73
CA ALA A 532 -13.91 26.57 -15.85
C ALA A 532 -14.61 27.77 -15.17
N ALA A 533 -14.56 27.86 -13.84
CA ALA A 533 -15.26 28.89 -13.07
C ALA A 533 -14.42 29.39 -11.89
N LEU A 534 -14.68 30.63 -11.46
CA LEU A 534 -13.95 31.26 -10.36
C LEU A 534 -14.86 32.10 -9.45
N GLY A 535 -14.51 32.09 -8.16
CA GLY A 535 -15.04 33.00 -7.16
C GLY A 535 -13.94 33.99 -6.77
N LEU A 536 -14.25 35.29 -6.80
CA LEU A 536 -13.28 36.36 -6.58
C LEU A 536 -13.47 37.05 -5.22
N PRO A 537 -12.38 37.61 -4.65
CA PRO A 537 -12.47 38.60 -3.59
C PRO A 537 -13.00 39.95 -4.13
N GLY A 538 -13.30 40.90 -3.25
CA GLY A 538 -13.52 42.32 -3.56
C GLY A 538 -14.72 42.65 -4.45
N VAL A 539 -15.54 41.66 -4.82
CA VAL A 539 -16.75 41.79 -5.64
C VAL A 539 -18.01 41.74 -4.77
N PRO A 540 -19.14 42.37 -5.17
CA PRO A 540 -20.39 42.35 -4.39
C PRO A 540 -20.97 40.94 -4.15
N ARG A 541 -20.66 39.97 -5.02
CA ARG A 541 -21.00 38.56 -4.89
C ARG A 541 -19.79 37.74 -5.29
N THR A 542 -19.31 36.88 -4.40
CA THR A 542 -18.13 36.04 -4.63
C THR A 542 -18.25 35.22 -5.91
N PHE A 543 -19.45 34.72 -6.23
CA PHE A 543 -19.77 34.03 -7.49
C PHE A 543 -20.73 34.88 -8.34
N ASP A 544 -20.20 35.41 -9.44
CA ASP A 544 -20.96 36.17 -10.44
C ASP A 544 -20.43 35.87 -11.85
N ASP A 545 -21.31 35.89 -12.85
CA ASP A 545 -20.94 35.59 -14.24
C ASP A 545 -20.09 36.74 -14.83
N ALA A 546 -20.20 37.95 -14.24
CA ALA A 546 -19.35 39.09 -14.56
C ALA A 546 -17.89 38.94 -14.08
N ASN A 547 -17.59 38.01 -13.15
CA ASN A 547 -16.25 37.86 -12.56
C ASN A 547 -15.16 37.58 -13.61
N ILE A 548 -15.47 36.79 -14.65
CA ILE A 548 -14.54 36.54 -15.77
C ILE A 548 -14.20 37.85 -16.49
N SER A 549 -15.21 38.69 -16.74
CA SER A 549 -14.99 39.99 -17.39
C SER A 549 -14.17 40.93 -16.50
N ALA A 550 -14.40 40.90 -15.18
CA ALA A 550 -13.71 41.75 -14.22
C ALA A 550 -12.22 41.41 -14.13
N ILE A 551 -11.87 40.13 -13.97
CA ILE A 551 -10.46 39.69 -13.85
C ILE A 551 -9.70 39.84 -15.17
N LEU A 552 -10.31 39.51 -16.31
CA LEU A 552 -9.66 39.67 -17.63
C LEU A 552 -9.47 41.14 -18.02
N ALA A 553 -10.28 42.06 -17.49
CA ALA A 553 -10.09 43.50 -17.64
C ALA A 553 -9.04 44.10 -16.68
N GLY A 554 -8.52 43.32 -15.71
CA GLY A 554 -7.60 43.83 -14.69
C GLY A 554 -8.28 44.77 -13.69
N GLN A 555 -9.51 44.47 -13.27
CA GLN A 555 -10.12 45.16 -12.13
C GLN A 555 -9.38 44.83 -10.83
N GLN A 556 -9.41 45.75 -9.87
CA GLN A 556 -8.74 45.62 -8.57
C GLN A 556 -9.70 45.10 -7.51
N PHE A 557 -9.30 44.08 -6.74
CA PHE A 557 -10.13 43.39 -5.75
C PHE A 557 -9.52 43.40 -4.32
N ILE A 558 -8.33 43.99 -4.14
CA ILE A 558 -7.70 44.16 -2.83
C ILE A 558 -8.31 45.35 -2.11
N GLU A 559 -8.67 45.16 -0.84
CA GLU A 559 -9.22 46.17 0.06
C GLU A 559 -8.34 46.40 1.30
N SER A 560 -8.66 47.44 2.09
CA SER A 560 -8.00 47.69 3.38
C SER A 560 -8.54 46.79 4.48
N ILE A 561 -7.65 46.25 5.31
CA ILE A 561 -8.03 45.41 6.45
C ILE A 561 -8.66 46.27 7.57
N PRO A 562 -9.82 45.85 8.14
CA PRO A 562 -10.45 46.49 9.30
C PRO A 562 -9.47 46.77 10.46
N ALA A 563 -9.72 47.86 11.19
CA ALA A 563 -8.83 48.30 12.28
C ALA A 563 -8.75 47.26 13.41
N GLU A 564 -9.85 46.57 13.68
CA GLU A 564 -10.01 45.53 14.69
C GLU A 564 -9.14 44.31 14.38
N LEU A 565 -9.10 43.89 13.10
CA LEU A 565 -8.24 42.78 12.65
C LEU A 565 -6.76 43.17 12.69
N ARG A 566 -6.42 44.42 12.36
CA ARG A 566 -5.04 44.92 12.51
C ARG A 566 -4.60 44.97 13.97
N GLN A 567 -5.49 45.39 14.88
CA GLN A 567 -5.19 45.36 16.32
C GLN A 567 -4.98 43.92 16.82
N ARG A 568 -5.83 42.96 16.43
CA ARG A 568 -5.62 41.53 16.75
C ARG A 568 -4.24 41.03 16.32
N MET A 569 -3.73 41.44 15.16
CA MET A 569 -2.37 41.09 14.71
C MET A 569 -1.27 41.72 15.59
N VAL A 570 -1.45 42.95 16.07
CA VAL A 570 -0.51 43.59 17.03
C VAL A 570 -0.52 42.87 18.38
N ASP A 571 -1.70 42.48 18.86
CA ASP A 571 -1.88 41.78 20.14
C ASP A 571 -1.18 40.40 20.17
N MET A 572 -0.94 39.79 19.00
CA MET A 572 -0.13 38.57 18.85
C MET A 572 1.38 38.78 19.06
N ARG A 573 1.85 40.04 19.22
CA ARG A 573 3.26 40.40 19.48
C ARG A 573 4.23 39.85 18.43
N ILE A 574 3.85 39.97 17.16
CA ILE A 574 4.61 39.48 16.00
C ILE A 574 6.06 40.00 16.07
N THR A 575 7.03 39.09 15.97
CA THR A 575 8.45 39.43 15.98
C THR A 575 9.04 39.19 14.60
N ARG A 576 9.53 40.25 13.95
CA ARG A 576 10.12 40.24 12.60
C ARG A 576 11.62 40.48 12.63
N LEU A 577 12.33 39.94 11.64
CA LEU A 577 13.75 40.24 11.42
C LEU A 577 13.90 41.53 10.59
N VAL A 578 14.36 42.60 11.22
CA VAL A 578 14.70 43.87 10.56
C VAL A 578 16.21 43.92 10.33
N LYS A 579 16.61 44.11 9.06
CA LYS A 579 18.02 44.29 8.70
C LYS A 579 18.37 45.78 8.65
N ASP A 580 19.47 46.15 9.27
CA ASP A 580 20.03 47.50 9.16
C ASP A 580 20.75 47.71 7.82
N ALA A 581 21.11 48.97 7.53
CA ALA A 581 21.81 49.35 6.31
C ALA A 581 23.26 48.82 6.21
N ALA A 582 23.82 48.27 7.29
CA ALA A 582 25.12 47.60 7.30
C ALA A 582 25.01 46.07 7.15
N GLY A 583 23.79 45.52 7.07
CA GLY A 583 23.50 44.10 6.92
C GLY A 583 23.34 43.33 8.24
N GLY A 584 23.38 44.01 9.39
CA GLY A 584 23.09 43.43 10.70
C GLY A 584 21.60 43.11 10.84
N GLY A 585 21.27 41.96 11.41
CA GLY A 585 19.88 41.54 11.64
C GLY A 585 19.48 41.71 13.11
N SER A 586 18.39 42.42 13.37
CA SER A 586 17.77 42.56 14.69
C SER A 586 16.34 42.04 14.68
N PHE A 587 15.92 41.35 15.74
CA PHE A 587 14.52 40.98 15.93
C PHE A 587 13.77 42.14 16.60
N GLN A 588 12.65 42.55 16.00
CA GLN A 588 11.82 43.64 16.50
C GLN A 588 10.39 43.14 16.65
N THR A 589 9.80 43.35 17.82
CA THR A 589 8.39 43.07 18.10
C THR A 589 7.54 44.24 17.62
N ILE A 590 6.56 43.96 16.77
CA ILE A 590 5.59 44.94 16.29
C ILE A 590 4.68 45.35 17.44
N SER A 591 4.46 46.66 17.58
CA SER A 591 3.57 47.25 18.60
C SER A 591 2.63 48.33 18.07
N ASP A 592 2.72 48.67 16.77
CA ASP A 592 1.88 49.68 16.11
C ASP A 592 1.05 49.03 14.97
N PRO A 593 -0.29 49.23 14.91
CA PRO A 593 -1.13 48.80 13.78
C PRO A 593 -0.73 49.35 12.41
N ALA A 594 0.14 50.36 12.35
CA ALA A 594 0.74 50.85 11.10
C ALA A 594 1.82 49.90 10.52
N GLU A 595 2.40 49.00 11.34
CA GLU A 595 3.47 48.07 10.95
C GLU A 595 2.98 46.68 10.50
N VAL A 596 1.70 46.36 10.70
CA VAL A 596 1.10 45.08 10.25
C VAL A 596 0.64 45.14 8.79
N ILE A 597 0.17 44.00 8.25
CA ILE A 597 -0.45 43.98 6.92
C ILE A 597 -1.71 44.86 6.96
N LYS A 598 -1.83 45.76 5.97
CA LYS A 598 -2.94 46.73 5.87
C LYS A 598 -3.87 46.49 4.67
N LEU A 599 -3.48 45.62 3.76
CA LEU A 599 -4.21 45.28 2.53
C LEU A 599 -4.42 43.76 2.45
N ALA A 600 -5.62 43.34 2.04
CA ALA A 600 -5.95 41.96 1.77
C ALA A 600 -7.08 41.87 0.74
N ALA A 601 -7.18 40.76 0.02
CA ALA A 601 -8.33 40.47 -0.82
C ALA A 601 -9.28 39.52 -0.09
N ARG A 602 -10.51 39.95 0.17
CA ARG A 602 -11.49 39.27 1.04
C ARG A 602 -12.78 38.97 0.28
N HIS A 603 -13.47 37.89 0.64
CA HIS A 603 -14.70 37.49 -0.03
C HIS A 603 -15.91 38.31 0.44
N ALA A 604 -16.93 38.45 -0.40
CA ALA A 604 -18.25 38.90 0.04
C ALA A 604 -18.98 37.76 0.79
N PRO A 605 -19.92 38.07 1.71
CA PRO A 605 -20.71 37.06 2.41
C PRO A 605 -21.29 36.01 1.45
N LEU A 606 -21.07 34.73 1.79
CA LEU A 606 -21.43 33.59 0.96
C LEU A 606 -22.51 32.76 1.65
N ASP A 607 -23.72 32.80 1.09
CA ASP A 607 -24.81 31.91 1.47
C ASP A 607 -24.94 30.82 0.40
N VAL A 608 -24.45 29.60 0.70
CA VAL A 608 -24.56 28.47 -0.23
C VAL A 608 -25.95 27.82 -0.24
N VAL A 609 -26.81 28.13 0.73
CA VAL A 609 -28.21 27.68 0.76
C VAL A 609 -28.99 28.50 -0.26
N GLU A 610 -28.92 29.84 -0.21
CA GLU A 610 -29.58 30.71 -1.19
C GLU A 610 -28.92 30.66 -2.57
N GLN A 611 -27.58 30.70 -2.66
CA GLN A 611 -26.90 30.83 -3.95
C GLN A 611 -26.74 29.51 -4.70
N PHE A 612 -26.66 28.38 -3.99
CA PHE A 612 -26.38 27.04 -4.56
C PHE A 612 -27.38 25.96 -4.14
N GLY A 613 -28.42 26.30 -3.38
CA GLY A 613 -29.49 25.37 -2.98
C GLY A 613 -28.96 24.19 -2.15
N ILE A 614 -27.90 24.41 -1.36
CA ILE A 614 -27.39 23.44 -0.39
C ILE A 614 -28.38 23.31 0.77
N ASP A 615 -28.55 22.09 1.30
CA ASP A 615 -29.38 21.87 2.48
C ASP A 615 -28.79 22.59 3.71
N ALA A 616 -29.62 23.30 4.47
CA ALA A 616 -29.16 24.13 5.58
C ALA A 616 -28.44 23.32 6.67
N ALA A 617 -28.90 22.10 6.98
CA ALA A 617 -28.24 21.24 7.98
C ALA A 617 -26.90 20.68 7.47
N ARG A 618 -26.70 20.60 6.15
CA ARG A 618 -25.39 20.33 5.53
C ARG A 618 -24.46 21.53 5.61
N ASP A 619 -24.95 22.75 5.32
CA ASP A 619 -24.10 23.96 5.40
C ASP A 619 -23.48 24.12 6.79
N GLU A 620 -24.26 23.86 7.86
CA GLU A 620 -23.75 23.89 9.23
C GLU A 620 -22.57 22.92 9.49
N ALA A 621 -22.30 21.95 8.61
CA ALA A 621 -21.16 21.04 8.71
C ALA A 621 -19.98 21.38 7.77
N LEU A 622 -20.09 22.44 6.96
CA LEU A 622 -19.03 22.86 6.03
C LEU A 622 -18.04 23.84 6.69
N ASP A 623 -16.79 23.81 6.23
CA ASP A 623 -15.83 24.89 6.44
C ASP A 623 -15.95 25.98 5.35
N THR A 624 -15.25 27.11 5.53
CA THR A 624 -15.34 28.26 4.62
C THR A 624 -14.69 27.96 3.25
N SER A 625 -13.54 27.29 3.23
CA SER A 625 -12.89 26.86 1.99
C SER A 625 -13.74 25.83 1.25
N THR A 626 -14.39 24.89 1.94
CA THR A 626 -15.35 24.00 1.26
C THR A 626 -16.53 24.76 0.65
N ARG A 627 -17.20 25.69 1.36
CA ARG A 627 -18.31 26.48 0.79
C ARG A 627 -17.92 27.15 -0.53
N LEU A 628 -16.73 27.76 -0.56
CA LEU A 628 -16.13 28.37 -1.73
C LEU A 628 -15.87 27.34 -2.85
N ALA A 629 -15.27 26.19 -2.54
CA ALA A 629 -15.00 25.13 -3.50
C ALA A 629 -16.30 24.52 -4.10
N LEU A 630 -17.37 24.37 -3.30
CA LEU A 630 -18.68 23.92 -3.78
C LEU A 630 -19.25 24.91 -4.81
N GLY A 631 -19.23 26.22 -4.51
CA GLY A 631 -19.74 27.26 -5.40
C GLY A 631 -19.02 27.28 -6.75
N ALA A 632 -17.68 27.23 -6.72
CA ALA A 632 -16.87 27.13 -7.93
C ALA A 632 -17.18 25.84 -8.70
N GLY A 633 -17.32 24.70 -8.01
CA GLY A 633 -17.66 23.40 -8.61
C GLY A 633 -18.99 23.41 -9.36
N PHE A 634 -20.05 24.01 -8.80
CA PHE A 634 -21.34 24.12 -9.49
C PHE A 634 -21.28 25.04 -10.71
N ASP A 635 -20.59 26.17 -10.61
CA ASP A 635 -20.42 27.06 -11.76
C ASP A 635 -19.56 26.42 -12.86
N ALA A 636 -18.57 25.59 -12.50
CA ALA A 636 -17.77 24.84 -13.49
C ALA A 636 -18.58 23.71 -14.15
N LEU A 637 -19.47 23.01 -13.42
CA LEU A 637 -20.41 22.06 -14.01
C LEU A 637 -21.42 22.76 -14.95
N ARG A 638 -21.92 23.94 -14.56
CA ARG A 638 -22.77 24.78 -15.42
C ARG A 638 -22.03 25.22 -16.68
N ASP A 639 -20.78 25.67 -16.58
CA ASP A 639 -19.95 26.04 -17.73
C ASP A 639 -19.58 24.81 -18.59
N ALA A 640 -19.42 23.62 -18.01
CA ALA A 640 -19.24 22.36 -18.74
C ALA A 640 -20.50 21.87 -19.48
N GLY A 641 -21.66 22.49 -19.21
CA GLY A 641 -22.94 22.03 -19.74
C GLY A 641 -23.40 20.70 -19.13
N ILE A 642 -22.99 20.41 -17.89
CA ILE A 642 -23.34 19.16 -17.19
C ILE A 642 -24.47 19.47 -16.20
N PRO A 643 -25.73 19.09 -16.50
CA PRO A 643 -26.85 19.36 -15.64
C PRO A 643 -26.96 18.33 -14.50
N LEU A 644 -27.52 18.75 -13.38
CA LEU A 644 -28.08 17.84 -12.39
C LEU A 644 -29.48 17.36 -12.84
N VAL A 645 -29.88 16.16 -12.40
CA VAL A 645 -31.21 15.59 -12.62
C VAL A 645 -31.88 15.27 -11.28
N MET A 646 -33.20 15.36 -11.22
CA MET A 646 -33.95 14.93 -10.04
C MET A 646 -33.92 13.41 -9.99
N ARG A 647 -33.27 12.86 -8.97
CA ARG A 647 -33.29 11.41 -8.73
C ARG A 647 -34.57 11.06 -7.97
N TYR A 648 -35.17 9.95 -8.34
CA TYR A 648 -36.38 9.41 -7.72
C TYR A 648 -36.05 8.13 -6.94
N LYS A 649 -36.76 7.90 -5.83
CA LYS A 649 -36.73 6.65 -5.07
C LYS A 649 -38.07 5.93 -5.13
N THR A 650 -38.01 4.64 -5.37
CA THR A 650 -39.16 3.73 -5.27
C THR A 650 -39.52 3.53 -3.80
N THR A 651 -40.77 3.82 -3.43
CA THR A 651 -41.29 3.50 -2.09
C THR A 651 -41.62 2.01 -1.97
N THR A 652 -41.89 1.54 -0.76
CA THR A 652 -42.46 0.20 -0.51
C THR A 652 -43.81 -0.04 -1.18
N LEU A 653 -44.50 1.02 -1.64
CA LEU A 653 -45.76 0.96 -2.39
C LEU A 653 -45.55 1.03 -3.91
N GLY A 654 -44.30 1.00 -4.39
CA GLY A 654 -43.96 1.10 -5.82
C GLY A 654 -44.10 2.49 -6.43
N THR A 655 -44.57 3.49 -5.66
CA THR A 655 -44.62 4.89 -6.12
C THR A 655 -43.22 5.49 -6.17
N GLN A 656 -42.99 6.38 -7.13
CA GLN A 656 -41.75 7.16 -7.21
C GLN A 656 -41.91 8.46 -6.43
N LEU A 657 -40.97 8.75 -5.52
CA LEU A 657 -40.87 10.05 -4.84
C LEU A 657 -39.57 10.74 -5.24
N PRO A 658 -39.56 12.07 -5.46
CA PRO A 658 -38.32 12.83 -5.55
C PRO A 658 -37.42 12.57 -4.33
N ASP A 659 -36.13 12.38 -4.58
CA ASP A 659 -35.12 12.10 -3.57
C ASP A 659 -34.13 13.26 -3.43
N ARG A 660 -33.33 13.52 -4.47
CA ARG A 660 -32.37 14.62 -4.51
C ARG A 660 -31.88 14.93 -5.92
N TRP A 661 -31.44 16.17 -6.13
CA TRP A 661 -30.66 16.54 -7.30
C TRP A 661 -29.27 15.90 -7.25
N GLY A 662 -28.72 15.53 -8.41
CA GLY A 662 -27.36 15.00 -8.56
C GLY A 662 -27.00 14.77 -10.02
N LEU A 663 -25.77 14.35 -10.29
CA LEU A 663 -25.34 13.91 -11.62
C LEU A 663 -26.26 12.79 -12.13
N PRO A 664 -26.57 12.77 -13.44
CA PRO A 664 -27.23 11.65 -14.11
C PRO A 664 -26.48 10.35 -13.85
N GLU A 665 -27.21 9.22 -13.78
CA GLU A 665 -26.65 7.90 -13.46
C GLU A 665 -25.37 7.59 -14.26
N ASP A 666 -25.40 7.85 -15.56
CA ASP A 666 -24.31 7.68 -16.53
C ASP A 666 -23.05 8.52 -16.26
N LEU A 667 -23.10 9.56 -15.42
CA LEU A 667 -21.94 10.40 -15.11
C LEU A 667 -21.40 10.18 -13.69
N ARG A 668 -22.04 9.33 -12.88
CA ARG A 668 -21.71 9.22 -11.45
C ARG A 668 -20.43 8.41 -11.25
N ASP A 669 -20.37 7.25 -11.88
CA ASP A 669 -19.29 6.29 -11.68
C ASP A 669 -18.02 6.70 -12.48
N ASP A 670 -18.16 7.53 -13.52
CA ASP A 670 -17.07 8.02 -14.37
C ASP A 670 -16.52 9.41 -14.01
N THR A 671 -17.09 10.08 -13.00
CA THR A 671 -16.67 11.42 -12.53
C THR A 671 -15.97 11.32 -11.19
N GLY A 672 -14.67 11.66 -11.18
CA GLY A 672 -13.90 11.89 -9.97
C GLY A 672 -13.96 13.34 -9.48
N VAL A 673 -13.51 13.58 -8.24
CA VAL A 673 -13.45 14.93 -7.62
C VAL A 673 -12.13 15.12 -6.88
N ILE A 674 -11.40 16.19 -7.21
CA ILE A 674 -10.18 16.58 -6.47
C ILE A 674 -10.43 17.92 -5.79
N PHE A 675 -10.21 18.00 -4.48
CA PHE A 675 -10.20 19.26 -3.74
C PHE A 675 -8.76 19.75 -3.52
N ALA A 676 -8.45 20.96 -3.98
CA ALA A 676 -7.16 21.60 -3.78
C ALA A 676 -7.30 22.80 -2.82
N SER A 677 -6.60 22.76 -1.69
CA SER A 677 -6.61 23.83 -0.67
C SER A 677 -5.36 23.75 0.20
N ALA A 678 -4.74 24.89 0.48
CA ALA A 678 -3.60 25.01 1.37
C ALA A 678 -4.00 25.06 2.85
N PHE A 679 -5.17 25.64 3.17
CA PHE A 679 -5.65 25.90 4.53
C PHE A 679 -7.12 25.47 4.77
N PRO A 680 -7.51 24.22 4.46
CA PRO A 680 -8.88 23.74 4.65
C PRO A 680 -9.20 23.59 6.14
N GLY A 681 -10.43 23.93 6.55
CA GLY A 681 -10.93 23.71 7.92
C GLY A 681 -10.31 24.58 9.04
N LEU A 682 -9.19 25.27 8.79
CA LEU A 682 -8.45 26.01 9.82
C LEU A 682 -9.22 27.18 10.43
N ASP A 683 -10.07 27.86 9.66
CA ASP A 683 -10.90 28.97 10.16
C ASP A 683 -11.94 28.49 11.18
N ARG A 684 -12.55 27.32 10.95
CA ARG A 684 -13.49 26.70 11.91
C ARG A 684 -12.79 26.09 13.11
N PHE A 685 -11.54 25.66 12.97
CA PHE A 685 -10.70 25.29 14.11
C PHE A 685 -10.39 26.52 14.98
N ALA A 686 -9.98 27.63 14.35
CA ALA A 686 -9.66 28.88 15.04
C ALA A 686 -10.91 29.47 15.74
N GLU A 687 -12.07 29.51 15.07
CA GLU A 687 -13.36 29.90 15.66
C GLU A 687 -13.68 29.10 16.93
N ALA A 688 -13.59 27.77 16.87
CA ALA A 688 -13.87 26.90 18.01
C ALA A 688 -12.88 27.08 19.17
N ALA A 689 -11.59 27.24 18.86
CA ALA A 689 -10.55 27.47 19.85
C ALA A 689 -10.66 28.85 20.53
N GLU A 690 -10.92 29.91 19.75
CA GLU A 690 -11.17 31.26 20.26
C GLU A 690 -12.45 31.31 21.11
N GLY A 691 -13.52 30.63 20.69
CA GLY A 691 -14.77 30.51 21.44
C GLY A 691 -14.57 29.84 22.80
N TYR A 692 -13.88 28.70 22.83
CA TYR A 692 -13.57 27.99 24.07
C TYR A 692 -12.68 28.82 25.01
N ALA A 693 -11.61 29.43 24.49
CA ALA A 693 -10.70 30.26 25.29
C ALA A 693 -11.41 31.47 25.89
N ARG A 694 -12.33 32.09 25.13
CA ARG A 694 -13.13 33.24 25.57
C ARG A 694 -14.12 32.88 26.68
N ASP A 695 -14.86 31.77 26.54
CA ASP A 695 -15.77 31.29 27.59
C ASP A 695 -15.02 30.87 28.85
N LYS A 696 -13.92 30.12 28.71
CA LYS A 696 -13.05 29.74 29.84
C LYS A 696 -12.55 30.99 30.59
N ALA A 697 -12.00 31.97 29.89
CA ALA A 697 -11.53 33.22 30.50
C ALA A 697 -12.65 34.01 31.20
N ARG A 698 -13.87 34.05 30.61
CA ARG A 698 -15.05 34.66 31.25
C ARG A 698 -15.42 33.95 32.56
N ARG A 699 -15.40 32.61 32.59
CA ARG A 699 -15.69 31.82 33.81
C ARG A 699 -14.62 31.98 34.89
N GLU A 700 -13.34 31.96 34.50
CA GLU A 700 -12.22 32.18 35.42
C GLU A 700 -12.25 33.61 36.01
N HIS A 701 -12.60 34.61 35.20
CA HIS A 701 -12.78 36.00 35.68
C HIS A 701 -13.99 36.14 36.61
N LEU A 702 -15.12 35.49 36.29
CA LEU A 702 -16.29 35.46 37.19
C LEU A 702 -15.95 34.84 38.55
N LEU A 703 -15.28 33.67 38.56
CA LEU A 703 -14.81 33.02 39.78
C LEU A 703 -13.84 33.91 40.59
N ALA A 704 -12.94 34.63 39.91
CA ALA A 704 -12.02 35.55 40.56
C ALA A 704 -12.74 36.75 41.21
N LEU A 705 -13.74 37.33 40.53
CA LEU A 705 -14.55 38.43 41.09
C LEU A 705 -15.44 37.95 42.24
N GLU A 706 -16.08 36.79 42.12
CA GLU A 706 -16.88 36.18 43.20
C GLU A 706 -16.01 35.87 44.43
N GLY A 707 -14.81 35.31 44.22
CA GLY A 707 -13.83 35.05 45.28
C GLY A 707 -13.34 36.34 45.95
N ALA A 708 -13.00 37.36 45.16
CA ALA A 708 -12.65 38.68 45.68
C ALA A 708 -13.81 39.25 46.52
N ARG A 709 -15.03 39.26 45.97
CA ARG A 709 -16.24 39.79 46.62
C ARG A 709 -16.54 39.12 47.96
N ALA A 710 -16.35 37.80 48.04
CA ALA A 710 -16.55 37.01 49.27
C ALA A 710 -15.56 37.36 50.38
N THR A 711 -14.38 37.90 50.06
CA THR A 711 -13.37 38.32 51.07
C THR A 711 -13.49 39.78 51.50
N MET A 712 -14.35 40.56 50.86
CA MET A 712 -14.51 42.00 51.13
C MET A 712 -15.54 42.28 52.23
N ALA A 713 -15.28 43.32 53.02
CA ALA A 713 -16.28 43.84 53.96
C ALA A 713 -17.55 44.32 53.23
N ALA A 714 -18.71 44.22 53.88
CA ALA A 714 -20.00 44.53 53.28
C ALA A 714 -20.15 46.00 52.85
N ASP A 715 -19.39 46.90 53.49
CA ASP A 715 -19.33 48.35 53.26
C ASP A 715 -18.12 48.78 52.41
N HIS A 716 -17.33 47.84 51.87
CA HIS A 716 -16.14 48.18 51.10
C HIS A 716 -16.50 48.99 49.82
N PRO A 717 -15.86 50.14 49.54
CA PRO A 717 -16.31 51.08 48.51
C PRO A 717 -16.31 50.51 47.09
N ALA A 718 -15.43 49.54 46.79
CA ALA A 718 -15.41 48.84 45.49
C ALA A 718 -16.43 47.68 45.36
N GLY A 719 -17.17 47.34 46.43
CA GLY A 719 -18.06 46.17 46.44
C GLY A 719 -19.19 46.24 45.40
N ALA A 720 -19.85 47.41 45.29
CA ALA A 720 -20.94 47.62 44.34
C ALA A 720 -20.48 47.53 42.86
N GLU A 721 -19.23 47.91 42.57
CA GLU A 721 -18.66 47.82 41.22
C GLU A 721 -18.32 46.37 40.86
N ILE A 722 -17.81 45.59 41.82
CA ILE A 722 -17.59 44.15 41.61
C ILE A 722 -18.92 43.41 41.45
N ASP A 723 -19.94 43.76 42.23
CA ASP A 723 -21.30 43.20 42.08
C ASP A 723 -21.89 43.50 40.68
N ARG A 724 -21.64 44.71 40.12
CA ARG A 724 -22.00 45.08 38.74
C ARG A 724 -21.27 44.21 37.72
N LEU A 725 -19.94 44.07 37.83
CA LEU A 725 -19.13 43.26 36.91
C LEU A 725 -19.49 41.76 36.95
N ILE A 726 -19.82 41.22 38.12
CA ILE A 726 -20.34 39.85 38.29
C ILE A 726 -21.66 39.68 37.54
N ALA A 727 -22.59 40.63 37.67
CA ALA A 727 -23.88 40.58 36.97
C ALA A 727 -23.69 40.63 35.45
N GLU A 728 -22.86 41.55 34.95
CA GLU A 728 -22.58 41.70 33.51
C GLU A 728 -21.88 40.47 32.90
N LEU A 729 -20.95 39.84 33.63
CA LEU A 729 -20.32 38.60 33.17
C LEU A 729 -21.28 37.41 33.17
N ARG A 730 -22.17 37.31 34.17
CA ARG A 730 -23.22 36.27 34.19
C ARG A 730 -24.20 36.44 33.03
N GLU A 731 -24.71 37.65 32.81
CA GLU A 731 -25.57 37.95 31.66
C GLU A 731 -24.87 37.64 30.33
N THR A 732 -23.58 37.97 30.21
CA THR A 732 -22.78 37.66 29.01
C THR A 732 -22.61 36.15 28.81
N LEU A 733 -22.39 35.37 29.86
CA LEU A 733 -22.28 33.90 29.81
C LEU A 733 -23.62 33.22 29.51
N GLU A 734 -24.75 33.82 29.93
CA GLU A 734 -26.10 33.35 29.60
C GLU A 734 -26.52 33.70 28.17
N ARG A 735 -26.10 34.87 27.66
CA ARG A 735 -26.38 35.34 26.29
C ARG A 735 -25.50 34.68 25.23
N GLU A 736 -24.24 34.39 25.57
CA GLU A 736 -23.22 33.81 24.68
C GLU A 736 -22.60 32.52 25.28
N PRO A 737 -23.41 31.48 25.54
CA PRO A 737 -22.91 30.24 26.14
C PRO A 737 -22.07 29.45 25.13
N TYR A 738 -20.85 29.05 25.52
CA TYR A 738 -20.08 28.11 24.70
C TYR A 738 -20.63 26.68 24.82
N SER A 739 -20.76 26.02 23.67
CA SER A 739 -21.02 24.58 23.57
C SER A 739 -20.15 24.00 22.47
N PHE A 740 -19.53 22.85 22.73
CA PHE A 740 -18.75 22.14 21.71
C PHE A 740 -19.69 21.53 20.67
N ASP A 741 -19.57 21.95 19.41
CA ASP A 741 -20.45 21.50 18.33
C ASP A 741 -20.08 20.07 17.88
N ARG A 742 -21.04 19.15 17.90
CA ARG A 742 -20.88 17.76 17.41
C ARG A 742 -20.37 17.66 15.97
N ARG A 743 -20.55 18.72 15.16
CA ARG A 743 -20.10 18.83 13.77
C ARG A 743 -18.64 19.27 13.65
N PHE A 744 -17.94 19.55 14.74
CA PHE A 744 -16.55 20.03 14.75
C PHE A 744 -15.64 19.25 13.80
N LEU A 745 -15.65 17.91 13.84
CA LEU A 745 -14.84 17.07 12.95
C LEU A 745 -15.13 17.34 11.46
N PHE A 746 -16.41 17.42 11.07
CA PHE A 746 -16.81 17.71 9.69
C PHE A 746 -16.40 19.13 9.22
N ARG A 747 -16.25 20.08 10.16
CA ARG A 747 -15.79 21.46 9.87
C ARG A 747 -14.27 21.64 9.84
N VAL A 748 -13.48 20.72 10.39
CA VAL A 748 -12.01 20.86 10.45
C VAL A 748 -11.27 19.81 9.61
N LEU A 749 -11.93 18.71 9.23
CA LEU A 749 -11.41 17.77 8.25
C LEU A 749 -11.47 18.37 6.84
N SER A 750 -10.50 18.00 6.01
CA SER A 750 -10.36 18.51 4.64
C SER A 750 -11.34 17.82 3.68
N MET A 751 -12.63 18.11 3.83
CA MET A 751 -13.72 17.29 3.27
C MET A 751 -14.34 17.79 1.96
N GLY A 752 -13.89 18.92 1.40
CA GLY A 752 -14.52 19.52 0.21
C GLY A 752 -14.71 18.55 -0.97
N HIS A 753 -13.77 17.63 -1.20
CA HIS A 753 -13.88 16.60 -2.24
C HIS A 753 -15.06 15.65 -2.00
N SER A 754 -15.16 15.10 -0.79
CA SER A 754 -16.18 14.11 -0.43
C SER A 754 -17.55 14.76 -0.25
N GLN A 755 -17.62 15.96 0.32
CA GLN A 755 -18.86 16.72 0.45
C GLN A 755 -19.41 17.13 -0.92
N PHE A 756 -18.57 17.66 -1.85
CA PHE A 756 -19.02 17.95 -3.21
C PHE A 756 -19.46 16.69 -3.95
N ALA A 757 -18.65 15.63 -3.91
CA ALA A 757 -18.99 14.35 -4.52
C ALA A 757 -20.31 13.76 -3.98
N GLU A 758 -20.55 13.85 -2.68
CA GLU A 758 -21.79 13.36 -2.05
C GLU A 758 -23.01 14.18 -2.48
N ILE A 759 -22.88 15.52 -2.54
CA ILE A 759 -23.95 16.43 -2.99
C ILE A 759 -24.29 16.19 -4.46
N ILE A 760 -23.31 16.14 -5.36
CA ILE A 760 -23.54 15.85 -6.78
C ILE A 760 -23.75 14.35 -7.05
N GLY A 761 -23.57 13.48 -6.06
CA GLY A 761 -23.72 12.04 -6.19
C GLY A 761 -22.65 11.32 -7.03
N ALA A 762 -21.49 11.96 -7.27
CA ALA A 762 -20.34 11.34 -7.92
C ALA A 762 -19.79 10.17 -7.09
N ARG A 763 -19.19 9.19 -7.78
CA ARG A 763 -18.70 7.92 -7.22
C ARG A 763 -17.33 7.51 -7.76
N GLY A 764 -16.78 8.24 -8.75
CA GLY A 764 -15.42 8.04 -9.20
C GLY A 764 -14.37 8.38 -8.12
N PRO A 765 -13.08 8.27 -8.46
CA PRO A 765 -11.99 8.55 -7.52
C PRO A 765 -12.11 9.95 -6.91
N ASN A 766 -11.92 10.07 -5.61
CA ASN A 766 -11.96 11.36 -4.94
C ASN A 766 -10.81 11.50 -3.94
N THR A 767 -10.23 12.70 -3.84
CA THR A 767 -9.13 13.01 -2.93
C THR A 767 -9.07 14.50 -2.63
N GLN A 768 -8.38 14.85 -1.55
CA GLN A 768 -7.83 16.18 -1.37
C GLN A 768 -6.33 16.20 -1.73
N ILE A 769 -5.82 17.37 -2.08
CA ILE A 769 -4.39 17.67 -2.19
C ILE A 769 -4.05 19.02 -1.54
N ASN A 770 -2.86 19.08 -0.93
CA ASN A 770 -2.20 20.30 -0.50
C ASN A 770 -0.74 20.28 -0.96
N ALA A 771 -0.41 21.18 -1.88
CA ALA A 771 0.95 21.49 -2.34
C ALA A 771 1.25 22.97 -2.14
N ALA A 772 0.74 23.54 -1.03
CA ALA A 772 0.66 24.97 -0.78
C ALA A 772 0.09 25.70 -2.01
N CYS A 773 0.81 26.71 -2.52
CA CYS A 773 0.36 27.55 -3.63
C CYS A 773 0.40 26.87 -5.02
N ALA A 774 0.86 25.61 -5.12
CA ALA A 774 0.82 24.81 -6.34
C ALA A 774 -0.38 23.82 -6.40
N SER A 775 -1.23 23.79 -5.36
CA SER A 775 -2.25 22.74 -5.18
C SER A 775 -3.18 22.51 -6.37
N THR A 776 -3.73 23.57 -6.98
CA THR A 776 -4.67 23.40 -8.10
C THR A 776 -3.98 22.95 -9.38
N THR A 777 -2.83 23.53 -9.74
CA THR A 777 -2.06 23.12 -10.92
C THR A 777 -1.58 21.67 -10.79
N GLN A 778 -1.23 21.21 -9.58
CA GLN A 778 -0.94 19.79 -9.33
C GLN A 778 -2.18 18.89 -9.40
N ALA A 779 -3.35 19.37 -8.98
CA ALA A 779 -4.62 18.65 -9.16
C ALA A 779 -4.98 18.44 -10.65
N VAL A 780 -4.58 19.36 -11.55
CA VAL A 780 -4.72 19.17 -13.01
C VAL A 780 -3.89 17.99 -13.50
N SER A 781 -2.66 17.80 -13.01
CA SER A 781 -1.84 16.63 -13.35
C SER A 781 -2.41 15.33 -12.81
N ILE A 782 -2.91 15.31 -11.57
CA ILE A 782 -3.56 14.12 -11.01
C ILE A 782 -4.85 13.78 -11.78
N ALA A 783 -5.58 14.78 -12.26
CA ALA A 783 -6.71 14.57 -13.15
C ALA A 783 -6.28 14.00 -14.51
N GLU A 784 -5.16 14.47 -15.09
CA GLU A 784 -4.56 13.86 -16.29
C GLU A 784 -4.21 12.39 -16.06
N ASP A 785 -3.52 12.06 -14.97
CA ASP A 785 -3.14 10.70 -14.60
C ASP A 785 -4.36 9.79 -14.39
N TRP A 786 -5.38 10.26 -13.68
CA TRP A 786 -6.59 9.47 -13.40
C TRP A 786 -7.39 9.13 -14.66
N ILE A 787 -7.51 10.08 -15.59
CA ILE A 787 -8.20 9.87 -16.87
C ILE A 787 -7.35 8.97 -17.79
N ARG A 788 -6.04 9.23 -17.90
CA ARG A 788 -5.12 8.40 -18.73
C ARG A 788 -4.97 6.98 -18.23
N ALA A 789 -5.00 6.77 -16.92
CA ALA A 789 -4.97 5.44 -16.31
C ALA A 789 -6.32 4.70 -16.40
N GLY A 790 -7.37 5.31 -16.96
CA GLY A 790 -8.70 4.72 -17.02
C GLY A 790 -9.26 4.45 -15.62
N ARG A 791 -9.22 5.44 -14.72
CA ARG A 791 -9.90 5.39 -13.41
C ARG A 791 -11.24 6.12 -13.43
N CYS A 792 -11.40 7.05 -14.36
CA CYS A 792 -12.58 7.88 -14.61
C CYS A 792 -12.47 8.46 -16.02
N ARG A 793 -13.57 8.97 -16.57
CA ARG A 793 -13.57 9.74 -17.83
C ARG A 793 -13.42 11.24 -17.60
N ARG A 794 -13.76 11.69 -16.38
CA ARG A 794 -13.87 13.09 -15.98
C ARG A 794 -13.40 13.28 -14.55
N VAL A 795 -12.82 14.44 -14.29
CA VAL A 795 -12.50 14.92 -12.95
C VAL A 795 -12.97 16.36 -12.82
N VAL A 796 -13.74 16.63 -11.77
CA VAL A 796 -13.99 18.01 -11.33
C VAL A 796 -12.93 18.37 -10.31
N VAL A 797 -11.97 19.21 -10.71
CA VAL A 797 -11.04 19.84 -9.79
C VAL A 797 -11.76 21.05 -9.19
N ILE A 798 -11.96 21.04 -7.87
CA ILE A 798 -12.47 22.19 -7.11
C ILE A 798 -11.35 22.70 -6.20
N SER A 799 -11.26 24.00 -6.02
CA SER A 799 -10.23 24.61 -5.19
C SER A 799 -10.70 25.88 -4.54
N ALA A 800 -10.25 26.11 -3.31
CA ALA A 800 -10.49 27.35 -2.60
C ALA A 800 -9.55 27.47 -1.40
N ASP A 801 -9.22 28.70 -1.03
CA ASP A 801 -8.61 29.06 0.24
C ASP A 801 -9.15 30.41 0.69
N ASP A 802 -9.52 30.52 1.96
CA ASP A 802 -9.81 31.79 2.62
C ASP A 802 -8.74 32.15 3.65
N ALA A 803 -7.56 32.51 3.15
CA ALA A 803 -6.43 32.96 3.98
C ALA A 803 -6.66 34.35 4.62
N THR A 804 -7.79 35.00 4.34
CA THR A 804 -8.15 36.34 4.82
C THR A 804 -9.43 36.34 5.69
N GLY A 805 -9.92 35.15 6.06
CA GLY A 805 -11.07 34.91 6.92
C GLY A 805 -10.93 35.46 8.35
N GLU A 806 -12.05 35.55 9.07
CA GLU A 806 -12.12 36.29 10.34
C GLU A 806 -11.29 35.67 11.47
N HIS A 807 -11.22 34.34 11.56
CA HIS A 807 -10.53 33.65 12.65
C HIS A 807 -9.12 33.23 12.25
N VAL A 808 -8.95 32.65 11.06
CA VAL A 808 -7.64 32.19 10.57
C VAL A 808 -6.77 33.35 10.05
N GLY A 809 -7.38 34.40 9.50
CA GLY A 809 -6.69 35.50 8.81
C GLY A 809 -5.55 36.11 9.61
N PRO A 810 -5.76 36.58 10.87
CA PRO A 810 -4.71 37.14 11.71
C PRO A 810 -3.51 36.21 11.92
N TRP A 811 -3.71 34.89 11.98
CA TRP A 811 -2.61 33.92 12.12
C TRP A 811 -1.80 33.78 10.83
N ILE A 812 -2.47 33.71 9.69
CA ILE A 812 -1.83 33.57 8.37
C ILE A 812 -1.08 34.84 8.00
N THR A 813 -1.73 36.00 8.12
CA THR A 813 -1.11 37.31 7.84
C THR A 813 0.08 37.58 8.77
N ALA A 814 -0.03 37.25 10.07
CA ALA A 814 1.08 37.33 11.00
C ALA A 814 2.24 36.41 10.62
N GLY A 815 1.97 35.19 10.15
CA GLY A 815 2.97 34.24 9.67
C GLY A 815 3.77 34.78 8.48
N PHE A 816 3.08 35.26 7.44
CA PHE A 816 3.73 35.86 6.25
C PHE A 816 4.49 37.15 6.57
N LEU A 817 4.01 37.95 7.54
CA LEU A 817 4.71 39.14 8.02
C LEU A 817 5.97 38.77 8.81
N ALA A 818 5.90 37.79 9.71
CA ALA A 818 7.03 37.31 10.50
C ALA A 818 8.13 36.68 9.61
N SER A 819 7.76 35.99 8.53
CA SER A 819 8.70 35.45 7.56
C SER A 819 9.31 36.52 6.62
N GLY A 820 8.87 37.78 6.70
CA GLY A 820 9.29 38.85 5.79
C GLY A 820 8.85 38.62 4.35
N ALA A 821 7.73 37.92 4.15
CA ALA A 821 7.18 37.58 2.84
C ALA A 821 6.02 38.50 2.42
N ALA A 822 5.40 39.23 3.34
CA ALA A 822 4.27 40.12 3.07
C ALA A 822 4.67 41.59 2.84
N ALA A 823 3.91 42.28 1.99
CA ALA A 823 3.92 43.75 1.90
C ALA A 823 3.14 44.40 3.05
N THR A 824 3.50 45.64 3.40
CA THR A 824 2.89 46.41 4.51
C THR A 824 2.51 47.84 4.13
N ASP A 825 2.40 48.15 2.84
CA ASP A 825 1.96 49.47 2.38
C ASP A 825 0.45 49.68 2.58
N GLU A 826 0.01 50.93 2.47
CA GLU A 826 -1.41 51.31 2.50
C GLU A 826 -2.03 51.45 1.11
N ARG A 827 -1.20 51.46 0.07
CA ARG A 827 -1.60 51.73 -1.31
C ARG A 827 -1.33 50.50 -2.17
N VAL A 828 -2.36 50.03 -2.87
CA VAL A 828 -2.27 48.80 -3.66
C VAL A 828 -1.25 48.96 -4.80
N GLU A 829 -1.15 50.15 -5.39
CA GLU A 829 -0.21 50.49 -6.47
C GLU A 829 1.28 50.54 -6.09
N ASP A 830 1.58 50.42 -4.79
CA ASP A 830 2.92 50.42 -4.22
C ASP A 830 3.27 49.04 -3.62
N ALA A 831 2.30 48.33 -3.02
CA ALA A 831 2.48 46.95 -2.56
C ALA A 831 2.39 45.91 -3.71
N ALA A 832 1.32 45.94 -4.51
CA ALA A 832 0.98 44.90 -5.48
C ALA A 832 1.75 45.07 -6.80
N THR A 833 3.02 44.67 -6.82
CA THR A 833 4.02 45.10 -7.83
C THR A 833 4.73 43.94 -8.56
N PRO A 834 4.02 42.98 -9.19
CA PRO A 834 4.65 41.85 -9.89
C PRO A 834 5.58 42.29 -11.01
N PHE A 835 6.74 41.63 -11.13
CA PHE A 835 7.85 41.93 -12.06
C PHE A 835 8.50 43.33 -11.94
N ASP A 836 7.94 44.24 -11.15
CA ASP A 836 8.49 45.58 -10.93
C ASP A 836 9.73 45.54 -10.02
N ARG A 837 10.66 46.48 -10.21
CA ARG A 837 11.85 46.64 -9.37
C ARG A 837 11.54 46.94 -7.89
N ARG A 838 10.35 47.50 -7.59
CA ARG A 838 9.88 47.86 -6.24
C ARG A 838 9.32 46.67 -5.43
N ARG A 839 9.20 45.48 -6.03
CA ARG A 839 8.63 44.28 -5.39
C ARG A 839 9.39 43.87 -4.13
N HIS A 840 8.65 43.58 -3.05
CA HIS A 840 9.25 43.34 -1.74
C HIS A 840 8.44 42.41 -0.82
N GLY A 841 7.26 41.93 -1.23
CA GLY A 841 6.42 41.02 -0.46
C GLY A 841 4.99 40.90 -1.03
N MET A 842 4.32 39.78 -0.80
CA MET A 842 2.97 39.49 -1.31
C MET A 842 1.86 40.14 -0.47
N ILE A 843 0.68 40.33 -1.09
CA ILE A 843 -0.58 40.58 -0.37
C ILE A 843 -1.33 39.26 -0.25
N VAL A 844 -1.88 38.98 0.93
CA VAL A 844 -2.70 37.79 1.17
C VAL A 844 -4.08 37.97 0.54
N GLY A 845 -4.56 36.97 -0.20
CA GLY A 845 -5.89 36.96 -0.80
C GLY A 845 -6.64 35.67 -0.50
N MET A 846 -7.94 35.69 -0.73
CA MET A 846 -8.76 34.49 -0.88
C MET A 846 -9.07 34.25 -2.36
N GLY A 847 -9.51 33.04 -2.69
CA GLY A 847 -10.09 32.75 -3.99
C GLY A 847 -10.80 31.40 -4.04
N ALA A 848 -11.61 31.21 -5.07
CA ALA A 848 -12.18 29.92 -5.43
C ALA A 848 -12.00 29.68 -6.94
N ALA A 849 -11.73 28.45 -7.34
CA ALA A 849 -11.57 28.08 -8.75
C ALA A 849 -11.96 26.62 -8.96
N ALA A 850 -12.53 26.30 -10.12
CA ALA A 850 -12.82 24.93 -10.50
C ALA A 850 -12.66 24.70 -12.00
N LEU A 851 -12.27 23.47 -12.35
CA LEU A 851 -12.07 22.99 -13.72
C LEU A 851 -12.77 21.63 -13.89
N VAL A 852 -13.49 21.46 -15.00
CA VAL A 852 -13.96 20.14 -15.46
C VAL A 852 -13.03 19.66 -16.56
N ILE A 853 -12.24 18.63 -16.24
CA ILE A 853 -11.30 17.98 -17.15
C ILE A 853 -11.89 16.63 -17.53
N GLU A 854 -11.91 16.29 -18.82
CA GLU A 854 -12.41 14.99 -19.30
C GLU A 854 -11.74 14.53 -20.59
N ASP A 855 -11.96 13.27 -20.97
CA ASP A 855 -11.60 12.80 -22.31
C ASP A 855 -12.42 13.53 -23.40
N ALA A 856 -11.80 13.81 -24.53
CA ALA A 856 -12.46 14.57 -25.60
C ALA A 856 -13.59 13.79 -26.29
N ALA A 857 -13.70 12.47 -26.08
CA ALA A 857 -14.85 11.68 -26.51
C ALA A 857 -16.11 12.06 -25.71
N SER A 858 -15.99 12.28 -24.40
CA SER A 858 -17.08 12.68 -23.50
C SER A 858 -17.71 14.01 -23.93
N ALA A 859 -16.91 14.97 -24.41
CA ALA A 859 -17.41 16.22 -24.96
C ALA A 859 -18.16 16.01 -26.29
N ARG A 860 -17.60 15.18 -27.19
CA ARG A 860 -18.21 14.84 -28.49
C ARG A 860 -19.53 14.06 -28.34
N GLU A 861 -19.64 13.16 -27.37
CA GLU A 861 -20.87 12.40 -27.05
C GLU A 861 -22.04 13.31 -26.66
N ARG A 862 -21.75 14.51 -26.15
CA ARG A 862 -22.72 15.57 -25.86
C ARG A 862 -22.96 16.52 -27.03
N GLY A 863 -22.18 16.45 -28.11
CA GLY A 863 -22.19 17.47 -29.17
C GLY A 863 -21.60 18.82 -28.73
N LEU A 864 -20.76 18.83 -27.70
CA LEU A 864 -20.15 20.03 -27.11
C LEU A 864 -18.69 20.20 -27.57
N GLN A 865 -18.33 21.40 -28.01
CA GLN A 865 -16.94 21.79 -28.26
C GLN A 865 -16.27 22.16 -26.92
N PRO A 866 -15.10 21.59 -26.58
CA PRO A 866 -14.35 22.00 -25.40
C PRO A 866 -13.80 23.43 -25.49
N ILE A 867 -13.31 23.94 -24.36
CA ILE A 867 -12.66 25.25 -24.27
C ILE A 867 -11.20 25.15 -24.69
N ALA A 868 -10.49 24.19 -24.10
CA ALA A 868 -9.06 23.96 -24.28
C ALA A 868 -8.73 22.46 -24.19
N GLU A 869 -7.56 22.10 -24.68
CA GLU A 869 -6.94 20.78 -24.63
C GLU A 869 -5.71 20.85 -23.70
N LEU A 870 -5.54 19.84 -22.85
CA LEU A 870 -4.38 19.71 -21.97
C LEU A 870 -3.26 18.95 -22.71
N LEU A 871 -2.24 19.71 -23.12
CA LEU A 871 -1.13 19.20 -23.95
C LEU A 871 -0.02 18.56 -23.14
N ALA A 872 0.24 19.03 -21.93
CA ALA A 872 1.20 18.44 -21.00
C ALA A 872 0.95 18.98 -19.59
N SER A 873 1.35 18.22 -18.58
CA SER A 873 1.39 18.71 -17.21
C SER A 873 2.50 18.00 -16.43
N VAL A 874 3.27 18.75 -15.64
CA VAL A 874 4.44 18.25 -14.93
C VAL A 874 4.43 18.74 -13.50
N THR A 875 4.64 17.82 -12.55
CA THR A 875 4.74 18.11 -11.12
C THR A 875 6.07 17.60 -10.60
N ALA A 876 6.77 18.45 -9.85
CA ALA A 876 8.10 18.15 -9.33
C ALA A 876 8.32 18.81 -7.97
N ASN A 877 9.34 18.35 -7.24
CA ASN A 877 9.80 19.00 -6.02
C ASN A 877 11.32 19.23 -6.12
N SER A 878 11.79 20.46 -5.93
CA SER A 878 13.23 20.77 -6.06
C SER A 878 14.07 20.33 -4.86
N ALA A 879 13.46 19.90 -3.75
CA ALA A 879 14.10 19.54 -2.48
C ALA A 879 15.13 20.57 -1.95
N PHE A 880 15.00 21.84 -2.37
CA PHE A 880 16.07 22.83 -2.28
C PHE A 880 15.98 23.68 -1.01
N HIS A 881 14.81 24.27 -0.75
CA HIS A 881 14.58 25.13 0.40
C HIS A 881 13.09 25.20 0.75
N GLY A 882 12.76 25.42 2.03
CA GLY A 882 11.37 25.56 2.47
C GLY A 882 10.64 26.73 1.81
N SER A 883 11.34 27.82 1.50
CA SER A 883 10.79 29.09 1.00
C SER A 883 11.54 29.75 -0.17
N ARG A 884 12.48 29.05 -0.80
CA ARG A 884 13.22 29.56 -1.98
C ARG A 884 13.13 28.55 -3.11
N LEU A 885 13.30 29.04 -4.33
CA LEU A 885 13.21 28.25 -5.54
C LEU A 885 14.62 27.94 -6.09
N ASP A 886 14.80 26.71 -6.56
CA ASP A 886 15.95 26.35 -7.39
C ASP A 886 15.65 26.74 -8.84
N VAL A 887 16.33 27.78 -9.32
CA VAL A 887 16.20 28.31 -10.68
C VAL A 887 16.53 27.24 -11.73
N SER A 888 17.62 26.48 -11.52
CA SER A 888 18.09 25.51 -12.52
C SER A 888 17.21 24.26 -12.57
N HIS A 889 16.64 23.87 -11.43
CA HIS A 889 15.62 22.82 -11.44
C HIS A 889 14.34 23.27 -12.18
N ILE A 890 13.89 24.51 -11.97
CA ILE A 890 12.68 25.04 -12.64
C ILE A 890 12.86 25.13 -14.17
N GLU A 891 14.06 25.48 -14.65
CA GLU A 891 14.43 25.37 -16.07
C GLU A 891 14.20 23.94 -16.59
N GLY A 892 14.68 22.92 -15.87
CA GLY A 892 14.49 21.51 -16.21
C GLY A 892 13.04 21.02 -16.18
N VAL A 893 12.23 21.52 -15.23
CA VAL A 893 10.79 21.21 -15.15
C VAL A 893 10.03 21.82 -16.34
N MET A 894 10.33 23.07 -16.71
CA MET A 894 9.72 23.70 -17.88
C MET A 894 10.18 23.03 -19.19
N GLU A 895 11.45 22.65 -19.30
CA GLU A 895 11.96 21.86 -20.44
C GLU A 895 11.20 20.53 -20.58
N THR A 896 10.93 19.85 -19.46
CA THR A 896 10.17 18.59 -19.43
C THR A 896 8.74 18.80 -19.94
N LEU A 897 8.04 19.83 -19.46
CA LEU A 897 6.68 20.18 -19.91
C LEU A 897 6.61 20.40 -21.43
N ILE A 898 7.56 21.18 -21.96
CA ILE A 898 7.61 21.47 -23.40
C ILE A 898 7.98 20.22 -24.20
N ARG A 899 8.91 19.40 -23.72
CA ARG A 899 9.30 18.15 -24.37
C ARG A 899 8.16 17.12 -24.44
N GLU A 900 7.32 17.04 -23.41
CA GLU A 900 6.12 16.20 -23.45
C GLU A 900 5.13 16.66 -24.53
N ALA A 901 4.90 17.96 -24.64
CA ALA A 901 4.04 18.53 -25.67
C ALA A 901 4.63 18.36 -27.07
N GLU A 902 5.96 18.46 -27.22
CA GLU A 902 6.66 18.14 -28.47
C GLU A 902 6.49 16.66 -28.84
N GLY A 903 6.49 15.75 -27.85
CA GLY A 903 6.13 14.35 -28.05
C GLY A 903 4.71 14.12 -28.56
N ARG A 904 3.80 15.09 -28.40
CA ARG A 904 2.42 15.12 -28.93
C ARG A 904 2.27 15.94 -30.22
N GLY A 905 3.38 16.27 -30.89
CA GLY A 905 3.40 16.92 -32.21
C GLY A 905 3.37 18.45 -32.20
N ILE A 906 3.58 19.07 -31.04
CA ILE A 906 3.81 20.52 -30.92
C ILE A 906 5.28 20.83 -31.26
N ARG A 907 5.62 22.07 -31.58
CA ARG A 907 7.02 22.55 -31.59
C ARG A 907 7.11 23.85 -30.81
N ARG A 908 8.02 23.94 -29.84
CA ARG A 908 8.22 25.18 -29.04
C ARG A 908 8.45 26.42 -29.91
N ASP A 909 9.14 26.21 -31.02
CA ASP A 909 9.48 27.20 -32.03
C ASP A 909 8.27 27.82 -32.74
N ASP A 910 7.17 27.08 -32.88
CA ASP A 910 5.97 27.52 -33.60
C ASP A 910 4.95 28.16 -32.67
N ILE A 911 4.93 27.75 -31.40
CA ILE A 911 3.94 28.23 -30.41
C ILE A 911 4.35 29.52 -29.71
N ALA A 912 5.64 29.89 -29.68
CA ALA A 912 6.15 30.98 -28.84
C ALA A 912 5.38 32.31 -29.00
N ALA A 913 5.16 32.76 -30.24
CA ALA A 913 4.42 33.99 -30.53
C ALA A 913 2.90 33.91 -30.28
N ALA A 914 2.35 32.71 -30.11
CA ALA A 914 0.96 32.43 -29.79
C ALA A 914 0.77 31.89 -28.35
N THR A 915 1.81 31.96 -27.52
CA THR A 915 1.79 31.51 -26.13
C THR A 915 1.65 32.69 -25.19
N MET A 916 0.74 32.57 -24.22
CA MET A 916 0.85 33.34 -22.98
C MET A 916 1.47 32.50 -21.85
N PHE A 917 2.20 33.17 -20.98
CA PHE A 917 2.71 32.63 -19.75
C PHE A 917 1.97 33.24 -18.56
N MET A 918 1.16 32.41 -17.89
CA MET A 918 0.47 32.73 -16.65
C MET A 918 1.40 32.47 -15.47
N SER A 919 1.99 33.55 -14.99
CA SER A 919 3.03 33.60 -13.98
C SER A 919 2.56 33.14 -12.59
N HIS A 920 3.46 32.53 -11.81
CA HIS A 920 3.24 32.35 -10.38
C HIS A 920 3.52 33.65 -9.60
N GLU A 921 4.52 34.43 -10.02
CA GLU A 921 5.13 35.58 -9.34
C GLU A 921 4.27 36.28 -8.27
N THR A 922 4.83 36.30 -7.06
CA THR A 922 4.19 36.78 -5.83
C THR A 922 4.73 38.13 -5.36
N TYR A 923 5.39 38.89 -6.25
CA TYR A 923 6.02 40.19 -5.95
C TYR A 923 6.97 40.13 -4.75
N THR A 924 7.70 39.01 -4.66
CA THR A 924 8.69 38.73 -3.60
C THR A 924 10.06 39.34 -3.92
N PRO A 925 10.92 39.58 -2.91
CA PRO A 925 12.19 40.29 -3.11
C PRO A 925 13.07 39.72 -4.23
N ALA A 926 13.69 40.62 -5.00
CA ALA A 926 14.28 40.30 -6.31
C ALA A 926 15.28 39.12 -6.33
N ARG A 927 16.07 38.92 -5.27
CA ARG A 927 17.13 37.91 -5.22
C ARG A 927 16.60 36.54 -4.78
N GLY A 928 16.38 35.65 -5.75
CA GLY A 928 15.93 34.27 -5.52
C GLY A 928 14.41 34.10 -5.40
N GLY A 929 13.63 35.12 -5.79
CA GLY A 929 12.18 35.06 -5.93
C GLY A 929 11.70 34.45 -7.25
N SER A 930 10.39 34.26 -7.37
CA SER A 930 9.73 33.57 -8.49
C SER A 930 9.99 34.20 -9.86
N ALA A 931 9.90 35.51 -10.01
CA ALA A 931 10.11 36.19 -11.30
C ALA A 931 11.46 35.83 -11.94
N ALA A 932 12.56 35.81 -11.16
CA ALA A 932 13.86 35.45 -11.69
C ALA A 932 13.89 33.99 -12.19
N ALA A 933 13.29 33.06 -11.45
CA ALA A 933 13.19 31.66 -11.85
C ALA A 933 12.33 31.46 -13.11
N GLU A 934 11.17 32.13 -13.19
CA GLU A 934 10.25 32.08 -14.32
C GLU A 934 10.88 32.63 -15.61
N ILE A 935 11.49 33.81 -15.54
CA ILE A 935 12.10 34.46 -16.71
C ILE A 935 13.34 33.69 -17.19
N ASN A 936 14.14 33.13 -16.29
CA ASN A 936 15.27 32.29 -16.66
C ASN A 936 14.79 30.99 -17.32
N ALA A 937 13.77 30.31 -16.76
CA ALA A 937 13.19 29.12 -17.37
C ALA A 937 12.64 29.40 -18.79
N LEU A 938 11.88 30.48 -18.98
CA LEU A 938 11.39 30.87 -20.31
C LEU A 938 12.54 31.11 -21.30
N ARG A 939 13.59 31.84 -20.90
CA ARG A 939 14.76 32.12 -21.75
C ARG A 939 15.59 30.88 -22.06
N THR A 940 15.76 29.96 -21.11
CA THR A 940 16.49 28.71 -21.30
C THR A 940 15.73 27.77 -22.25
N VAL A 941 14.40 27.68 -22.13
CA VAL A 941 13.57 26.72 -22.90
C VAL A 941 13.20 27.23 -24.29
N PHE A 942 12.98 28.55 -24.47
CA PHE A 942 12.56 29.17 -25.73
C PHE A 942 13.65 30.04 -26.40
N GLY A 943 14.80 30.25 -25.77
CA GLY A 943 15.89 31.08 -26.31
C GLY A 943 15.44 32.50 -26.64
N ASP A 944 15.92 33.03 -27.77
CA ASP A 944 15.57 34.38 -28.25
C ASP A 944 14.05 34.59 -28.42
N LYS A 945 13.29 33.52 -28.67
CA LYS A 945 11.83 33.57 -28.82
C LYS A 945 11.07 33.72 -27.51
N ALA A 946 11.72 33.58 -26.35
CA ALA A 946 11.09 33.89 -25.06
C ALA A 946 10.53 35.34 -25.02
N SER A 947 11.14 36.25 -25.77
CA SER A 947 10.67 37.63 -25.96
C SER A 947 9.31 37.76 -26.67
N GLN A 948 8.83 36.70 -27.35
CA GLN A 948 7.57 36.68 -28.08
C GLN A 948 6.39 36.22 -27.22
N ILE A 949 6.66 35.47 -26.15
CA ILE A 949 5.66 34.94 -25.21
C ILE A 949 5.10 36.10 -24.39
N VAL A 950 3.78 36.28 -24.34
CA VAL A 950 3.18 37.35 -23.52
C VAL A 950 3.03 36.90 -22.08
N ILE A 951 3.53 37.69 -21.14
CA ILE A 951 3.55 37.35 -19.70
C ILE A 951 2.42 38.09 -19.00
N THR A 952 1.66 37.39 -18.16
CA THR A 952 0.58 37.97 -17.36
C THR A 952 0.56 37.41 -15.93
N ASN A 953 0.01 38.18 -15.00
CA ASN A 953 -0.10 37.84 -13.58
C ASN A 953 -1.31 38.57 -12.97
N THR A 954 -2.16 37.86 -12.22
CA THR A 954 -3.38 38.40 -11.61
C THR A 954 -3.30 38.63 -10.09
N LYS A 955 -2.21 38.24 -9.43
CA LYS A 955 -2.06 38.31 -7.96
C LYS A 955 -1.94 39.71 -7.41
N GLY A 956 -1.60 40.69 -8.26
CA GLY A 956 -1.65 42.10 -7.88
C GLY A 956 -3.05 42.73 -7.98
N PHE A 957 -4.04 41.97 -8.44
CA PHE A 957 -5.47 42.35 -8.40
C PHE A 957 -6.25 41.57 -7.35
N THR A 958 -5.92 40.29 -7.14
CA THR A 958 -6.67 39.36 -6.28
C THR A 958 -5.97 39.06 -4.95
N GLY A 959 -4.82 39.68 -4.69
CA GLY A 959 -3.86 39.14 -3.72
C GLY A 959 -3.38 37.75 -4.16
N HIS A 960 -2.63 37.05 -3.31
CA HIS A 960 -2.32 35.66 -3.54
C HIS A 960 -3.34 34.75 -2.84
N ALA A 961 -4.20 34.11 -3.63
CA ALA A 961 -5.24 33.16 -3.20
C ALA A 961 -4.73 31.77 -2.76
N MET A 962 -3.49 31.68 -2.27
CA MET A 962 -2.82 30.45 -1.81
C MET A 962 -2.93 29.30 -2.83
N GLY A 963 -3.55 28.16 -2.46
CA GLY A 963 -3.71 26.99 -3.30
C GLY A 963 -4.86 27.05 -4.30
N ALA A 964 -5.74 28.07 -4.21
CA ALA A 964 -6.84 28.27 -5.14
C ALA A 964 -6.35 28.70 -6.53
N GLY A 965 -6.68 27.91 -7.56
CA GLY A 965 -6.17 28.10 -8.93
C GLY A 965 -6.89 29.17 -9.74
N VAL A 966 -6.99 30.39 -9.22
CA VAL A 966 -7.58 31.53 -9.95
C VAL A 966 -6.85 31.73 -11.29
N GLU A 967 -5.51 31.69 -11.28
CA GLU A 967 -4.70 31.76 -12.50
C GLU A 967 -4.95 30.63 -13.50
N ASP A 968 -5.20 29.41 -13.02
CA ASP A 968 -5.45 28.24 -13.85
C ASP A 968 -6.76 28.41 -14.64
N VAL A 969 -7.80 28.95 -14.00
CA VAL A 969 -9.07 29.32 -14.66
C VAL A 969 -8.89 30.53 -15.58
N VAL A 970 -8.14 31.56 -15.15
CA VAL A 970 -7.85 32.73 -15.99
C VAL A 970 -7.08 32.32 -17.26
N ALA A 971 -6.15 31.37 -17.18
CA ALA A 971 -5.44 30.85 -18.35
C ALA A 971 -6.41 30.18 -19.34
N VAL A 972 -7.35 29.35 -18.86
CA VAL A 972 -8.39 28.76 -19.72
C VAL A 972 -9.31 29.82 -20.33
N LYS A 973 -9.73 30.82 -19.55
CA LYS A 973 -10.69 31.85 -20.00
C LYS A 973 -10.05 32.91 -20.92
N ALA A 974 -8.76 33.19 -20.77
CA ALA A 974 -8.00 33.97 -21.73
C ALA A 974 -7.74 33.19 -23.04
N LEU A 975 -7.59 31.86 -23.00
CA LEU A 975 -7.63 31.02 -24.22
C LEU A 975 -9.02 31.02 -24.89
N GLU A 976 -10.11 31.03 -24.12
CA GLU A 976 -11.49 31.06 -24.67
C GLU A 976 -11.80 32.40 -25.37
N THR A 977 -11.48 33.51 -24.72
CA THR A 977 -11.82 34.88 -25.15
C THR A 977 -10.76 35.53 -26.05
N GLY A 978 -9.48 35.14 -25.92
CA GLY A 978 -8.32 35.85 -26.47
C GLY A 978 -7.96 37.12 -25.71
N ILE A 979 -8.62 37.42 -24.59
CA ILE A 979 -8.32 38.57 -23.76
C ILE A 979 -7.34 38.13 -22.68
N VAL A 980 -6.15 38.72 -22.64
CA VAL A 980 -5.12 38.45 -21.63
C VAL A 980 -5.15 39.60 -20.62
N PRO A 981 -5.24 39.36 -19.30
CA PRO A 981 -5.25 40.44 -18.32
C PRO A 981 -3.91 41.19 -18.29
N PRO A 982 -3.90 42.48 -17.92
CA PRO A 982 -2.68 43.27 -17.74
C PRO A 982 -1.83 42.76 -16.58
N VAL A 983 -0.55 43.13 -16.54
CA VAL A 983 0.25 43.04 -15.31
C VAL A 983 0.00 44.29 -14.46
N PRO A 984 -0.45 44.16 -13.20
CA PRO A 984 -0.78 45.32 -12.36
C PRO A 984 0.43 46.15 -11.96
N ASN A 985 0.23 47.47 -11.91
CA ASN A 985 1.11 48.45 -11.25
C ASN A 985 2.58 48.49 -11.67
N TYR A 986 2.95 47.89 -12.81
CA TYR A 986 4.31 47.92 -13.34
C TYR A 986 4.69 49.35 -13.80
N LYS A 987 5.70 49.93 -13.16
CA LYS A 987 6.21 51.30 -13.36
C LYS A 987 7.73 51.33 -13.54
N GLU A 988 8.47 50.51 -12.79
CA GLU A 988 9.93 50.48 -12.79
C GLU A 988 10.44 49.13 -13.30
N PRO A 989 11.03 49.07 -14.51
CA PRO A 989 11.66 47.86 -15.02
C PRO A 989 12.82 47.42 -14.13
N ASP A 990 12.87 46.11 -13.85
CA ASP A 990 14.00 45.50 -13.16
C ASP A 990 15.10 45.15 -14.18
N PRO A 991 16.31 45.75 -14.11
CA PRO A 991 17.40 45.42 -15.01
C PRO A 991 17.85 43.95 -14.91
N ASP A 992 17.69 43.30 -13.75
CA ASP A 992 18.07 41.90 -13.56
C ASP A 992 17.11 40.94 -14.30
N LEU A 993 15.86 41.35 -14.51
CA LEU A 993 14.89 40.61 -15.33
C LEU A 993 15.03 40.93 -16.82
N GLY A 994 15.65 42.05 -17.21
CA GLY A 994 15.86 42.44 -18.61
C GLY A 994 14.56 42.77 -19.35
N GLN A 995 14.56 42.68 -20.68
CA GLN A 995 13.36 42.95 -21.48
C GLN A 995 12.32 41.83 -21.32
N LEU A 996 11.09 42.22 -20.98
CA LEU A 996 9.92 41.35 -20.79
C LEU A 996 8.78 41.80 -21.71
N ASN A 997 8.02 40.85 -22.26
CA ASN A 997 6.80 41.11 -23.01
C ASN A 997 5.58 40.99 -22.07
N LEU A 998 5.43 41.95 -21.17
CA LEU A 998 4.32 41.98 -20.20
C LEU A 998 3.02 42.40 -20.90
N SER A 999 1.92 41.73 -20.56
CA SER A 999 0.58 42.09 -21.03
C SER A 999 0.17 43.47 -20.52
N THR A 1000 -0.34 44.32 -21.43
CA THR A 1000 -0.98 45.60 -21.11
C THR A 1000 -2.50 45.51 -20.98
N GLY A 1001 -3.05 44.29 -21.06
CA GLY A 1001 -4.49 44.05 -21.07
C GLY A 1001 -5.08 44.14 -22.47
N GLY A 1002 -6.12 43.35 -22.74
CA GLY A 1002 -6.86 43.36 -23.99
C GLY A 1002 -6.61 42.11 -24.86
N SER A 1003 -6.88 42.23 -26.16
CA SER A 1003 -6.87 41.08 -27.08
C SER A 1003 -5.46 40.72 -27.55
N TYR A 1004 -5.08 39.45 -27.42
CA TYR A 1004 -3.84 38.88 -27.95
C TYR A 1004 -4.13 37.62 -28.80
N PRO A 1005 -3.29 37.30 -29.80
CA PRO A 1005 -3.45 36.11 -30.66
C PRO A 1005 -2.94 34.84 -29.95
N VAL A 1006 -3.39 34.58 -28.72
CA VAL A 1006 -2.91 33.48 -27.88
C VAL A 1006 -3.75 32.22 -28.05
N ASP A 1007 -3.16 31.19 -28.66
CA ASP A 1007 -3.76 29.86 -28.80
C ASP A 1007 -3.13 28.83 -27.83
N TYR A 1008 -2.09 29.20 -27.08
CA TYR A 1008 -1.40 28.37 -26.08
C TYR A 1008 -1.24 29.10 -24.75
N ALA A 1009 -1.29 28.37 -23.64
CA ALA A 1009 -1.07 28.90 -22.31
C ALA A 1009 -0.17 27.97 -21.49
N ILE A 1010 0.98 28.49 -21.05
CA ILE A 1010 1.80 27.87 -20.01
C ILE A 1010 1.38 28.48 -18.68
N ARG A 1011 1.03 27.64 -17.72
CA ARG A 1011 0.79 28.01 -16.32
C ARG A 1011 1.91 27.40 -15.49
N LEU A 1012 2.62 28.22 -14.74
CA LEU A 1012 3.58 27.78 -13.72
C LEU A 1012 3.01 28.12 -12.35
N ALA A 1013 3.08 27.17 -11.42
CA ALA A 1013 2.77 27.37 -10.01
C ALA A 1013 3.91 26.82 -9.14
N ALA A 1014 4.26 27.55 -8.08
CA ALA A 1014 5.23 27.12 -7.10
C ALA A 1014 4.60 27.16 -5.70
N GLY A 1015 5.11 26.36 -4.76
CA GLY A 1015 4.60 26.29 -3.39
C GLY A 1015 5.73 26.13 -2.37
N PHE A 1016 5.42 26.43 -1.10
CA PHE A 1016 6.33 26.14 0.01
C PHE A 1016 6.75 24.66 0.02
N GLY A 1017 7.96 24.40 0.51
CA GLY A 1017 8.58 23.09 0.43
C GLY A 1017 9.12 22.74 -0.96
N SER A 1018 9.43 23.74 -1.79
CA SER A 1018 9.95 23.56 -3.16
C SER A 1018 9.01 22.80 -4.11
N GLN A 1019 7.69 22.85 -3.89
CA GLN A 1019 6.70 22.25 -4.80
C GLN A 1019 6.61 23.05 -6.10
N ILE A 1020 6.64 22.39 -7.26
CA ILE A 1020 6.49 23.01 -8.58
C ILE A 1020 5.45 22.21 -9.38
N ALA A 1021 4.49 22.90 -9.99
CA ALA A 1021 3.55 22.31 -10.94
C ALA A 1021 3.42 23.21 -12.16
N MET A 1022 3.38 22.62 -13.36
CA MET A 1022 3.18 23.37 -14.59
C MET A 1022 2.21 22.65 -15.52
N THR A 1023 1.43 23.40 -16.31
CA THR A 1023 0.55 22.86 -17.35
C THR A 1023 0.73 23.65 -18.64
N LEU A 1024 0.68 22.97 -19.79
CA LEU A 1024 0.54 23.58 -21.10
C LEU A 1024 -0.85 23.22 -21.67
N THR A 1025 -1.65 24.22 -21.98
CA THR A 1025 -2.96 24.07 -22.62
C THR A 1025 -3.00 24.74 -23.98
N ARG A 1026 -3.81 24.19 -24.89
CA ARG A 1026 -4.09 24.74 -26.23
C ARG A 1026 -5.56 25.05 -26.36
N ARG A 1027 -5.91 26.20 -26.94
CA ARG A 1027 -7.29 26.55 -27.26
C ARG A 1027 -7.89 25.55 -28.25
N VAL A 1028 -9.13 25.14 -28.01
CA VAL A 1028 -9.95 24.46 -29.02
C VAL A 1028 -10.75 25.52 -29.80
N PRO A 1029 -10.57 25.66 -31.13
CA PRO A 1029 -11.29 26.66 -31.91
C PRO A 1029 -12.76 26.25 -32.11
N MET A 1030 -13.65 27.25 -32.10
CA MET A 1030 -15.04 27.07 -32.53
C MET A 1030 -15.12 26.93 -34.07
N PRO A 1031 -16.12 26.19 -34.62
CA PRO A 1031 -16.29 26.06 -36.07
C PRO A 1031 -16.55 27.38 -36.81
N ASP A 1032 -17.07 28.40 -36.13
CA ASP A 1032 -17.24 29.76 -36.68
C ASP A 1032 -15.95 30.62 -36.63
N GLY A 1033 -14.86 30.08 -36.09
CA GLY A 1033 -13.57 30.75 -35.89
C GLY A 1033 -13.57 31.85 -34.81
N ARG A 1034 -14.74 32.27 -34.31
CA ARG A 1034 -14.91 33.49 -33.51
C ARG A 1034 -14.69 33.23 -32.03
N ARG A 1035 -13.80 34.01 -31.41
CA ARG A 1035 -13.66 34.09 -29.95
C ARG A 1035 -14.86 34.83 -29.35
N ARG A 1036 -15.33 34.38 -28.19
CA ARG A 1036 -16.47 35.02 -27.49
C ARG A 1036 -15.97 36.10 -26.54
N THR A 1037 -16.76 37.15 -26.38
CA THR A 1037 -16.55 38.14 -25.31
C THR A 1037 -16.93 37.53 -23.95
N PRO A 1038 -16.42 38.04 -22.81
CA PRO A 1038 -16.73 37.50 -21.49
C PRO A 1038 -18.23 37.38 -21.17
N GLY A 1039 -19.07 38.30 -21.68
CA GLY A 1039 -20.53 38.27 -21.51
C GLY A 1039 -21.28 37.30 -22.44
N GLU A 1040 -20.59 36.68 -23.40
CA GLU A 1040 -21.13 35.61 -24.27
C GLU A 1040 -20.73 34.20 -23.78
N LEU A 1041 -20.01 34.09 -22.66
CA LEU A 1041 -19.47 32.83 -22.17
C LEU A 1041 -20.53 31.90 -21.56
N GLY A 1042 -20.17 30.62 -21.45
CA GLY A 1042 -21.03 29.52 -21.00
C GLY A 1042 -21.07 28.39 -22.02
N TYR A 1043 -21.74 27.28 -21.67
CA TYR A 1043 -21.82 26.09 -22.52
C TYR A 1043 -22.62 26.30 -23.83
N ALA A 1044 -23.60 27.21 -23.83
CA ALA A 1044 -24.65 27.24 -24.86
C ALA A 1044 -24.12 27.50 -26.28
N TYR A 1045 -23.16 28.41 -26.45
CA TYR A 1045 -22.57 28.66 -27.78
C TYR A 1045 -21.60 27.56 -28.22
N ARG A 1046 -21.15 26.70 -27.29
CA ARG A 1046 -20.23 25.59 -27.53
C ARG A 1046 -20.94 24.32 -27.98
N ILE A 1047 -22.27 24.30 -28.01
CA ILE A 1047 -23.06 23.22 -28.61
C ILE A 1047 -22.89 23.29 -30.14
N VAL A 1048 -22.07 22.39 -30.70
CA VAL A 1048 -21.78 22.32 -32.15
C VAL A 1048 -22.59 21.25 -32.87
N ASP A 1049 -23.13 20.28 -32.14
CA ASP A 1049 -24.15 19.33 -32.62
C ASP A 1049 -25.39 19.39 -31.72
N PRO A 1050 -26.38 20.23 -32.05
CA PRO A 1050 -27.63 20.34 -31.31
C PRO A 1050 -28.46 19.05 -31.28
N ALA A 1051 -28.29 18.15 -32.25
CA ALA A 1051 -29.03 16.88 -32.30
C ALA A 1051 -28.44 15.87 -31.31
N SER A 1052 -27.11 15.74 -31.27
CA SER A 1052 -26.43 14.94 -30.24
C SER A 1052 -26.65 15.51 -28.84
N TRP A 1053 -26.63 16.84 -28.68
CA TRP A 1053 -26.91 17.51 -27.41
C TRP A 1053 -28.33 17.26 -26.90
N GLN A 1054 -29.37 17.50 -27.71
CA GLN A 1054 -30.75 17.24 -27.29
C GLN A 1054 -31.00 15.74 -27.07
N GLY A 1055 -30.41 14.89 -27.93
CA GLY A 1055 -30.46 13.44 -27.76
C GLY A 1055 -29.80 12.99 -26.45
N TRP A 1056 -28.71 13.62 -26.03
CA TRP A 1056 -28.05 13.38 -24.76
C TRP A 1056 -28.91 13.83 -23.58
N LEU A 1057 -29.46 15.05 -23.58
CA LEU A 1057 -30.37 15.53 -22.53
C LEU A 1057 -31.61 14.65 -22.36
N ASN A 1058 -32.22 14.19 -23.46
CA ASN A 1058 -33.34 13.26 -23.41
C ASN A 1058 -32.91 11.92 -22.77
N ARG A 1059 -31.73 11.39 -23.13
CA ARG A 1059 -31.17 10.18 -22.49
C ARG A 1059 -30.97 10.36 -20.98
N LEU A 1060 -30.37 11.46 -20.53
CA LEU A 1060 -30.08 11.70 -19.10
C LEU A 1060 -31.35 11.80 -18.22
N SER A 1061 -32.47 12.20 -18.82
CA SER A 1061 -33.72 12.51 -18.12
C SER A 1061 -34.81 11.44 -18.26
N GLY A 1062 -34.69 10.55 -19.24
CA GLY A 1062 -35.71 9.53 -19.53
C GLY A 1062 -37.02 10.09 -20.09
N HIS A 1063 -36.98 11.31 -20.64
CA HIS A 1063 -38.11 12.01 -21.26
C HIS A 1063 -37.74 12.57 -22.63
N ASP A 1064 -38.75 12.77 -23.48
CA ASP A 1064 -38.59 13.44 -24.77
C ASP A 1064 -38.63 14.98 -24.59
N SER A 1065 -37.83 15.69 -25.39
CA SER A 1065 -37.77 17.17 -25.44
C SER A 1065 -37.40 17.82 -24.11
N SER A 1066 -36.46 17.22 -23.39
CA SER A 1066 -36.02 17.66 -22.06
C SER A 1066 -35.34 19.03 -22.10
N GLN A 1067 -35.74 19.89 -21.16
CA GLN A 1067 -35.32 21.29 -21.09
C GLN A 1067 -34.36 21.51 -19.92
N LEU A 1068 -33.47 22.49 -20.08
CA LEU A 1068 -32.56 22.94 -19.05
C LEU A 1068 -33.09 24.21 -18.38
N GLU A 1069 -32.84 24.30 -17.08
CA GLU A 1069 -33.01 25.52 -16.29
C GLU A 1069 -31.79 25.75 -15.40
N THR A 1070 -31.61 26.99 -14.95
CA THR A 1070 -30.62 27.33 -13.92
C THR A 1070 -31.36 27.64 -12.63
N ASP A 1071 -31.14 26.84 -11.60
CA ASP A 1071 -31.79 26.94 -10.30
C ASP A 1071 -30.74 27.04 -9.20
N HIS A 1072 -30.77 28.13 -8.44
CA HIS A 1072 -29.74 28.44 -7.43
C HIS A 1072 -28.34 28.25 -8.04
N ARG A 1073 -28.04 28.97 -9.14
CA ARG A 1073 -26.82 28.86 -9.99
C ARG A 1073 -26.45 27.48 -10.56
N ARG A 1074 -27.11 26.38 -10.15
CA ARG A 1074 -26.89 25.04 -10.68
C ARG A 1074 -27.61 24.87 -12.01
N LEU A 1075 -26.92 24.31 -13.01
CA LEU A 1075 -27.59 23.82 -14.20
C LEU A 1075 -28.34 22.51 -13.85
N ARG A 1076 -29.63 22.42 -14.19
CA ARG A 1076 -30.42 21.21 -13.99
C ARG A 1076 -31.38 20.95 -15.17
N ILE A 1077 -31.78 19.69 -15.34
CA ILE A 1077 -32.92 19.37 -16.21
C ILE A 1077 -34.21 19.68 -15.46
N VAL A 1078 -35.18 20.32 -16.13
CA VAL A 1078 -36.50 20.63 -15.57
C VAL A 1078 -37.19 19.35 -15.12
N ASP A 1079 -37.59 19.29 -13.85
CA ASP A 1079 -38.29 18.14 -13.29
C ASP A 1079 -39.75 18.09 -13.77
N VAL A 1080 -40.05 17.13 -14.64
CA VAL A 1080 -41.39 16.87 -15.19
C VAL A 1080 -42.02 15.59 -14.63
N GLY A 1081 -41.48 15.07 -13.53
CA GLY A 1081 -41.88 13.80 -12.92
C GLY A 1081 -40.90 12.67 -13.20
N ALA A 1082 -41.09 11.54 -12.52
CA ALA A 1082 -40.26 10.35 -12.67
C ALA A 1082 -40.15 9.90 -14.14
N PRO A 1083 -38.96 9.43 -14.59
CA PRO A 1083 -38.74 9.02 -15.97
C PRO A 1083 -39.70 7.90 -16.40
N LYS A 1084 -40.28 8.03 -17.59
CA LYS A 1084 -41.23 7.04 -18.15
C LYS A 1084 -40.52 5.77 -18.64
N THR A 1085 -39.25 5.91 -19.00
CA THR A 1085 -38.37 4.83 -19.45
C THR A 1085 -37.26 4.67 -18.41
N PRO A 1086 -36.91 3.44 -17.97
CA PRO A 1086 -35.76 3.24 -17.09
C PRO A 1086 -34.50 3.85 -17.73
N LEU A 1087 -33.76 4.66 -16.98
CA LEU A 1087 -32.45 5.14 -17.38
C LEU A 1087 -31.50 3.94 -17.45
N VAL A 1088 -31.17 3.51 -18.67
CA VAL A 1088 -30.16 2.48 -18.89
C VAL A 1088 -28.81 3.17 -18.93
N SER A 1089 -27.99 2.97 -17.89
CA SER A 1089 -26.63 3.49 -17.87
C SER A 1089 -25.87 3.00 -19.11
N THR A 1090 -25.45 3.95 -19.95
CA THR A 1090 -24.65 3.70 -21.15
C THR A 1090 -23.16 3.58 -20.84
N VAL A 1091 -22.80 3.58 -19.56
CA VAL A 1091 -21.42 3.53 -19.07
C VAL A 1091 -20.84 2.13 -19.23
N HIS A 1092 -20.16 1.92 -20.35
CA HIS A 1092 -18.93 1.15 -20.28
C HIS A 1092 -17.97 1.89 -19.36
N LEU A 1093 -17.92 1.44 -18.10
CA LEU A 1093 -16.88 1.78 -17.16
C LEU A 1093 -15.53 1.55 -17.87
N PRO A 1094 -14.67 2.58 -18.06
CA PRO A 1094 -13.26 2.32 -18.25
C PRO A 1094 -12.73 1.88 -16.89
N VAL A 1095 -13.00 0.62 -16.56
CA VAL A 1095 -12.46 -0.06 -15.39
C VAL A 1095 -12.23 -1.50 -15.85
N PRO A 1096 -11.07 -2.12 -15.58
CA PRO A 1096 -10.82 -3.55 -15.82
C PRO A 1096 -11.75 -4.54 -15.06
N TYR A 1097 -12.88 -4.07 -14.55
CA TYR A 1097 -13.91 -4.78 -13.80
C TYR A 1097 -15.31 -4.69 -14.46
N ALA A 1098 -15.51 -3.87 -15.50
CA ALA A 1098 -16.81 -3.72 -16.16
C ALA A 1098 -17.34 -5.05 -16.71
N ASP A 1099 -16.47 -5.81 -17.37
CA ASP A 1099 -16.78 -7.12 -17.97
C ASP A 1099 -17.06 -8.23 -16.93
N ARG A 1100 -16.98 -7.94 -15.63
CA ARG A 1100 -17.38 -8.86 -14.56
C ARG A 1100 -18.82 -8.65 -14.06
N LEU A 1101 -19.58 -7.68 -14.60
CA LEU A 1101 -20.91 -7.29 -14.08
C LEU A 1101 -22.02 -7.12 -15.14
N ALA A 1102 -21.95 -7.82 -16.28
CA ALA A 1102 -23.06 -7.84 -17.24
C ALA A 1102 -24.29 -8.59 -16.67
N PRO A 1103 -25.53 -8.06 -16.81
CA PRO A 1103 -26.72 -8.66 -16.23
C PRO A 1103 -27.15 -9.92 -16.99
N VAL A 1104 -27.27 -11.04 -16.27
CA VAL A 1104 -27.87 -12.27 -16.82
C VAL A 1104 -29.37 -12.07 -16.95
N ALA A 1105 -29.84 -11.84 -18.17
CA ALA A 1105 -31.27 -11.67 -18.47
C ALA A 1105 -32.03 -12.99 -18.27
N GLY A 1106 -32.77 -13.10 -17.15
CA GLY A 1106 -33.75 -14.17 -16.95
C GLY A 1106 -33.86 -14.74 -15.53
N MET A 1107 -34.38 -13.97 -14.57
CA MET A 1107 -35.04 -14.52 -13.38
C MET A 1107 -36.25 -13.66 -12.93
N PRO A 1108 -37.25 -14.24 -12.22
CA PRO A 1108 -38.56 -13.62 -12.01
C PRO A 1108 -38.60 -12.67 -10.80
N SER A 1109 -39.56 -11.75 -10.80
CA SER A 1109 -39.81 -10.86 -9.66
C SER A 1109 -40.39 -11.60 -8.45
N VAL A 1110 -39.73 -11.47 -7.29
CA VAL A 1110 -40.22 -11.93 -5.98
C VAL A 1110 -40.65 -10.69 -5.17
N PRO A 1111 -41.88 -10.64 -4.61
CA PRO A 1111 -42.36 -9.48 -3.87
C PRO A 1111 -41.68 -9.33 -2.49
N ALA A 1112 -41.54 -8.08 -2.03
CA ALA A 1112 -40.89 -7.76 -0.76
C ALA A 1112 -41.68 -8.24 0.47
N PRO A 1113 -41.00 -8.72 1.54
CA PRO A 1113 -41.64 -9.13 2.78
C PRO A 1113 -42.07 -7.93 3.64
N ALA A 1114 -43.18 -8.09 4.38
CA ALA A 1114 -43.74 -7.09 5.29
C ALA A 1114 -42.99 -7.01 6.64
N PRO A 1115 -43.02 -5.87 7.35
CA PRO A 1115 -42.28 -5.68 8.61
C PRO A 1115 -42.88 -6.46 9.80
N ALA A 1116 -42.02 -6.99 10.65
CA ALA A 1116 -42.39 -7.77 11.85
C ALA A 1116 -42.63 -6.88 13.10
N PRO A 1117 -43.46 -7.33 14.06
CA PRO A 1117 -43.84 -6.55 15.25
C PRO A 1117 -42.84 -6.65 16.44
N ALA A 1118 -42.99 -5.74 17.40
CA ALA A 1118 -42.14 -5.59 18.59
C ALA A 1118 -42.33 -6.70 19.68
N PRO A 1119 -41.35 -6.91 20.58
CA PRO A 1119 -41.26 -8.12 21.42
C PRO A 1119 -41.97 -8.04 22.78
N ALA A 1120 -42.19 -9.21 23.40
CA ALA A 1120 -42.65 -9.38 24.78
C ALA A 1120 -41.76 -10.38 25.56
N ALA A 1121 -41.78 -10.32 26.90
CA ALA A 1121 -40.83 -11.00 27.81
C ALA A 1121 -41.49 -12.19 28.61
N PRO A 1122 -40.85 -12.85 29.61
CA PRO A 1122 -40.17 -14.15 29.39
C PRO A 1122 -40.45 -15.27 30.44
N ALA A 1123 -39.65 -16.37 30.38
CA ALA A 1123 -39.42 -17.47 31.37
C ALA A 1123 -40.38 -18.70 31.36
N PRO A 1124 -40.03 -19.89 31.97
CA PRO A 1124 -38.79 -20.35 32.64
C PRO A 1124 -38.22 -21.72 32.09
N ALA A 1125 -37.32 -22.42 32.81
CA ALA A 1125 -36.45 -23.52 32.30
C ALA A 1125 -36.35 -24.84 33.15
N ALA A 1126 -35.53 -25.81 32.67
CA ALA A 1126 -34.97 -27.05 33.29
C ALA A 1126 -35.79 -28.38 33.19
N PRO A 1127 -35.22 -29.61 33.40
CA PRO A 1127 -33.84 -30.04 33.76
C PRO A 1127 -33.23 -31.26 32.97
N LEU A 1128 -32.09 -31.84 33.46
CA LEU A 1128 -31.17 -32.84 32.82
C LEU A 1128 -31.49 -34.36 32.98
N ALA A 1129 -30.86 -35.20 32.12
CA ALA A 1129 -30.32 -36.57 32.37
C ALA A 1129 -29.40 -36.98 31.17
N ALA A 1130 -28.14 -37.47 31.24
CA ALA A 1130 -27.44 -38.57 31.96
C ALA A 1130 -27.14 -39.79 31.02
N ALA A 1131 -25.90 -40.32 31.05
CA ALA A 1131 -25.35 -41.32 30.11
C ALA A 1131 -25.14 -42.73 30.71
N PRO A 1132 -24.87 -43.78 29.89
CA PRO A 1132 -24.14 -44.97 30.37
C PRO A 1132 -23.04 -45.53 29.44
N ALA A 1133 -22.28 -46.50 29.98
CA ALA A 1133 -20.94 -46.96 29.58
C ALA A 1133 -20.85 -48.16 28.60
N ALA A 1134 -19.61 -48.51 28.22
CA ALA A 1134 -19.21 -49.66 27.40
C ALA A 1134 -19.02 -50.98 28.18
N PRO A 1135 -18.82 -52.13 27.49
CA PRO A 1135 -17.93 -53.17 28.02
C PRO A 1135 -17.07 -53.99 27.02
N ALA A 1136 -15.81 -54.21 27.44
CA ALA A 1136 -15.04 -55.48 27.44
C ALA A 1136 -14.44 -56.13 26.16
N ILE A 1137 -13.32 -56.81 26.41
CA ILE A 1137 -12.31 -57.39 25.49
C ILE A 1137 -12.33 -58.93 25.57
N VAL A 1138 -11.95 -59.66 24.50
CA VAL A 1138 -11.57 -61.09 24.56
C VAL A 1138 -10.29 -61.34 23.73
N ALA A 1139 -9.46 -62.31 24.16
CA ALA A 1139 -8.04 -62.44 23.80
C ALA A 1139 -7.70 -63.50 22.72
N ALA A 1140 -6.47 -63.43 22.18
CA ALA A 1140 -5.79 -64.45 21.36
C ALA A 1140 -5.28 -65.65 22.22
N PRO A 1141 -4.95 -66.84 21.65
CA PRO A 1141 -3.60 -67.14 21.06
C PRO A 1141 -3.64 -68.32 20.01
N PRO A 1142 -2.58 -69.14 19.69
CA PRO A 1142 -1.10 -69.02 19.69
C PRO A 1142 -0.40 -69.41 18.33
N SER A 1143 0.96 -69.49 18.36
CA SER A 1143 1.99 -69.82 17.34
C SER A 1143 2.06 -71.32 16.89
N ALA A 1144 2.98 -71.86 16.04
CA ALA A 1144 4.37 -71.56 15.55
C ALA A 1144 4.66 -72.37 14.24
N PRO A 1145 5.89 -72.66 13.71
CA PRO A 1145 7.27 -72.20 14.03
C PRO A 1145 8.15 -71.77 12.80
N ALA A 1146 9.45 -71.52 13.02
CA ALA A 1146 10.40 -70.88 12.08
C ALA A 1146 11.36 -71.82 11.30
N VAL A 1147 12.09 -71.26 10.31
CA VAL A 1147 13.33 -71.82 9.68
C VAL A 1147 14.35 -70.68 9.45
N THR A 1148 15.64 -71.02 9.46
CA THR A 1148 16.81 -70.15 9.70
C THR A 1148 17.56 -69.58 8.47
N GLU A 1149 18.45 -68.61 8.73
CA GLU A 1149 19.33 -67.85 7.81
C GLU A 1149 20.43 -68.65 7.06
N PRO A 1150 21.08 -68.00 6.09
CA PRO A 1150 22.55 -68.00 5.93
C PRO A 1150 23.20 -66.60 6.11
N ALA A 1151 24.44 -66.58 6.62
CA ALA A 1151 25.08 -65.41 7.24
C ALA A 1151 25.81 -64.40 6.31
N ALA A 1152 26.06 -63.21 6.86
CA ALA A 1152 26.67 -62.02 6.22
C ALA A 1152 28.22 -61.95 6.32
N PRO A 1153 28.89 -61.09 5.52
CA PRO A 1153 30.27 -60.65 5.78
C PRO A 1153 30.32 -59.61 6.94
N ALA A 1154 31.49 -59.49 7.59
CA ALA A 1154 31.65 -58.72 8.82
C ALA A 1154 31.40 -57.20 8.67
N GLY A 1155 30.53 -56.66 9.54
CA GLY A 1155 30.22 -55.23 9.67
C GLY A 1155 31.24 -54.43 10.48
N ASP A 1156 30.97 -53.14 10.65
CA ASP A 1156 31.81 -52.19 11.39
C ASP A 1156 31.21 -51.96 12.78
N PRO A 1157 31.76 -52.58 13.84
CA PRO A 1157 31.08 -52.67 15.13
C PRO A 1157 30.88 -51.32 15.83
N ILE A 1158 31.65 -50.28 15.48
CA ILE A 1158 31.45 -48.93 16.02
C ILE A 1158 30.30 -48.26 15.28
N LEU A 1159 30.24 -48.39 13.96
CA LEU A 1159 29.15 -47.84 13.17
C LEU A 1159 27.83 -48.54 13.48
N ASP A 1160 27.81 -49.88 13.52
CA ASP A 1160 26.64 -50.69 13.86
C ASP A 1160 26.06 -50.27 15.23
N GLN A 1161 26.93 -50.00 16.21
CA GLN A 1161 26.50 -49.61 17.56
C GLN A 1161 26.08 -48.14 17.67
N VAL A 1162 26.70 -47.21 16.91
CA VAL A 1162 26.19 -45.83 16.78
C VAL A 1162 24.82 -45.83 16.09
N THR A 1163 24.64 -46.64 15.04
CA THR A 1163 23.35 -46.81 14.35
C THR A 1163 22.30 -47.39 15.29
N SER A 1164 22.64 -48.36 16.16
CA SER A 1164 21.73 -48.88 17.19
C SER A 1164 21.31 -47.82 18.20
N ILE A 1165 22.25 -47.01 18.70
CA ILE A 1165 21.93 -45.91 19.65
C ILE A 1165 20.95 -44.92 19.01
N VAL A 1166 21.19 -44.53 17.75
CA VAL A 1166 20.29 -43.62 17.04
C VAL A 1166 18.95 -44.29 16.74
N ALA A 1167 18.91 -45.57 16.36
CA ALA A 1167 17.68 -46.33 16.19
C ALA A 1167 16.82 -46.36 17.48
N ASP A 1168 17.43 -46.69 18.62
CA ASP A 1168 16.74 -46.74 19.92
C ASP A 1168 16.19 -45.37 20.34
N MET A 1169 16.93 -44.28 20.07
CA MET A 1169 16.54 -42.91 20.43
C MET A 1169 15.55 -42.24 19.45
N THR A 1170 15.49 -42.70 18.20
CA THR A 1170 14.60 -42.15 17.16
C THR A 1170 13.38 -43.02 16.87
N GLY A 1171 13.42 -44.30 17.21
CA GLY A 1171 12.43 -45.31 16.83
C GLY A 1171 12.56 -45.82 15.40
N TYR A 1172 13.60 -45.43 14.66
CA TYR A 1172 13.83 -45.91 13.29
C TYR A 1172 14.41 -47.34 13.28
N PRO A 1173 13.90 -48.26 12.43
CA PRO A 1173 14.54 -49.56 12.19
C PRO A 1173 15.97 -49.40 11.68
N THR A 1174 16.90 -50.21 12.20
CA THR A 1174 18.34 -50.14 11.86
C THR A 1174 18.63 -50.40 10.38
N ASP A 1175 17.76 -51.12 9.67
CA ASP A 1175 17.84 -51.39 8.23
C ASP A 1175 17.42 -50.20 7.33
N LEU A 1176 16.82 -49.15 7.92
CA LEU A 1176 16.43 -47.92 7.22
C LEU A 1176 17.36 -46.72 7.51
N LEU A 1177 18.29 -46.86 8.46
CA LEU A 1177 19.29 -45.85 8.81
C LEU A 1177 20.56 -46.01 7.96
N ASP A 1178 20.54 -45.43 6.76
CA ASP A 1178 21.74 -45.35 5.91
C ASP A 1178 22.81 -44.42 6.58
N PRO A 1179 24.05 -44.90 6.82
CA PRO A 1179 25.10 -44.17 7.53
C PRO A 1179 25.46 -42.76 7.02
N ASP A 1180 25.12 -42.46 5.76
CA ASP A 1180 25.44 -41.20 5.09
C ASP A 1180 24.28 -40.17 5.13
N LEU A 1181 23.15 -40.48 5.77
CA LEU A 1181 22.04 -39.53 5.96
C LEU A 1181 22.39 -38.42 6.95
N ASP A 1182 21.93 -37.19 6.67
CA ASP A 1182 22.08 -36.04 7.56
C ASP A 1182 21.09 -36.13 8.74
N LEU A 1183 21.61 -36.09 9.95
CA LEU A 1183 20.86 -36.20 11.20
C LEU A 1183 19.75 -35.13 11.29
N GLU A 1184 19.99 -33.89 10.88
CA GLU A 1184 19.06 -32.76 11.02
C GLU A 1184 18.12 -32.58 9.81
N ALA A 1185 18.64 -32.82 8.61
CA ALA A 1185 17.94 -32.61 7.36
C ALA A 1185 17.17 -33.86 6.90
N ASP A 1186 17.78 -35.05 6.93
CA ASP A 1186 17.18 -36.29 6.40
C ASP A 1186 16.45 -37.13 7.46
N LEU A 1187 16.88 -37.06 8.73
CA LEU A 1187 16.28 -37.83 9.83
C LEU A 1187 15.44 -36.99 10.81
N GLY A 1188 15.56 -35.66 10.75
CA GLY A 1188 14.81 -34.71 11.60
C GLY A 1188 15.25 -34.66 13.07
N VAL A 1189 16.47 -35.11 13.38
CA VAL A 1189 17.10 -35.03 14.70
C VAL A 1189 17.61 -33.61 14.92
N ASP A 1190 16.86 -32.82 15.70
CA ASP A 1190 17.23 -31.45 16.05
C ASP A 1190 18.50 -31.37 16.92
N THR A 1191 18.98 -30.14 17.16
CA THR A 1191 20.22 -29.88 17.90
C THR A 1191 20.16 -30.33 19.37
N VAL A 1192 18.96 -30.45 19.97
CA VAL A 1192 18.78 -30.95 21.34
C VAL A 1192 18.92 -32.48 21.33
N LYS A 1193 18.19 -33.18 20.46
CA LYS A 1193 18.35 -34.64 20.29
C LYS A 1193 19.73 -35.04 19.81
N GLN A 1194 20.42 -34.23 19.00
CA GLN A 1194 21.84 -34.46 18.67
C GLN A 1194 22.72 -34.40 19.93
N ALA A 1195 22.49 -33.45 20.83
CA ALA A 1195 23.22 -33.38 22.10
C ALA A 1195 22.93 -34.60 23.00
N GLU A 1196 21.69 -35.12 22.99
CA GLU A 1196 21.31 -36.36 23.67
C GLU A 1196 21.98 -37.59 23.04
N VAL A 1197 22.01 -37.71 21.70
CA VAL A 1197 22.72 -38.78 20.98
C VAL A 1197 24.21 -38.75 21.33
N PHE A 1198 24.84 -37.57 21.32
CA PHE A 1198 26.22 -37.41 21.78
C PHE A 1198 26.40 -37.67 23.28
N ALA A 1199 25.37 -37.54 24.12
CA ALA A 1199 25.42 -37.96 25.51
C ALA A 1199 25.37 -39.49 25.65
N ALA A 1200 24.47 -40.16 24.92
CA ALA A 1200 24.35 -41.62 24.88
C ALA A 1200 25.62 -42.29 24.32
N VAL A 1201 26.16 -41.76 23.21
CA VAL A 1201 27.43 -42.19 22.62
C VAL A 1201 28.59 -42.00 23.62
N ARG A 1202 28.71 -40.83 24.28
CA ARG A 1202 29.74 -40.64 25.32
C ARG A 1202 29.59 -41.60 26.49
N ALA A 1203 28.37 -41.89 26.92
CA ALA A 1203 28.10 -42.85 27.99
C ALA A 1203 28.50 -44.28 27.59
N GLN A 1204 28.19 -44.68 26.35
CA GLN A 1204 28.49 -46.03 25.84
C GLN A 1204 30.00 -46.31 25.77
N TRP A 1205 30.82 -45.34 25.38
CA TRP A 1205 32.28 -45.48 25.25
C TRP A 1205 33.08 -44.78 26.36
N ASN A 1206 32.42 -44.29 27.41
CA ASN A 1206 33.01 -43.57 28.56
C ASN A 1206 33.98 -42.44 28.13
N LEU A 1207 33.54 -41.60 27.19
CA LEU A 1207 34.33 -40.51 26.59
C LEU A 1207 34.16 -39.21 27.39
N GLU A 1208 35.25 -38.46 27.56
CA GLU A 1208 35.23 -37.15 28.24
C GLU A 1208 34.34 -36.13 27.51
N ARG A 1209 33.76 -35.20 28.29
CA ARG A 1209 32.96 -34.10 27.77
C ARG A 1209 33.86 -33.02 27.17
N ASP A 1210 33.56 -32.63 25.93
CA ASP A 1210 34.28 -31.60 25.18
C ASP A 1210 33.37 -30.38 25.00
N ASP A 1211 33.59 -29.33 25.80
CA ASP A 1211 32.72 -28.14 25.83
C ASP A 1211 32.87 -27.22 24.61
N ASN A 1212 33.85 -27.48 23.72
CA ASN A 1212 34.03 -26.76 22.45
C ASN A 1212 33.49 -27.55 21.24
N LEU A 1213 32.85 -28.71 21.45
CA LEU A 1213 32.33 -29.57 20.38
C LEU A 1213 31.18 -28.88 19.63
N GLN A 1214 31.37 -28.63 18.33
CA GLN A 1214 30.32 -28.05 17.48
C GLN A 1214 29.55 -29.19 16.79
N LEU A 1215 28.31 -29.44 17.22
CA LEU A 1215 27.50 -30.56 16.72
C LEU A 1215 27.30 -30.53 15.19
N ARG A 1216 27.32 -29.34 14.58
CA ARG A 1216 27.25 -29.13 13.12
C ARG A 1216 28.37 -29.78 12.32
N ASP A 1217 29.50 -30.10 12.95
CA ASP A 1217 30.67 -30.73 12.30
C ASP A 1217 30.48 -32.25 12.15
N PHE A 1218 29.40 -32.83 12.70
CA PHE A 1218 29.09 -34.25 12.68
C PHE A 1218 27.70 -34.55 12.08
N PRO A 1219 27.49 -34.22 10.79
CA PRO A 1219 26.16 -34.29 10.18
C PRO A 1219 25.60 -35.70 10.00
N THR A 1220 26.42 -36.76 9.93
CA THR A 1220 25.95 -38.13 9.61
C THR A 1220 26.43 -39.17 10.64
N LEU A 1221 25.82 -40.36 10.63
CA LEU A 1221 26.24 -41.49 11.49
C LEU A 1221 27.71 -41.88 11.26
N HIS A 1222 28.18 -41.81 10.02
CA HIS A 1222 29.61 -41.98 9.71
C HIS A 1222 30.52 -40.96 10.41
N HIS A 1223 30.11 -39.69 10.51
CA HIS A 1223 30.89 -38.66 11.20
C HIS A 1223 30.90 -38.90 12.72
N VAL A 1224 29.77 -39.28 13.31
CA VAL A 1224 29.68 -39.63 14.74
C VAL A 1224 30.54 -40.86 15.06
N ALA A 1225 30.48 -41.91 14.24
CA ALA A 1225 31.34 -43.10 14.38
C ALA A 1225 32.83 -42.77 14.15
N GLY A 1226 33.14 -41.84 13.24
CA GLY A 1226 34.50 -41.31 13.03
C GLY A 1226 35.03 -40.60 14.28
N TRP A 1227 34.23 -39.71 14.86
CA TRP A 1227 34.58 -39.01 16.11
C TRP A 1227 34.84 -39.96 17.29
N VAL A 1228 34.02 -41.02 17.43
CA VAL A 1228 34.25 -42.07 18.44
C VAL A 1228 35.60 -42.78 18.19
N ARG A 1229 35.95 -43.09 16.95
CA ARG A 1229 37.27 -43.68 16.61
C ARG A 1229 38.43 -42.75 16.93
N ASP A 1230 38.32 -41.46 16.59
CA ASP A 1230 39.36 -40.46 16.86
C ASP A 1230 39.59 -40.28 18.37
N LYS A 1231 38.51 -40.20 19.17
CA LYS A 1231 38.61 -40.10 20.64
C LYS A 1231 39.12 -41.39 21.30
N LEU A 1232 38.94 -42.56 20.67
CA LEU A 1232 39.48 -43.85 21.13
C LEU A 1232 40.88 -44.19 20.55
N GLY A 1233 41.42 -43.39 19.64
CA GLY A 1233 42.72 -43.63 18.99
C GLY A 1233 42.74 -44.81 18.02
N LEU A 1234 41.60 -45.14 17.41
CA LEU A 1234 41.42 -46.31 16.53
C LEU A 1234 41.47 -45.92 15.04
N THR A 1235 42.21 -46.67 14.23
CA THR A 1235 42.24 -46.49 12.77
C THR A 1235 41.00 -47.10 12.11
N ALA A 1236 40.46 -46.43 11.08
CA ALA A 1236 39.27 -46.87 10.35
C ALA A 1236 39.42 -48.27 9.70
N PRO A 1237 38.36 -49.10 9.67
CA PRO A 1237 38.40 -50.42 9.04
C PRO A 1237 38.49 -50.33 7.52
N THR A 1238 39.26 -51.24 6.91
CA THR A 1238 39.45 -51.31 5.46
C THR A 1238 38.33 -52.10 4.79
N THR A 1239 37.27 -51.42 4.32
CA THR A 1239 36.21 -52.01 3.49
C THR A 1239 36.35 -51.64 2.00
N ALA A 1240 35.80 -52.49 1.13
CA ALA A 1240 36.19 -52.55 -0.29
C ALA A 1240 35.58 -51.43 -1.15
N ALA A 1241 36.39 -50.90 -2.08
CA ALA A 1241 36.03 -49.79 -2.95
C ALA A 1241 34.86 -50.10 -3.92
N PRO A 1242 33.80 -49.27 -3.94
CA PRO A 1242 32.82 -49.27 -5.02
C PRO A 1242 33.44 -48.85 -6.36
N ARG A 1243 32.97 -49.48 -7.45
CA ARG A 1243 33.48 -49.28 -8.82
C ARG A 1243 33.43 -47.81 -9.26
N ARG A 1244 34.59 -47.21 -9.55
CA ARG A 1244 34.67 -45.98 -10.38
C ARG A 1244 34.14 -46.26 -11.79
N LEU A 1245 32.91 -45.85 -12.07
CA LEU A 1245 32.42 -45.75 -13.45
C LEU A 1245 33.12 -44.57 -14.12
N ARG A 1246 34.08 -44.86 -15.00
CA ARG A 1246 34.80 -43.83 -15.77
C ARG A 1246 33.89 -43.25 -16.84
N LEU A 1247 33.39 -42.03 -16.63
CA LEU A 1247 33.02 -41.13 -17.71
C LEU A 1247 34.10 -40.07 -17.91
N ARG A 1248 34.27 -39.65 -19.18
CA ARG A 1248 35.43 -38.92 -19.68
C ARG A 1248 35.49 -37.47 -19.16
N PRO A 1249 36.69 -36.89 -19.00
CA PRO A 1249 36.82 -35.43 -19.05
C PRO A 1249 36.47 -34.94 -20.47
N PRO A 1250 35.75 -33.81 -20.62
CA PRO A 1250 35.64 -33.14 -21.92
C PRO A 1250 37.01 -32.64 -22.38
N ARG A 1251 37.22 -32.63 -23.69
CA ARG A 1251 38.48 -32.19 -24.32
C ARG A 1251 38.56 -30.66 -24.32
N HIS A 1252 39.68 -30.10 -23.87
CA HIS A 1252 40.16 -28.83 -24.42
C HIS A 1252 40.74 -29.05 -25.83
N PRO A 1253 40.60 -28.10 -26.77
CA PRO A 1253 41.58 -27.88 -27.84
C PRO A 1253 42.92 -27.42 -27.22
N PRO A 1254 44.07 -27.72 -27.83
CA PRO A 1254 45.34 -27.73 -27.11
C PRO A 1254 45.98 -26.35 -26.90
N PRO A 1255 46.65 -26.11 -25.77
CA PRO A 1255 47.83 -25.26 -25.73
C PRO A 1255 49.04 -26.03 -26.27
N ALA A 1256 50.01 -25.31 -26.87
CA ALA A 1256 51.29 -25.87 -27.27
C ALA A 1256 52.42 -25.33 -26.39
N GLU A 1257 53.17 -26.23 -25.74
CA GLU A 1257 54.60 -25.98 -25.47
C GLU A 1257 55.34 -25.99 -26.83
N VAL A 1258 56.46 -25.30 -27.04
CA VAL A 1258 57.77 -25.45 -26.37
C VAL A 1258 58.55 -24.13 -26.40
N GLY A 1259 59.27 -23.76 -25.34
CA GLY A 1259 60.18 -22.61 -25.40
C GLY A 1259 60.79 -22.12 -24.08
N THR A 1260 61.74 -22.86 -23.51
CA THR A 1260 62.48 -22.51 -22.28
C THR A 1260 63.23 -21.15 -22.34
N ARG A 1261 63.19 -20.34 -21.26
CA ARG A 1261 64.36 -19.99 -20.37
C ARG A 1261 64.21 -18.68 -19.53
N SER A 1262 64.51 -18.81 -18.23
CA SER A 1262 65.15 -17.84 -17.29
C SER A 1262 64.68 -16.37 -17.15
N SER A 1263 64.00 -16.08 -16.03
CA SER A 1263 64.37 -15.22 -14.86
C SER A 1263 65.34 -14.00 -15.01
N PRO A 1264 65.43 -13.11 -14.00
CA PRO A 1264 64.48 -12.11 -13.42
C PRO A 1264 65.17 -10.68 -13.44
N PRO A 1265 64.93 -9.64 -12.58
CA PRO A 1265 63.97 -9.45 -11.46
C PRO A 1265 63.23 -8.08 -11.39
N SER A 1266 62.35 -7.96 -10.39
CA SER A 1266 61.81 -6.73 -9.76
C SER A 1266 62.92 -5.93 -8.99
N PRO A 1267 62.69 -4.80 -8.28
CA PRO A 1267 61.41 -4.19 -7.84
C PRO A 1267 61.37 -2.62 -7.86
N ALA A 1268 60.49 -2.05 -7.02
CA ALA A 1268 60.33 -0.64 -6.61
C ALA A 1268 59.56 0.28 -7.58
N SER A 1269 58.71 1.21 -7.12
CA SER A 1269 58.17 1.47 -5.76
C SER A 1269 56.96 2.42 -5.81
N SER A 1270 56.17 2.44 -4.74
CA SER A 1270 55.27 3.56 -4.35
C SER A 1270 56.04 4.90 -4.21
N PRO A 1271 55.41 6.07 -3.93
CA PRO A 1271 53.98 6.29 -3.65
C PRO A 1271 53.33 7.53 -4.32
N THR A 1272 52.00 7.58 -4.35
CA THR A 1272 51.19 8.61 -3.64
C THR A 1272 49.72 8.18 -3.60
#